data_AF-A0A3N1HN96-F1
#
_entry.id   AF-A0A3N1HN96-F1
#
_cell.length_a   1.000
_cell.length_b   1.000
_cell.length_c   1.000
_cell.angle_alpha   90.00
_cell.angle_beta   90.00
_cell.angle_gamma   90.00
#
_symmetry.space_group_name_H-M   'P 1'
#
loop_
_entity.id
_entity.type
_entity.pdbx_description
1 polymer ?
#
loop_
_entity_poly.entity_id
_entity_poly.type
_entity_poly.pdbx_seq_one_letter_code
_entity_poly.pdbx_strand_id
1 'polypeptide(L)'
;MSAHPARDAAGRTAPSLPEGLLALLDGWMPRQRWYPAKGAGAAALDVLAVVPVPAAVPGRTAARPGAGVEVLVVVLAVRTEDDVAVVQVPLALRPADAPGDDASRVGVLPDGRAVHDGPGDADAVAALLALVAGGGTAAGEGGRADGRLAPGAAVDAAATSRVLGGEQSNTSVVVGLGTDAPSILKVFRVLSPGENPDVVVATALWVAGCEQVARPLGWVSGSWADADGTPATGHLAVLSEFLTGAQDAWREAGRAVEEGESFADGARSLGRATAEVHRALAGSFGRTPVTAEGRTALVDGLAERVRWALRSAPALAPHRAALEEHVASLSDLPAPDRLPPLQRVHGDYHLGQVLSVPGRGWVVLDFEGEPLRPLAERVRPDVAVRDVVGMVRSLDYAGAHVVAERAGADGTTSPGDEALARRAAAWTAEATEAFLAGYAEVDDDPRTAPGTALHRALLLDKALYEVVYETRSRPHWLPVPLGAVERLLGTTPQAEGARGGAAAADAAGTTAPPATTTPAQEIPVDASTTPASPGPAAGHEPARAPVDGGALDAAAHGAYPFPHDVLGPHPHDGGVTVRVRRPLAERVELVLEGDRRVPLEHEHDGVWVGVVPGADVPDYRVETTWSGGVVDRADDPYRFWPTLGEVDLHLVAEGRHEQLWTALGARVLRFPSALGDVTGTSFSVWAPHARGVRVVGGFNHWDGRSHALRSLGSSGVWELFVPGVGDGEVYKLEIQGQDGTWRQKADPMARLAEVPPATGSVVTESTYTWGDDAWLERRAATDPHSGPMSVYEVHLGSWRQGLSYTELAEQLVGHVTALGFTHVELLPVAEHPFGGSWGYQVTSYYAPTSRFGSPDEFRHLVDALHAAGIGVILDWVPGHFPKDEFALARFDGEPLYEYPDPRKGEHPEWGTLVPDYGRPQVRNFLVANAVYWLEEFHLDGIRVDAVASMLYLDYSRAEGQWVPNRYGGREHLEAIELLQEFNAVVYRRVPGIVTIAEESTAWPGVTRPTDGGGLGFGLKWNMGWMHDTLDYVGEDPMHRVHHHHKLTFSLVYAFSEQYVLPISHDEVVHGKGSLLGKMPGDRWQQLAGVRAYLAYMWSHPGKQLLFMGQEFAQEREWAEARSLDWWLQDDPGHLGVQRLVSDLNALYREHPQLWERDFDGAGFEWLDADDGAGNTVSFVRRDAAGRPLVAVVNFAGLPHEDYRVALPQGGTWRQLVSTDDVAYGGSGVTNTGPVVAEDVPWHGRPASVALRVPPLGALWLVPEGLDDAAAAAGVEVDG
;
A
#
# COMPACT_ATOMS: atom_id res chain seq x y z
N MET A 1 40.78 35.13 27.99
CA MET A 1 40.10 36.11 28.87
C MET A 1 39.01 35.37 29.61
N SER A 2 38.67 35.75 30.85
CA SER A 2 37.53 35.12 31.54
C SER A 2 36.23 35.48 30.83
N ALA A 3 35.50 34.49 30.35
CA ALA A 3 34.12 34.70 29.91
C ALA A 3 33.27 35.04 31.15
N HIS A 4 32.44 36.08 31.06
CA HIS A 4 31.29 36.17 31.95
C HIS A 4 30.27 35.11 31.52
N PRO A 5 29.61 34.42 32.46
CA PRO A 5 28.52 33.51 32.11
C PRO A 5 27.42 34.30 31.40
N ALA A 6 26.91 33.75 30.30
CA ALA A 6 25.77 34.32 29.60
C ALA A 6 24.59 34.42 30.57
N ARG A 7 23.84 35.52 30.48
CA ARG A 7 22.61 35.70 31.24
C ARG A 7 21.41 35.54 30.31
N ASP A 8 20.38 34.87 30.80
CA ASP A 8 19.09 34.80 30.12
C ASP A 8 18.37 36.16 30.13
N ALA A 9 17.23 36.26 29.44
CA ALA A 9 16.42 37.46 29.42
C ALA A 9 15.92 37.93 30.82
N ALA A 10 15.90 37.02 31.81
CA ALA A 10 15.57 37.30 33.21
C ALA A 10 16.80 37.70 34.06
N GLY A 11 17.99 37.77 33.48
CA GLY A 11 19.24 38.15 34.16
C GLY A 11 19.88 37.07 35.03
N ARG A 12 19.42 35.82 34.96
CA ARG A 12 20.00 34.65 35.64
C ARG A 12 21.16 34.09 34.82
N THR A 13 22.11 33.39 35.45
CA THR A 13 23.12 32.62 34.70
C THR A 13 22.46 31.43 34.04
N ALA A 14 22.51 31.36 32.70
CA ALA A 14 21.91 30.25 31.96
C ALA A 14 22.64 28.92 32.24
N PRO A 15 21.93 27.76 32.19
CA PRO A 15 22.57 26.44 32.25
C PRO A 15 23.61 26.25 31.14
N SER A 16 24.68 25.52 31.45
CA SER A 16 25.73 25.20 30.50
C SER A 16 25.35 24.01 29.60
N LEU A 17 25.52 24.19 28.29
CA LEU A 17 25.43 23.14 27.28
C LEU A 17 26.82 22.84 26.69
N PRO A 18 27.05 21.61 26.18
CA PRO A 18 28.16 21.33 25.27
C PRO A 18 28.22 22.32 24.09
N GLU A 19 29.43 22.71 23.69
CA GLU A 19 29.65 23.68 22.62
C GLU A 19 29.03 23.19 21.30
N GLY A 20 28.27 24.06 20.62
CA GLY A 20 27.56 23.72 19.38
C GLY A 20 26.22 23.00 19.56
N LEU A 21 25.90 22.40 20.72
CA LEU A 21 24.69 21.59 20.87
C LEU A 21 23.40 22.38 20.63
N LEU A 22 23.31 23.62 21.12
CA LEU A 22 22.12 24.46 20.91
C LEU A 22 21.85 24.74 19.43
N ALA A 23 22.89 24.90 18.61
CA ALA A 23 22.77 25.13 17.17
C ALA A 23 22.35 23.85 16.40
N LEU A 24 22.76 22.67 16.88
CA LEU A 24 22.24 21.40 16.35
C LEU A 24 20.75 21.24 16.65
N LEU A 25 20.31 21.58 17.87
CA LEU A 25 18.90 21.54 18.25
C LEU A 25 18.06 22.56 17.47
N ASP A 26 18.57 23.77 17.29
CA ASP A 26 17.94 24.83 16.48
C ASP A 26 17.67 24.38 15.02
N GLY A 27 18.65 23.71 14.40
CA GLY A 27 18.49 23.13 13.06
C GLY A 27 17.75 21.79 12.99
N TRP A 28 17.41 21.15 14.11
CA TRP A 28 16.79 19.81 14.16
C TRP A 28 15.35 19.82 14.67
N MET A 29 15.04 20.60 15.71
CA MET A 29 13.71 20.66 16.32
C MET A 29 12.60 21.12 15.36
N PRO A 30 12.77 22.15 14.50
CA PRO A 30 11.71 22.59 13.57
C PRO A 30 11.28 21.53 12.56
N ARG A 31 12.09 20.48 12.34
CA ARG A 31 11.76 19.33 11.49
C ARG A 31 10.94 18.25 12.21
N GLN A 32 10.76 18.33 13.52
CA GLN A 32 10.07 17.32 14.32
C GLN A 32 8.55 17.53 14.36
N ARG A 33 7.79 16.43 14.45
CA ARG A 33 6.31 16.50 14.46
C ARG A 33 5.77 17.30 15.66
N TRP A 34 6.36 17.10 16.83
CA TRP A 34 5.97 17.70 18.12
C TRP A 34 6.40 19.16 18.33
N TYR A 35 7.11 19.79 17.39
CA TYR A 35 7.63 21.15 17.57
C TYR A 35 6.49 22.19 17.60
N PRO A 36 6.35 22.96 18.70
CA PRO A 36 5.17 23.80 18.91
C PRO A 36 5.12 25.07 18.04
N ALA A 37 6.27 25.55 17.54
CA ALA A 37 6.38 26.79 16.77
C ALA A 37 6.44 26.57 15.25
N LYS A 38 5.81 25.50 14.74
CA LYS A 38 5.68 25.26 13.29
C LYS A 38 4.91 26.39 12.59
N GLY A 39 5.43 26.85 11.45
CA GLY A 39 4.80 27.92 10.65
C GLY A 39 4.95 29.33 11.22
N ALA A 40 5.44 29.48 12.45
CA ALA A 40 5.94 30.76 12.95
C ALA A 40 7.29 31.09 12.30
N GLY A 41 7.70 32.36 12.42
CA GLY A 41 9.02 32.83 11.97
C GLY A 41 10.18 32.31 12.82
N ALA A 42 11.31 33.02 12.79
CA ALA A 42 12.50 32.65 13.57
C ALA A 42 12.22 32.69 15.09
N ALA A 43 12.07 31.51 15.69
CA ALA A 43 11.84 31.35 17.13
C ALA A 43 13.15 31.47 17.94
N ALA A 44 13.08 32.02 19.15
CA ALA A 44 14.22 32.09 20.06
C ALA A 44 14.22 30.90 21.04
N LEU A 45 15.40 30.32 21.28
CA LEU A 45 15.61 29.20 22.19
C LEU A 45 16.35 29.63 23.47
N ASP A 46 15.64 29.63 24.60
CA ASP A 46 16.23 29.82 25.94
C ASP A 46 16.45 28.45 26.62
N VAL A 47 17.64 28.23 27.21
CA VAL A 47 17.92 27.01 27.99
C VAL A 47 17.40 27.17 29.42
N LEU A 48 16.45 26.32 29.82
CA LEU A 48 15.81 26.36 31.14
C LEU A 48 16.42 25.36 32.12
N ALA A 49 16.75 24.15 31.66
CA ALA A 49 17.42 23.13 32.46
C ALA A 49 18.26 22.16 31.62
N VAL A 50 19.29 21.56 32.24
CA VAL A 50 20.13 20.50 31.68
C VAL A 50 20.35 19.46 32.78
N VAL A 51 19.72 18.29 32.65
CA VAL A 51 19.70 17.23 33.67
C VAL A 51 20.44 15.99 33.16
N PRO A 52 21.64 15.66 33.68
CA PRO A 52 22.35 14.45 33.31
C PRO A 52 21.71 13.23 33.98
N VAL A 53 21.26 12.26 33.17
CA VAL A 53 20.62 11.02 33.64
C VAL A 53 21.69 9.93 33.83
N PRO A 54 21.88 9.37 35.02
CA PRO A 54 22.94 8.40 35.26
C PRO A 54 22.60 7.02 34.67
N ALA A 55 23.44 6.52 33.76
CA ALA A 55 23.28 5.22 33.10
C ALA A 55 23.51 3.98 34.03
N ALA A 56 23.44 4.14 35.35
CA ALA A 56 23.64 3.04 36.31
C ALA A 56 22.85 3.26 37.61
N VAL A 57 21.99 2.29 37.96
CA VAL A 57 21.27 2.24 39.25
C VAL A 57 22.14 1.56 40.31
N PRO A 58 22.38 2.19 41.48
CA PRO A 58 23.11 1.54 42.57
C PRO A 58 22.38 0.29 43.08
N GLY A 59 22.98 -0.89 42.89
CA GLY A 59 22.56 -2.13 43.54
C GLY A 59 22.01 -3.25 42.64
N ARG A 60 21.76 -3.02 41.34
CA ARG A 60 21.59 -4.12 40.36
C ARG A 60 22.92 -4.35 39.62
N THR A 61 23.27 -5.61 39.38
CA THR A 61 24.41 -5.99 38.54
C THR A 61 24.08 -5.70 37.08
N ALA A 62 24.61 -4.60 36.54
CA ALA A 62 24.28 -4.14 35.20
C ALA A 62 24.67 -5.18 34.12
N ALA A 63 23.73 -5.47 33.22
CA ALA A 63 24.10 -5.83 31.86
C ALA A 63 24.89 -4.64 31.27
N ARG A 64 26.02 -4.94 30.63
CA ARG A 64 27.07 -4.00 30.16
C ARG A 64 26.60 -2.56 29.89
N PRO A 65 26.99 -1.57 30.71
CA PRO A 65 26.92 -0.16 30.31
C PRO A 65 27.84 0.09 29.12
N GLY A 66 27.35 0.79 28.09
CA GLY A 66 28.19 1.31 27.01
C GLY A 66 29.19 2.33 27.56
N ALA A 67 30.48 2.00 27.55
CA ALA A 67 31.54 2.81 28.16
C ALA A 67 31.89 4.05 27.31
N GLY A 68 30.95 5.00 27.23
CA GLY A 68 31.10 6.24 26.47
C GLY A 68 29.82 7.06 26.24
N VAL A 69 28.63 6.57 26.65
CA VAL A 69 27.36 7.29 26.44
C VAL A 69 27.04 8.21 27.62
N GLU A 70 26.81 9.49 27.34
CA GLU A 70 26.26 10.49 28.26
C GLU A 70 24.79 10.76 27.89
N VAL A 71 23.88 10.69 28.86
CA VAL A 71 22.44 10.92 28.63
C VAL A 71 22.02 12.23 29.31
N LEU A 72 21.42 13.14 28.54
CA LEU A 72 20.98 14.46 29.00
C LEU A 72 19.48 14.62 28.75
N VAL A 73 18.75 15.21 29.69
CA VAL A 73 17.43 15.81 29.42
C VAL A 73 17.60 17.33 29.44
N VAL A 74 17.47 17.94 28.26
CA VAL A 74 17.53 19.40 28.08
C VAL A 74 16.12 19.95 28.05
N VAL A 75 15.83 20.99 28.83
CA VAL A 75 14.54 21.70 28.81
C VAL A 75 14.76 23.10 28.24
N LEU A 76 13.96 23.47 27.24
CA LEU A 76 14.08 24.72 26.48
C LEU A 76 12.75 25.48 26.49
N ALA A 77 12.79 26.81 26.51
CA ALA A 77 11.67 27.64 26.07
C ALA A 77 11.86 28.00 24.59
N VAL A 78 10.83 27.75 23.80
CA VAL A 78 10.68 28.17 22.40
C VAL A 78 9.78 29.40 22.39
N ARG A 79 10.30 30.56 21.98
CA ARG A 79 9.54 31.82 21.93
C ARG A 79 9.28 32.26 20.48
N THR A 80 8.03 32.57 20.15
CA THR A 80 7.64 33.24 18.91
C THR A 80 7.27 34.71 19.20
N GLU A 81 6.69 35.43 18.25
CA GLU A 81 6.18 36.79 18.50
C GLU A 81 4.87 36.78 19.33
N ASP A 82 4.07 35.72 19.23
CA ASP A 82 2.73 35.62 19.85
C ASP A 82 2.64 34.65 21.04
N ASP A 83 3.52 33.64 21.15
CA ASP A 83 3.41 32.56 22.14
C ASP A 83 4.78 32.04 22.64
N VAL A 84 4.78 31.33 23.78
CA VAL A 84 5.96 30.70 24.38
C VAL A 84 5.63 29.32 24.93
N ALA A 85 6.26 28.29 24.34
CA ALA A 85 6.11 26.90 24.76
C ALA A 85 7.38 26.37 25.42
N VAL A 86 7.25 25.51 26.44
CA VAL A 86 8.37 24.76 27.02
C VAL A 86 8.42 23.36 26.42
N VAL A 87 9.61 22.92 26.02
CA VAL A 87 9.85 21.56 25.47
C VAL A 87 10.97 20.86 26.22
N GLN A 88 10.95 19.52 26.23
CA GLN A 88 12.13 18.74 26.58
C GLN A 88 12.71 18.00 25.37
N VAL A 89 14.02 17.86 25.35
CA VAL A 89 14.76 17.01 24.43
C VAL A 89 15.68 16.10 25.25
N PRO A 90 15.30 14.82 25.45
CA PRO A 90 16.23 13.80 25.89
C PRO A 90 17.24 13.53 24.78
N LEU A 91 18.51 13.33 25.12
CA LEU A 91 19.62 13.20 24.18
C LEU A 91 20.60 12.13 24.67
N ALA A 92 21.18 11.39 23.72
CA ALA A 92 22.36 10.56 23.94
C ALA A 92 23.57 11.16 23.22
N LEU A 93 24.67 11.34 23.94
CA LEU A 93 25.94 11.82 23.43
C LEU A 93 26.94 10.65 23.50
N ARG A 94 27.42 10.19 22.34
CA ARG A 94 28.34 9.06 22.18
C ARG A 94 29.53 9.43 21.27
N PRO A 95 30.69 8.75 21.33
CA PRO A 95 31.76 8.96 20.35
C PRO A 95 31.24 8.77 18.91
N ALA A 96 31.64 9.60 17.96
CA ALA A 96 31.08 9.54 16.60
C ALA A 96 31.47 8.30 15.77
N ASP A 97 32.36 7.46 16.31
CA ASP A 97 32.74 6.14 15.80
C ASP A 97 32.06 4.96 16.55
N ALA A 98 31.28 5.25 17.60
CA ALA A 98 30.50 4.24 18.31
C ALA A 98 29.21 3.88 17.53
N PRO A 99 28.78 2.60 17.52
CA PRO A 99 27.53 2.22 16.90
C PRO A 99 26.33 2.89 17.60
N GLY A 100 25.36 3.30 16.78
CA GLY A 100 24.09 3.90 17.15
C GLY A 100 23.14 3.84 15.96
N ASP A 101 21.88 4.25 16.16
CA ASP A 101 20.91 4.38 15.07
C ASP A 101 21.13 5.72 14.34
N ASP A 102 21.40 5.68 13.03
CA ASP A 102 21.53 6.89 12.21
C ASP A 102 20.18 7.59 12.02
N ALA A 103 19.05 6.89 12.16
CA ALA A 103 17.71 7.50 12.05
C ALA A 103 17.37 8.44 13.23
N SER A 104 17.98 8.24 14.40
CA SER A 104 17.82 9.12 15.57
C SER A 104 18.85 10.24 15.66
N ARG A 105 19.75 10.37 14.68
CA ARG A 105 20.92 11.26 14.73
C ARG A 105 20.54 12.73 14.57
N VAL A 106 20.88 13.53 15.58
CA VAL A 106 20.70 15.00 15.62
C VAL A 106 21.89 15.70 14.94
N GLY A 107 23.12 15.21 15.16
CA GLY A 107 24.33 15.79 14.58
C GLY A 107 25.63 15.31 15.23
N VAL A 108 26.69 16.10 15.12
CA VAL A 108 28.00 15.86 15.74
C VAL A 108 28.55 17.17 16.32
N LEU A 109 29.04 17.13 17.56
CA LEU A 109 29.62 18.26 18.27
C LEU A 109 31.08 18.55 17.82
N PRO A 110 31.60 19.78 18.01
CA PRO A 110 33.00 20.11 17.71
C PRO A 110 34.04 19.30 18.48
N ASP A 111 33.64 18.64 19.58
CA ASP A 111 34.48 17.74 20.38
C ASP A 111 34.55 16.29 19.84
N GLY A 112 33.84 15.99 18.74
CA GLY A 112 33.85 14.67 18.08
C GLY A 112 32.79 13.69 18.59
N ARG A 113 31.85 14.12 19.45
CA ARG A 113 30.72 13.28 19.89
C ARG A 113 29.51 13.41 18.97
N ALA A 114 28.94 12.29 18.55
CA ALA A 114 27.64 12.24 17.91
C ALA A 114 26.52 12.48 18.94
N VAL A 115 25.44 13.12 18.49
CA VAL A 115 24.25 13.43 19.28
C VAL A 115 23.07 12.72 18.65
N HIS A 116 22.31 11.96 19.45
CA HIS A 116 21.10 11.25 19.07
C HIS A 116 19.92 11.69 19.93
N ASP A 117 18.72 11.66 19.36
CA ASP A 117 17.46 11.92 20.07
C ASP A 117 17.14 10.74 20.99
N GLY A 118 17.03 11.02 22.29
CA GLY A 118 17.04 10.00 23.34
C GLY A 118 15.97 8.90 23.23
N PRO A 119 14.73 9.18 22.80
CA PRO A 119 13.73 8.12 22.57
C PRO A 119 14.11 7.16 21.42
N GLY A 120 14.92 7.60 20.47
CA GLY A 120 15.51 6.79 19.40
C GLY A 120 16.90 6.23 19.72
N ASP A 121 17.31 6.24 20.99
CA ASP A 121 18.60 5.72 21.45
C ASP A 121 18.41 4.73 22.61
N ALA A 122 18.81 3.48 22.39
CA ALA A 122 18.55 2.40 23.35
C ALA A 122 19.24 2.59 24.71
N ASP A 123 20.40 3.26 24.76
CA ASP A 123 21.11 3.54 26.01
C ASP A 123 20.40 4.66 26.80
N ALA A 124 19.87 5.68 26.11
CA ALA A 124 19.05 6.72 26.74
C ALA A 124 17.69 6.21 27.23
N VAL A 125 17.01 5.37 26.44
CA VAL A 125 15.77 4.68 26.86
C VAL A 125 16.04 3.80 28.08
N ALA A 126 17.12 3.01 28.07
CA ALA A 126 17.52 2.19 29.22
C ALA A 126 17.82 3.05 30.47
N ALA A 127 18.47 4.21 30.33
CA ALA A 127 18.74 5.12 31.44
C ALA A 127 17.44 5.71 32.04
N LEU A 128 16.43 6.05 31.22
CA LEU A 128 15.11 6.49 31.69
C LEU A 128 14.34 5.35 32.40
N LEU A 129 14.35 4.14 31.84
CA LEU A 129 13.76 2.95 32.48
C LEU A 129 14.45 2.61 33.81
N ALA A 130 15.77 2.76 33.88
CA ALA A 130 16.56 2.54 35.08
C ALA A 130 16.22 3.59 36.17
N LEU A 131 16.01 4.85 35.80
CA LEU A 131 15.56 5.91 36.71
C LEU A 131 14.19 5.55 37.33
N VAL A 132 13.24 5.09 36.51
CA VAL A 132 11.92 4.59 36.94
C VAL A 132 12.05 3.38 37.87
N ALA A 133 12.77 2.33 37.43
CA ALA A 133 12.89 1.07 38.17
C ALA A 133 13.67 1.19 39.50
N GLY A 134 14.62 2.12 39.58
CA GLY A 134 15.39 2.40 40.78
C GLY A 134 14.74 3.40 41.74
N GLY A 135 13.67 4.11 41.34
CA GLY A 135 13.11 5.22 42.10
C GLY A 135 14.10 6.38 42.29
N GLY A 136 14.95 6.62 41.29
CA GLY A 136 16.12 7.50 41.41
C GLY A 136 15.82 8.97 41.13
N THR A 137 16.69 9.85 41.63
CA THR A 137 16.72 11.29 41.29
C THR A 137 18.00 11.60 40.51
N ALA A 138 17.83 12.18 39.33
CA ALA A 138 18.87 12.87 38.57
C ALA A 138 18.71 14.39 38.78
N ALA A 139 19.81 15.12 38.95
CA ALA A 139 19.79 16.57 39.18
C ALA A 139 20.92 17.25 38.40
N GLY A 140 20.63 18.43 37.85
CA GLY A 140 21.57 19.19 37.03
C GLY A 140 21.37 20.70 37.15
N GLU A 141 21.81 21.44 36.14
CA GLU A 141 21.69 22.89 36.12
C GLU A 141 20.26 23.29 35.73
N GLY A 142 19.60 24.13 36.52
CA GLY A 142 18.23 24.60 36.28
C GLY A 142 17.10 23.59 36.57
N GLY A 143 17.39 22.30 36.78
CA GLY A 143 16.33 21.30 36.96
C GLY A 143 16.75 19.92 37.48
N ARG A 144 15.77 19.01 37.55
CA ARG A 144 15.92 17.62 38.03
C ARG A 144 14.88 16.69 37.39
N ALA A 145 15.14 15.38 37.45
CA ALA A 145 14.21 14.31 37.07
C ALA A 145 14.14 13.24 38.18
N ASP A 146 12.93 12.85 38.58
CA ASP A 146 12.63 11.87 39.64
C ASP A 146 11.83 10.68 39.05
N GLY A 147 12.40 9.48 39.03
CA GLY A 147 11.70 8.26 38.61
C GLY A 147 10.82 7.67 39.71
N ARG A 148 9.67 7.08 39.35
CA ARG A 148 8.75 6.40 40.27
C ARG A 148 8.10 5.18 39.62
N LEU A 149 8.00 4.08 40.37
CA LEU A 149 7.16 2.93 40.01
C LEU A 149 5.70 3.19 40.36
N ALA A 150 4.79 2.65 39.55
CA ALA A 150 3.37 2.61 39.86
C ALA A 150 3.06 1.57 40.98
N PRO A 151 1.95 1.71 41.73
CA PRO A 151 1.60 0.78 42.80
C PRO A 151 1.49 -0.68 42.31
N GLY A 152 2.31 -1.57 42.86
CA GLY A 152 2.33 -2.99 42.49
C GLY A 152 2.95 -3.29 41.11
N ALA A 153 3.65 -2.33 40.49
CA ALA A 153 4.44 -2.56 39.29
C ALA A 153 5.87 -3.01 39.61
N ALA A 154 6.49 -3.70 38.67
CA ALA A 154 7.91 -4.01 38.65
C ALA A 154 8.44 -3.79 37.23
N VAL A 155 9.65 -3.22 37.13
CA VAL A 155 10.31 -2.88 35.87
C VAL A 155 11.74 -3.41 35.93
N ASP A 156 12.25 -3.92 34.80
CA ASP A 156 13.67 -4.18 34.62
C ASP A 156 14.29 -3.21 33.59
N ALA A 157 15.59 -3.00 33.74
CA ALA A 157 16.34 -1.94 33.05
C ALA A 157 17.03 -2.40 31.76
N ALA A 158 16.90 -3.67 31.39
CA ALA A 158 17.40 -4.22 30.14
C ALA A 158 16.24 -4.40 29.16
N ALA A 159 16.23 -3.63 28.08
CA ALA A 159 15.17 -3.66 27.08
C ALA A 159 15.71 -3.46 25.65
N THR A 160 15.09 -4.16 24.69
CA THR A 160 15.04 -3.69 23.30
C THR A 160 14.06 -2.51 23.22
N SER A 161 14.36 -1.52 22.37
CA SER A 161 13.55 -0.30 22.23
C SER A 161 13.28 0.02 20.76
N ARG A 162 12.03 0.38 20.42
CA ARG A 162 11.65 0.84 19.07
C ARG A 162 10.66 2.01 19.17
N VAL A 163 10.97 3.13 18.53
CA VAL A 163 10.06 4.29 18.43
C VAL A 163 8.83 3.91 17.59
N LEU A 164 7.65 4.40 17.99
CA LEU A 164 6.44 4.33 17.16
C LEU A 164 6.38 5.53 16.22
N GLY A 165 6.24 5.28 14.92
CA GLY A 165 5.99 6.32 13.93
C GLY A 165 4.55 6.85 14.01
N GLY A 166 4.33 8.07 13.51
CA GLY A 166 3.00 8.66 13.33
C GLY A 166 2.63 9.79 14.29
N GLU A 167 3.06 9.73 15.56
CA GLU A 167 2.62 10.64 16.63
C GLU A 167 2.80 12.14 16.31
N GLN A 168 1.85 12.96 16.78
CA GLN A 168 1.85 14.41 16.53
C GLN A 168 2.56 15.22 17.63
N SER A 169 2.33 14.94 18.91
CA SER A 169 2.70 15.86 20.02
C SER A 169 3.74 15.31 21.02
N ASN A 170 3.99 14.01 21.01
CA ASN A 170 4.83 13.31 22.00
C ASN A 170 5.80 12.34 21.29
N THR A 171 6.46 11.44 22.02
CA THR A 171 7.20 10.31 21.39
C THR A 171 7.11 9.05 22.23
N SER A 172 6.40 8.04 21.74
CA SER A 172 6.29 6.72 22.36
C SER A 172 7.32 5.72 21.84
N VAL A 173 7.85 4.91 22.76
CA VAL A 173 8.83 3.86 22.50
C VAL A 173 8.29 2.53 23.04
N VAL A 174 8.17 1.52 22.19
CA VAL A 174 7.90 0.14 22.64
C VAL A 174 9.18 -0.43 23.24
N VAL A 175 9.10 -0.94 24.47
CA VAL A 175 10.23 -1.44 25.25
C VAL A 175 9.97 -2.87 25.74
N GLY A 176 10.90 -3.79 25.46
CA GLY A 176 10.81 -5.20 25.87
C GLY A 176 11.47 -5.46 27.22
N LEU A 177 10.73 -5.38 28.33
CA LEU A 177 11.25 -5.40 29.72
C LEU A 177 11.72 -6.79 30.24
N GLY A 178 12.14 -7.70 29.35
CA GLY A 178 12.58 -9.06 29.72
C GLY A 178 11.46 -10.02 30.14
N THR A 179 10.21 -9.59 30.11
CA THR A 179 8.99 -10.39 30.31
C THR A 179 8.30 -10.71 28.98
N ASP A 180 7.47 -11.75 28.93
CA ASP A 180 6.77 -12.20 27.71
C ASP A 180 5.86 -11.15 27.04
N ALA A 181 5.50 -10.08 27.76
CA ALA A 181 4.75 -8.94 27.23
C ALA A 181 5.63 -7.67 27.17
N PRO A 182 5.61 -6.91 26.06
CA PRO A 182 6.26 -5.60 25.95
C PRO A 182 5.51 -4.50 26.73
N SER A 183 6.12 -3.32 26.78
CA SER A 183 5.59 -2.11 27.43
C SER A 183 5.80 -0.88 26.55
N ILE A 184 5.17 0.24 26.87
CA ILE A 184 5.24 1.49 26.11
C ILE A 184 5.67 2.66 26.99
N LEU A 185 6.72 3.37 26.58
CA LEU A 185 7.27 4.56 27.22
C LEU A 185 6.90 5.79 26.40
N LYS A 186 5.86 6.54 26.81
CA LYS A 186 5.45 7.81 26.21
C LYS A 186 6.26 8.96 26.82
N VAL A 187 7.04 9.66 26.01
CA VAL A 187 7.87 10.81 26.42
C VAL A 187 7.15 12.11 26.07
N PHE A 188 6.93 12.96 27.06
CA PHE A 188 6.13 14.19 26.92
C PHE A 188 6.97 15.32 26.32
N ARG A 189 6.82 15.63 25.02
CA ARG A 189 7.76 16.54 24.33
C ARG A 189 7.53 18.00 24.67
N VAL A 190 6.27 18.44 24.68
CA VAL A 190 5.86 19.76 25.20
C VAL A 190 5.55 19.61 26.69
N LEU A 191 6.18 20.41 27.54
CA LEU A 191 5.94 20.40 28.97
C LEU A 191 4.88 21.43 29.37
N SER A 192 4.11 21.09 30.40
CA SER A 192 3.20 22.00 31.10
C SER A 192 3.40 21.85 32.61
N PRO A 193 3.37 22.94 33.39
CA PRO A 193 3.37 22.86 34.85
C PRO A 193 2.11 22.17 35.38
N GLY A 194 2.28 21.22 36.29
CA GLY A 194 1.20 20.43 36.90
C GLY A 194 1.34 18.93 36.68
N GLU A 195 0.42 18.16 37.27
CA GLU A 195 0.37 16.71 37.08
C GLU A 195 -0.29 16.36 35.74
N ASN A 196 0.30 15.43 34.98
CA ASN A 196 -0.20 15.05 33.66
C ASN A 196 -1.37 14.04 33.81
N PRO A 197 -2.53 14.28 33.14
CA PRO A 197 -3.66 13.36 33.10
C PRO A 197 -3.31 11.90 32.81
N ASP A 198 -2.44 11.62 31.83
CA ASP A 198 -2.06 10.26 31.44
C ASP A 198 -1.41 9.48 32.58
N VAL A 199 -0.73 10.18 33.50
CA VAL A 199 -0.14 9.55 34.68
C VAL A 199 -1.17 9.42 35.79
N VAL A 200 -1.86 10.51 36.14
CA VAL A 200 -2.73 10.54 37.32
C VAL A 200 -4.04 9.80 37.09
N VAL A 201 -4.69 9.98 35.94
CA VAL A 201 -6.00 9.39 35.63
C VAL A 201 -5.86 7.89 35.39
N ALA A 202 -4.93 7.44 34.52
CA ALA A 202 -4.70 6.01 34.29
C ALA A 202 -4.28 5.28 35.58
N THR A 203 -3.42 5.88 36.41
CA THR A 203 -3.04 5.27 37.71
C THR A 203 -4.21 5.20 38.68
N ALA A 204 -5.02 6.26 38.78
CA ALA A 204 -6.18 6.28 39.68
C ALA A 204 -7.32 5.34 39.22
N LEU A 205 -7.45 5.09 37.92
CA LEU A 205 -8.37 4.12 37.34
C LEU A 205 -7.89 2.68 37.55
N TRP A 206 -6.61 2.40 37.24
CA TRP A 206 -6.02 1.08 37.47
C TRP A 206 -6.05 0.68 38.95
N VAL A 207 -5.72 1.60 39.86
CA VAL A 207 -5.78 1.36 41.32
C VAL A 207 -7.21 1.14 41.82
N ALA A 208 -8.23 1.63 41.11
CA ALA A 208 -9.63 1.35 41.40
C ALA A 208 -10.14 0.01 40.82
N GLY A 209 -9.31 -0.72 40.07
CA GLY A 209 -9.69 -1.98 39.41
C GLY A 209 -10.41 -1.80 38.08
N CYS A 210 -10.24 -0.65 37.41
CA CYS A 210 -10.73 -0.42 36.05
C CYS A 210 -9.82 -1.16 35.05
N GLU A 211 -10.31 -2.23 34.42
CA GLU A 211 -9.54 -3.00 33.41
C GLU A 211 -9.57 -2.31 32.02
N GLN A 212 -10.48 -1.36 31.83
CA GLN A 212 -10.72 -0.57 30.62
C GLN A 212 -9.66 0.55 30.40
N VAL A 213 -8.51 0.51 31.08
CA VAL A 213 -7.35 1.40 30.84
C VAL A 213 -6.04 0.63 30.80
N ALA A 214 -5.07 1.11 30.03
CA ALA A 214 -3.73 0.52 30.01
C ALA A 214 -3.05 0.67 31.40
N ARG A 215 -2.59 -0.45 31.96
CA ARG A 215 -1.88 -0.51 33.25
C ARG A 215 -0.63 0.38 33.24
N PRO A 216 -0.51 1.38 34.12
CA PRO A 216 0.74 2.10 34.31
C PRO A 216 1.73 1.25 35.13
N LEU A 217 3.00 1.35 34.76
CA LEU A 217 4.13 0.66 35.38
C LEU A 217 5.07 1.64 36.12
N GLY A 218 5.15 2.89 35.65
CA GLY A 218 5.90 3.95 36.31
C GLY A 218 5.94 5.24 35.50
N TRP A 219 6.64 6.25 36.00
CA TRP A 219 6.81 7.54 35.32
C TRP A 219 8.06 8.26 35.80
N VAL A 220 8.49 9.26 35.03
CA VAL A 220 9.50 10.25 35.43
C VAL A 220 8.80 11.58 35.65
N SER A 221 8.96 12.15 36.84
CA SER A 221 8.58 13.53 37.16
C SER A 221 9.77 14.47 36.97
N GLY A 222 9.53 15.75 36.72
CA GLY A 222 10.58 16.75 36.52
C GLY A 222 10.32 18.05 37.26
N SER A 223 11.38 18.84 37.46
CA SER A 223 11.30 20.25 37.87
C SER A 223 12.24 21.11 37.04
N TRP A 224 11.76 22.27 36.59
CA TRP A 224 12.51 23.27 35.81
C TRP A 224 12.13 24.68 36.28
N ALA A 225 12.80 25.70 35.77
CA ALA A 225 12.28 27.07 35.84
C ALA A 225 11.54 27.38 34.53
N ASP A 226 10.31 27.86 34.62
CA ASP A 226 9.45 28.16 33.48
C ASP A 226 9.96 29.38 32.67
N ALA A 227 9.33 29.67 31.54
CA ALA A 227 9.76 30.68 30.60
C ALA A 227 9.63 32.14 31.10
N ASP A 228 8.86 32.37 32.17
CA ASP A 228 8.81 33.63 32.94
C ASP A 228 9.79 33.66 34.14
N GLY A 229 10.39 32.51 34.43
CA GLY A 229 11.35 32.27 35.50
C GLY A 229 10.77 31.67 36.79
N THR A 230 9.47 31.38 36.87
CA THR A 230 8.85 30.73 38.04
C THR A 230 9.27 29.25 38.18
N PRO A 231 9.30 28.67 39.40
CA PRO A 231 9.60 27.25 39.56
C PRO A 231 8.42 26.37 39.13
N ALA A 232 8.64 25.49 38.15
CA ALA A 232 7.64 24.56 37.61
C ALA A 232 7.99 23.10 37.94
N THR A 233 6.95 22.26 38.06
CA THR A 233 7.08 20.80 38.17
C THR A 233 6.02 20.10 37.35
N GLY A 234 6.35 18.93 36.80
CA GLY A 234 5.41 18.12 36.03
C GLY A 234 5.94 16.71 35.72
N HIS A 235 5.48 16.11 34.63
CA HIS A 235 5.90 14.78 34.19
C HIS A 235 6.69 14.86 32.88
N LEU A 236 7.73 14.03 32.78
CA LEU A 236 8.63 13.96 31.64
C LEU A 236 8.39 12.70 30.78
N ALA A 237 8.02 11.58 31.39
CA ALA A 237 7.64 10.37 30.67
C ALA A 237 6.72 9.49 31.51
N VAL A 238 5.94 8.63 30.87
CA VAL A 238 5.12 7.57 31.50
C VAL A 238 5.39 6.23 30.83
N LEU A 239 5.48 5.17 31.64
CA LEU A 239 5.67 3.78 31.22
C LEU A 239 4.41 2.99 31.57
N SER A 240 3.79 2.35 30.58
CA SER A 240 2.58 1.54 30.71
C SER A 240 2.72 0.20 29.98
N GLU A 241 1.77 -0.72 30.17
CA GLU A 241 1.69 -1.96 29.38
C GLU A 241 1.46 -1.67 27.88
N PHE A 242 1.97 -2.53 27.00
CA PHE A 242 1.68 -2.47 25.56
C PHE A 242 0.60 -3.51 25.20
N LEU A 243 -0.50 -3.04 24.62
CA LEU A 243 -1.69 -3.84 24.33
C LEU A 243 -1.49 -4.68 23.06
N THR A 244 -0.80 -5.81 23.22
CA THR A 244 -0.40 -6.70 22.12
C THR A 244 -1.61 -7.34 21.44
N GLY A 245 -1.66 -7.29 20.10
CA GLY A 245 -2.76 -7.86 19.31
C GLY A 245 -4.05 -7.04 19.32
N ALA A 246 -4.04 -5.84 19.88
CA ALA A 246 -5.21 -4.96 19.89
C ALA A 246 -5.48 -4.33 18.51
N GLN A 247 -6.74 -4.03 18.22
CA GLN A 247 -7.19 -3.35 17.01
C GLN A 247 -7.70 -1.94 17.33
N ASP A 248 -7.62 -1.03 16.36
CA ASP A 248 -8.07 0.36 16.50
C ASP A 248 -9.59 0.46 16.29
N ALA A 249 -10.31 1.12 17.20
CA ALA A 249 -11.78 1.22 17.14
C ALA A 249 -12.29 2.06 15.95
N TRP A 250 -11.51 3.02 15.44
CA TRP A 250 -11.85 3.74 14.20
C TRP A 250 -11.77 2.81 13.01
N ARG A 251 -10.74 1.95 12.95
CA ARG A 251 -10.57 0.97 11.87
C ARG A 251 -11.62 -0.14 11.92
N GLU A 252 -11.97 -0.63 13.11
CA GLU A 252 -13.04 -1.63 13.29
C GLU A 252 -14.41 -1.06 12.86
N ALA A 253 -14.69 0.21 13.22
CA ALA A 253 -15.90 0.92 12.79
C ALA A 253 -15.95 1.19 11.28
N GLY A 254 -14.87 1.72 10.68
CA GLY A 254 -14.81 2.04 9.25
C GLY A 254 -15.04 0.82 8.36
N ARG A 255 -14.35 -0.29 8.64
CA ARG A 255 -14.50 -1.54 7.91
C ARG A 255 -15.94 -2.05 7.92
N ALA A 256 -16.62 -1.96 9.07
CA ALA A 256 -18.02 -2.36 9.18
C ALA A 256 -18.97 -1.50 8.32
N VAL A 257 -18.70 -0.19 8.17
CA VAL A 257 -19.48 0.68 7.26
C VAL A 257 -19.29 0.27 5.79
N GLU A 258 -18.03 0.04 5.39
CA GLU A 258 -17.63 -0.35 4.02
C GLU A 258 -18.26 -1.68 3.61
N GLU A 259 -17.98 -2.73 4.38
CA GLU A 259 -18.49 -4.10 4.16
C GLU A 259 -20.02 -4.18 4.35
N GLY A 260 -20.59 -3.29 5.17
CA GLY A 260 -22.01 -3.28 5.52
C GLY A 260 -22.35 -4.20 6.69
N GLU A 261 -21.38 -4.55 7.52
CA GLU A 261 -21.58 -5.30 8.76
C GLU A 261 -22.20 -4.41 9.85
N SER A 262 -23.04 -4.99 10.71
CA SER A 262 -23.54 -4.27 11.89
C SER A 262 -22.45 -4.18 12.96
N PHE A 263 -22.14 -2.96 13.39
CA PHE A 263 -21.25 -2.69 14.53
C PHE A 263 -22.00 -2.65 15.87
N ALA A 264 -23.28 -3.06 15.94
CA ALA A 264 -24.12 -2.87 17.12
C ALA A 264 -23.56 -3.50 18.42
N ASP A 265 -23.03 -4.72 18.38
CA ASP A 265 -22.47 -5.36 19.57
C ASP A 265 -21.11 -4.76 19.99
N GLY A 266 -20.31 -4.29 19.02
CA GLY A 266 -19.10 -3.51 19.26
C GLY A 266 -19.42 -2.18 19.93
N ALA A 267 -20.31 -1.39 19.34
CA ALA A 267 -20.79 -0.12 19.87
C ALA A 267 -21.43 -0.27 21.27
N ARG A 268 -22.28 -1.30 21.50
CA ARG A 268 -22.90 -1.55 22.80
C ARG A 268 -21.89 -1.96 23.87
N SER A 269 -20.91 -2.79 23.53
CA SER A 269 -19.83 -3.14 24.47
C SER A 269 -18.92 -1.95 24.76
N LEU A 270 -18.69 -1.06 23.79
CA LEU A 270 -17.98 0.21 23.97
C LEU A 270 -18.74 1.15 24.90
N GLY A 271 -20.06 1.28 24.74
CA GLY A 271 -20.92 2.06 25.62
C GLY A 271 -20.83 1.65 27.09
N ARG A 272 -20.87 0.33 27.36
CA ARG A 272 -20.62 -0.21 28.70
C ARG A 272 -19.25 0.19 29.24
N ALA A 273 -18.18 -0.03 28.46
CA ALA A 273 -16.81 0.28 28.87
C ALA A 273 -16.62 1.78 29.18
N THR A 274 -17.18 2.68 28.37
CA THR A 274 -17.16 4.13 28.63
C THR A 274 -17.84 4.48 29.97
N ALA A 275 -19.01 3.92 30.23
CA ALA A 275 -19.73 4.14 31.49
C ALA A 275 -19.02 3.53 32.71
N GLU A 276 -18.32 2.41 32.55
CA GLU A 276 -17.48 1.79 33.58
C GLU A 276 -16.27 2.67 33.93
N VAL A 277 -15.59 3.23 32.92
CA VAL A 277 -14.56 4.26 33.10
C VAL A 277 -15.13 5.48 33.81
N HIS A 278 -16.30 5.99 33.40
CA HIS A 278 -16.94 7.14 34.06
C HIS A 278 -17.32 6.87 35.53
N ARG A 279 -17.73 5.64 35.86
CA ARG A 279 -18.01 5.21 37.23
C ARG A 279 -16.73 5.09 38.06
N ALA A 280 -15.64 4.61 37.48
CA ALA A 280 -14.33 4.54 38.13
C ALA A 280 -13.71 5.94 38.34
N LEU A 281 -13.83 6.86 37.37
CA LEU A 281 -13.48 8.28 37.51
C LEU A 281 -14.25 8.94 38.66
N ALA A 282 -15.56 8.69 38.76
CA ALA A 282 -16.40 9.15 39.85
C ALA A 282 -15.98 8.59 41.23
N GLY A 283 -15.52 7.34 41.27
CA GLY A 283 -15.01 6.70 42.49
C GLY A 283 -13.66 7.26 42.95
N SER A 284 -12.72 7.44 42.02
CA SER A 284 -11.35 7.87 42.34
C SER A 284 -11.19 9.38 42.56
N PHE A 285 -11.97 10.21 41.85
CA PHE A 285 -11.88 11.68 41.93
C PHE A 285 -13.10 12.37 42.56
N GLY A 286 -14.20 11.63 42.77
CA GLY A 286 -15.45 12.15 43.34
C GLY A 286 -16.40 12.79 42.31
N ARG A 287 -17.62 13.09 42.78
CA ARG A 287 -18.68 13.82 42.06
C ARG A 287 -19.05 15.08 42.85
N THR A 288 -19.06 16.24 42.19
CA THR A 288 -19.42 17.55 42.78
C THR A 288 -20.77 18.02 42.22
N PRO A 289 -21.77 18.33 43.06
CA PRO A 289 -23.03 18.93 42.59
C PRO A 289 -22.80 20.27 41.90
N VAL A 290 -23.52 20.54 40.80
CA VAL A 290 -23.41 21.83 40.10
C VAL A 290 -23.98 22.93 41.01
N THR A 291 -23.19 23.98 41.25
CA THR A 291 -23.63 25.17 41.99
C THR A 291 -24.29 26.18 41.03
N ALA A 292 -24.92 27.24 41.56
CA ALA A 292 -25.41 28.34 40.72
C ALA A 292 -24.26 28.97 39.89
N GLU A 293 -23.11 29.19 40.53
CA GLU A 293 -21.88 29.69 39.89
C GLU A 293 -21.33 28.70 38.85
N GLY A 294 -21.34 27.39 39.16
CA GLY A 294 -20.92 26.34 38.22
C GLY A 294 -21.82 26.21 36.99
N ARG A 295 -23.14 26.38 37.15
CA ARG A 295 -24.08 26.46 36.02
C ARG A 295 -23.79 27.68 35.15
N THR A 296 -23.55 28.84 35.75
CA THR A 296 -23.18 30.05 35.01
C THR A 296 -21.87 29.84 34.25
N ALA A 297 -20.84 29.27 34.88
CA ALA A 297 -19.57 28.96 34.22
C ALA A 297 -19.72 27.95 33.05
N LEU A 298 -20.61 26.96 33.16
CA LEU A 298 -20.93 26.04 32.07
C LEU A 298 -21.64 26.75 30.90
N VAL A 299 -22.64 27.59 31.19
CA VAL A 299 -23.36 28.38 30.17
C VAL A 299 -22.41 29.37 29.47
N ASP A 300 -21.64 30.13 30.24
CA ASP A 300 -20.68 31.11 29.72
C ASP A 300 -19.55 30.44 28.94
N GLY A 301 -19.09 29.25 29.39
CA GLY A 301 -18.08 28.45 28.69
C GLY A 301 -18.54 27.94 27.33
N LEU A 302 -19.75 27.37 27.26
CA LEU A 302 -20.37 26.96 25.98
C LEU A 302 -20.61 28.19 25.08
N ALA A 303 -21.07 29.30 25.65
CA ALA A 303 -21.27 30.56 24.92
C ALA A 303 -19.96 31.21 24.44
N GLU A 304 -18.83 30.99 25.11
CA GLU A 304 -17.50 31.35 24.61
C GLU A 304 -17.12 30.41 23.46
N ARG A 305 -17.21 29.09 23.66
CA ARG A 305 -16.80 28.07 22.67
C ARG A 305 -17.51 28.24 21.32
N VAL A 306 -18.81 28.51 21.31
CA VAL A 306 -19.56 28.85 20.07
C VAL A 306 -19.02 30.13 19.41
N ARG A 307 -18.76 31.19 20.20
CA ARG A 307 -18.19 32.44 19.69
C ARG A 307 -16.72 32.30 19.27
N TRP A 308 -15.96 31.39 19.86
CA TRP A 308 -14.59 31.06 19.48
C TRP A 308 -14.56 30.35 18.14
N ALA A 309 -15.48 29.40 17.92
CA ALA A 309 -15.65 28.77 16.62
C ALA A 309 -16.04 29.80 15.54
N LEU A 310 -17.01 30.68 15.84
CA LEU A 310 -17.40 31.81 14.99
C LEU A 310 -16.33 32.91 14.77
N ARG A 311 -15.18 32.83 15.45
CA ARG A 311 -13.97 33.63 15.19
C ARG A 311 -12.86 32.81 14.49
N SER A 312 -12.88 31.48 14.62
CA SER A 312 -11.78 30.59 14.22
C SER A 312 -12.04 29.81 12.93
N ALA A 313 -13.29 29.71 12.48
CA ALA A 313 -13.68 29.05 11.24
C ALA A 313 -14.62 29.95 10.41
N PRO A 314 -14.16 30.53 9.28
CA PRO A 314 -14.99 31.38 8.42
C PRO A 314 -16.27 30.71 7.92
N ALA A 315 -16.23 29.40 7.65
CA ALA A 315 -17.35 28.61 7.14
C ALA A 315 -18.59 28.57 8.08
N LEU A 316 -18.48 29.01 9.33
CA LEU A 316 -19.63 29.17 10.23
C LEU A 316 -20.40 30.48 10.02
N ALA A 317 -19.94 31.36 9.12
CA ALA A 317 -20.59 32.64 8.85
C ALA A 317 -22.07 32.53 8.43
N PRO A 318 -22.51 31.58 7.58
CA PRO A 318 -23.92 31.41 7.23
C PRO A 318 -24.80 31.06 8.45
N HIS A 319 -24.27 30.24 9.37
CA HIS A 319 -25.00 29.77 10.55
C HIS A 319 -24.94 30.75 11.74
N ARG A 320 -24.22 31.87 11.63
CA ARG A 320 -23.97 32.84 12.72
C ARG A 320 -25.24 33.29 13.45
N ALA A 321 -26.34 33.52 12.73
CA ALA A 321 -27.60 33.93 13.34
C ALA A 321 -28.20 32.83 14.24
N ALA A 322 -28.28 31.59 13.72
CA ALA A 322 -28.78 30.44 14.47
C ALA A 322 -27.84 30.03 15.63
N LEU A 323 -26.54 30.28 15.49
CA LEU A 323 -25.55 30.04 16.55
C LEU A 323 -25.63 31.06 17.69
N GLU A 324 -25.85 32.35 17.41
CA GLU A 324 -26.11 33.35 18.47
C GLU A 324 -27.51 33.15 19.11
N GLU A 325 -28.51 32.67 18.36
CA GLU A 325 -29.80 32.22 18.92
C GLU A 325 -29.62 31.00 19.83
N HIS A 326 -28.81 30.01 19.42
CA HIS A 326 -28.44 28.89 20.28
C HIS A 326 -27.76 29.37 21.56
N VAL A 327 -26.82 30.31 21.47
CA VAL A 327 -26.13 30.91 22.62
C VAL A 327 -27.11 31.61 23.57
N ALA A 328 -28.16 32.27 23.07
CA ALA A 328 -29.24 32.79 23.91
C ALA A 328 -30.03 31.65 24.60
N SER A 329 -30.33 30.57 23.87
CA SER A 329 -31.05 29.40 24.39
C SER A 329 -30.28 28.59 25.46
N LEU A 330 -28.95 28.73 25.56
CA LEU A 330 -28.16 28.12 26.65
C LEU A 330 -28.64 28.59 28.04
N SER A 331 -29.28 29.76 28.12
CA SER A 331 -29.89 30.26 29.36
C SER A 331 -31.06 29.39 29.87
N ASP A 332 -31.70 28.60 28.99
CA ASP A 332 -32.77 27.64 29.31
C ASP A 332 -32.25 26.27 29.80
N LEU A 333 -30.93 26.05 29.87
CA LEU A 333 -30.38 24.82 30.43
C LEU A 333 -30.90 24.58 31.87
N PRO A 334 -31.07 23.32 32.31
CA PRO A 334 -31.71 23.04 33.61
C PRO A 334 -31.09 23.77 34.81
N ALA A 335 -31.89 23.98 35.85
CA ALA A 335 -31.42 24.48 37.14
C ALA A 335 -30.32 23.56 37.73
N PRO A 336 -29.41 24.07 38.59
CA PRO A 336 -28.20 23.33 38.97
C PRO A 336 -28.45 21.97 39.63
N ASP A 337 -29.55 21.82 40.37
CA ASP A 337 -30.04 20.58 40.97
C ASP A 337 -30.50 19.53 39.93
N ARG A 338 -30.84 19.98 38.72
CA ARG A 338 -31.34 19.16 37.60
C ARG A 338 -30.28 18.87 36.53
N LEU A 339 -29.06 19.39 36.68
CA LEU A 339 -27.90 19.00 35.88
C LEU A 339 -27.24 17.74 36.47
N PRO A 340 -26.53 16.92 35.68
CA PRO A 340 -25.69 15.85 36.21
C PRO A 340 -24.50 16.45 36.99
N PRO A 341 -23.97 15.77 38.02
CA PRO A 341 -22.85 16.27 38.81
C PRO A 341 -21.55 16.30 37.98
N LEU A 342 -20.67 17.26 38.31
CA LEU A 342 -19.36 17.37 37.70
C LEU A 342 -18.43 16.28 38.26
N GLN A 343 -17.63 15.66 37.41
CA GLN A 343 -16.64 14.65 37.78
C GLN A 343 -15.40 14.78 36.88
N ARG A 344 -14.34 14.00 37.15
CA ARG A 344 -13.29 13.85 36.14
C ARG A 344 -13.87 13.14 34.91
N VAL A 345 -13.45 13.61 33.75
CA VAL A 345 -13.81 13.16 32.39
C VAL A 345 -12.53 12.90 31.60
N HIS A 346 -12.65 12.28 30.43
CA HIS A 346 -11.59 12.17 29.43
C HIS A 346 -11.34 13.52 28.74
N GLY A 347 -12.42 14.17 28.30
CA GLY A 347 -12.41 15.54 27.80
C GLY A 347 -12.19 15.71 26.30
N ASP A 348 -11.90 14.65 25.54
CA ASP A 348 -11.87 14.67 24.06
C ASP A 348 -12.21 13.30 23.43
N TYR A 349 -13.05 12.52 24.11
CA TYR A 349 -13.24 11.09 23.84
C TYR A 349 -13.75 10.77 22.43
N HIS A 350 -13.00 9.98 21.66
CA HIS A 350 -13.34 9.54 20.29
C HIS A 350 -12.79 8.15 19.95
N LEU A 351 -13.20 7.54 18.83
CA LEU A 351 -12.84 6.17 18.45
C LEU A 351 -11.32 5.91 18.44
N GLY A 352 -10.54 6.81 17.82
CA GLY A 352 -9.06 6.72 17.79
C GLY A 352 -8.32 6.88 19.14
N GLN A 353 -9.02 6.92 20.28
CA GLN A 353 -8.47 6.82 21.63
C GLN A 353 -8.86 5.50 22.32
N VAL A 354 -9.44 4.55 21.58
CA VAL A 354 -9.92 3.28 22.11
C VAL A 354 -9.39 2.12 21.27
N LEU A 355 -8.88 1.09 21.95
CA LEU A 355 -8.45 -0.15 21.31
C LEU A 355 -9.33 -1.33 21.72
N SER A 356 -9.63 -2.20 20.75
CA SER A 356 -10.27 -3.49 20.90
C SER A 356 -9.21 -4.53 21.29
N VAL A 357 -9.17 -4.97 22.55
CA VAL A 357 -8.12 -5.87 23.06
C VAL A 357 -8.63 -7.32 23.18
N PRO A 358 -8.05 -8.30 22.46
CA PRO A 358 -8.48 -9.70 22.52
C PRO A 358 -8.56 -10.25 23.95
N GLY A 359 -9.72 -10.80 24.32
CA GLY A 359 -9.98 -11.37 25.65
C GLY A 359 -10.21 -10.36 26.79
N ARG A 360 -10.11 -9.04 26.52
CA ARG A 360 -10.31 -7.96 27.51
C ARG A 360 -11.37 -6.94 27.09
N GLY A 361 -11.62 -6.78 25.80
CA GLY A 361 -12.57 -5.80 25.26
C GLY A 361 -11.94 -4.41 25.11
N TRP A 362 -12.77 -3.38 25.20
CA TRP A 362 -12.37 -1.99 24.92
C TRP A 362 -11.49 -1.39 26.03
N VAL A 363 -10.37 -0.80 25.63
CA VAL A 363 -9.41 -0.11 26.50
C VAL A 363 -9.18 1.32 26.02
N VAL A 364 -9.31 2.28 26.94
CA VAL A 364 -9.19 3.73 26.70
C VAL A 364 -7.76 4.22 26.93
N LEU A 365 -7.31 5.13 26.07
CA LEU A 365 -5.96 5.71 26.01
C LEU A 365 -6.02 7.26 26.00
N ASP A 366 -4.88 7.92 26.22
CA ASP A 366 -4.66 9.36 25.96
C ASP A 366 -5.62 10.32 26.68
N PHE A 367 -5.63 10.27 28.01
CA PHE A 367 -6.45 11.11 28.89
C PHE A 367 -6.02 12.60 28.90
N GLU A 368 -5.16 13.03 27.97
CA GLU A 368 -4.65 14.40 27.88
C GLU A 368 -5.75 15.44 27.55
N GLY A 369 -6.85 15.05 26.89
CA GLY A 369 -7.98 15.92 26.54
C GLY A 369 -7.66 17.00 25.47
N GLU A 370 -8.68 17.79 25.06
CA GLU A 370 -8.65 18.69 23.89
C GLU A 370 -7.29 19.39 23.67
N PRO A 371 -6.46 18.98 22.68
CA PRO A 371 -5.10 19.48 22.52
C PRO A 371 -5.00 21.01 22.36
N LEU A 372 -6.04 21.64 21.82
CA LEU A 372 -6.15 23.10 21.65
C LEU A 372 -6.46 23.87 22.96
N ARG A 373 -6.62 23.21 24.11
CA ARG A 373 -6.90 23.84 25.42
C ARG A 373 -5.68 23.83 26.33
N PRO A 374 -5.51 24.83 27.23
CA PRO A 374 -4.48 24.78 28.27
C PRO A 374 -4.72 23.64 29.25
N LEU A 375 -3.66 23.00 29.76
CA LEU A 375 -3.78 21.86 30.69
C LEU A 375 -4.64 22.20 31.93
N ALA A 376 -4.55 23.42 32.44
CA ALA A 376 -5.32 23.93 33.57
C ALA A 376 -6.84 24.14 33.29
N GLU A 377 -7.29 24.01 32.04
CA GLU A 377 -8.70 23.84 31.66
C GLU A 377 -9.06 22.34 31.64
N ARG A 378 -8.28 21.52 30.92
CA ARG A 378 -8.53 20.08 30.71
C ARG A 378 -8.60 19.25 32.00
N VAL A 379 -7.90 19.65 33.07
CA VAL A 379 -7.90 18.93 34.35
C VAL A 379 -9.15 19.16 35.22
N ARG A 380 -10.04 20.08 34.83
CA ARG A 380 -11.21 20.48 35.64
C ARG A 380 -12.32 19.41 35.60
N PRO A 381 -13.12 19.26 36.66
CA PRO A 381 -14.32 18.44 36.61
C PRO A 381 -15.38 19.03 35.66
N ASP A 382 -15.96 18.20 34.81
CA ASP A 382 -17.05 18.55 33.88
C ASP A 382 -18.14 17.44 33.89
N VAL A 383 -19.18 17.59 33.08
CA VAL A 383 -20.26 16.61 32.95
C VAL A 383 -19.84 15.42 32.08
N ALA A 384 -20.03 14.20 32.60
CA ALA A 384 -19.67 12.94 31.92
C ALA A 384 -20.31 12.77 30.53
N VAL A 385 -21.41 13.45 30.25
CA VAL A 385 -22.07 13.40 28.93
C VAL A 385 -21.24 14.08 27.82
N ARG A 386 -20.19 14.87 28.14
CA ARG A 386 -19.23 15.38 27.14
C ARG A 386 -18.54 14.26 26.38
N ASP A 387 -18.02 13.26 27.10
CA ASP A 387 -17.32 12.13 26.48
C ASP A 387 -18.31 11.24 25.70
N VAL A 388 -19.55 11.08 26.22
CA VAL A 388 -20.63 10.36 25.53
C VAL A 388 -20.96 11.02 24.18
N VAL A 389 -21.11 12.34 24.12
CA VAL A 389 -21.36 13.03 22.84
C VAL A 389 -20.13 13.05 21.94
N GLY A 390 -18.91 13.02 22.49
CA GLY A 390 -17.67 12.85 21.73
C GLY A 390 -17.65 11.54 20.95
N MET A 391 -17.98 10.42 21.60
CA MET A 391 -18.06 9.13 20.93
C MET A 391 -19.23 9.04 19.93
N VAL A 392 -20.40 9.62 20.26
CA VAL A 392 -21.54 9.70 19.31
C VAL A 392 -21.18 10.55 18.09
N ARG A 393 -20.46 11.67 18.25
CA ARG A 393 -19.87 12.43 17.13
C ARG A 393 -18.91 11.57 16.33
N SER A 394 -18.02 10.83 16.98
CA SER A 394 -17.04 9.97 16.33
C SER A 394 -17.67 8.83 15.51
N LEU A 395 -18.83 8.30 15.91
CA LEU A 395 -19.59 7.30 15.14
C LEU A 395 -20.27 7.92 13.89
N ASP A 396 -20.88 9.11 14.03
CA ASP A 396 -21.39 9.87 12.86
C ASP A 396 -20.25 10.29 11.93
N TYR A 397 -19.06 10.55 12.47
CA TYR A 397 -17.84 10.83 11.70
C TYR A 397 -17.37 9.61 10.88
N ALA A 398 -17.32 8.42 11.49
CA ALA A 398 -16.92 7.19 10.80
C ALA A 398 -17.90 6.83 9.67
N GLY A 399 -19.21 6.91 9.91
CA GLY A 399 -20.22 6.69 8.87
C GLY A 399 -20.17 7.73 7.74
N ALA A 400 -19.96 9.01 8.07
CA ALA A 400 -19.87 10.08 7.07
C ALA A 400 -18.56 10.04 6.26
N HIS A 401 -17.46 9.57 6.85
CA HIS A 401 -16.14 9.45 6.20
C HIS A 401 -16.18 8.54 4.97
N VAL A 402 -16.76 7.33 5.09
CA VAL A 402 -16.86 6.37 3.96
C VAL A 402 -17.75 6.90 2.83
N VAL A 403 -18.68 7.82 3.13
CA VAL A 403 -19.46 8.54 2.11
C VAL A 403 -18.63 9.67 1.48
N ALA A 404 -17.85 10.40 2.28
CA ALA A 404 -17.02 11.51 1.83
C ALA A 404 -15.83 11.08 0.96
N GLU A 405 -15.29 9.86 1.13
CA GLU A 405 -14.24 9.32 0.26
C GLU A 405 -14.75 8.84 -1.11
N ARG A 406 -16.04 8.49 -1.23
CA ARG A 406 -16.65 8.06 -2.50
C ARG A 406 -17.43 9.15 -3.23
N ALA A 407 -17.91 10.16 -2.52
CA ALA A 407 -18.44 11.36 -3.14
C ALA A 407 -17.31 12.06 -3.91
N GLY A 408 -17.49 12.27 -5.22
CA GLY A 408 -16.62 13.16 -5.98
C GLY A 408 -16.60 14.55 -5.33
N ALA A 409 -15.49 15.28 -5.47
CA ALA A 409 -15.21 16.57 -4.81
C ALA A 409 -16.13 17.75 -5.22
N ASP A 410 -17.34 17.44 -5.71
CA ASP A 410 -18.29 18.32 -6.38
C ASP A 410 -19.72 18.30 -5.80
N GLY A 411 -20.04 17.34 -4.91
CA GLY A 411 -21.38 17.11 -4.35
C GLY A 411 -22.39 16.32 -5.19
N THR A 412 -22.10 15.91 -6.43
CA THR A 412 -22.95 14.91 -7.11
C THR A 412 -22.77 13.52 -6.47
N THR A 413 -23.82 12.72 -6.54
CA THR A 413 -23.87 11.35 -6.02
C THR A 413 -24.50 10.47 -7.10
N SER A 414 -23.88 9.33 -7.40
CA SER A 414 -24.54 8.32 -8.22
C SER A 414 -25.68 7.67 -7.41
N PRO A 415 -26.60 6.92 -8.07
CA PRO A 415 -27.57 6.10 -7.35
C PRO A 415 -26.94 5.07 -6.38
N GLY A 416 -25.68 4.69 -6.63
CA GLY A 416 -24.87 3.86 -5.73
C GLY A 416 -24.40 4.63 -4.49
N ASP A 417 -23.97 5.88 -4.67
CA ASP A 417 -23.49 6.73 -3.57
C ASP A 417 -24.65 7.21 -2.69
N GLU A 418 -25.83 7.49 -3.26
CA GLU A 418 -27.03 7.67 -2.45
C GLU A 418 -27.38 6.40 -1.65
N ALA A 419 -27.20 5.21 -2.23
CA ALA A 419 -27.46 3.94 -1.54
C ALA A 419 -26.44 3.68 -0.42
N LEU A 420 -25.17 4.04 -0.64
CA LEU A 420 -24.12 4.03 0.39
C LEU A 420 -24.41 5.06 1.49
N ALA A 421 -24.79 6.30 1.15
CA ALA A 421 -25.16 7.33 2.11
C ALA A 421 -26.38 6.91 2.96
N ARG A 422 -27.38 6.25 2.36
CA ARG A 422 -28.51 5.64 3.08
C ARG A 422 -28.07 4.49 4.00
N ARG A 423 -27.16 3.61 3.55
CA ARG A 423 -26.56 2.54 4.37
C ARG A 423 -25.77 3.11 5.55
N ALA A 424 -24.87 4.05 5.31
CA ALA A 424 -24.02 4.69 6.31
C ALA A 424 -24.84 5.46 7.35
N ALA A 425 -25.86 6.21 6.93
CA ALA A 425 -26.77 6.90 7.85
C ALA A 425 -27.58 5.90 8.73
N ALA A 426 -27.99 4.75 8.18
CA ALA A 426 -28.64 3.70 8.94
C ALA A 426 -27.68 3.01 9.93
N TRP A 427 -26.46 2.68 9.50
CA TRP A 427 -25.38 2.13 10.33
C TRP A 427 -25.03 3.09 11.48
N THR A 428 -24.88 4.39 11.20
CA THR A 428 -24.60 5.42 12.21
C THR A 428 -25.71 5.47 13.26
N ALA A 429 -26.98 5.39 12.83
CA ALA A 429 -28.12 5.35 13.75
C ALA A 429 -28.11 4.09 14.62
N GLU A 430 -27.88 2.92 14.02
CA GLU A 430 -27.80 1.63 14.73
C GLU A 430 -26.65 1.61 15.74
N ALA A 431 -25.43 1.99 15.33
CA ALA A 431 -24.26 2.05 16.20
C ALA A 431 -24.44 3.09 17.33
N THR A 432 -25.03 4.25 17.03
CA THR A 432 -25.34 5.29 18.03
C THR A 432 -26.37 4.80 19.04
N GLU A 433 -27.46 4.17 18.60
CA GLU A 433 -28.48 3.60 19.50
C GLU A 433 -27.88 2.48 20.36
N ALA A 434 -27.06 1.61 19.77
CA ALA A 434 -26.42 0.51 20.47
C ALA A 434 -25.41 0.99 21.52
N PHE A 435 -24.57 1.98 21.20
CA PHE A 435 -23.65 2.64 22.14
C PHE A 435 -24.39 3.28 23.32
N LEU A 436 -25.43 4.07 23.03
CA LEU A 436 -26.21 4.76 24.07
C LEU A 436 -26.99 3.77 24.94
N ALA A 437 -27.50 2.67 24.38
CA ALA A 437 -28.08 1.57 25.15
C ALA A 437 -27.05 0.89 26.06
N GLY A 438 -25.85 0.60 25.55
CA GLY A 438 -24.76 0.00 26.33
C GLY A 438 -24.27 0.90 27.47
N TYR A 439 -24.23 2.21 27.26
CA TYR A 439 -23.94 3.18 28.32
C TYR A 439 -25.03 3.18 29.40
N ALA A 440 -26.30 3.14 29.00
CA ALA A 440 -27.45 3.12 29.90
C ALA A 440 -27.63 1.81 30.69
N GLU A 441 -26.97 0.71 30.30
CA GLU A 441 -26.85 -0.51 31.12
C GLU A 441 -26.01 -0.28 32.40
N VAL A 442 -25.28 0.85 32.50
CA VAL A 442 -24.23 1.09 33.51
C VAL A 442 -24.39 2.43 34.26
N ASP A 443 -24.75 3.54 33.59
CA ASP A 443 -25.12 4.81 34.25
C ASP A 443 -26.46 5.29 33.65
N ASP A 444 -27.55 5.09 34.40
CA ASP A 444 -28.94 5.28 33.99
C ASP A 444 -29.52 6.66 34.37
N ASP A 445 -28.66 7.65 34.66
CA ASP A 445 -29.08 8.98 35.12
C ASP A 445 -29.97 9.69 34.06
N PRO A 446 -31.25 9.99 34.35
CA PRO A 446 -32.15 10.62 33.38
C PRO A 446 -31.73 12.05 32.99
N ARG A 447 -30.67 12.61 33.61
CA ARG A 447 -30.07 13.90 33.26
C ARG A 447 -28.94 13.79 32.22
N THR A 448 -28.33 12.61 32.03
CA THR A 448 -27.36 12.34 30.95
C THR A 448 -28.03 11.80 29.69
N ALA A 449 -29.32 11.43 29.79
CA ALA A 449 -30.10 10.83 28.71
C ALA A 449 -30.03 11.59 27.35
N PRO A 450 -30.06 10.86 26.22
CA PRO A 450 -30.08 11.43 24.87
C PRO A 450 -31.24 12.43 24.65
N GLY A 451 -30.99 13.44 23.83
CA GLY A 451 -32.02 14.42 23.46
C GLY A 451 -32.41 15.41 24.58
N THR A 452 -31.74 15.41 25.73
CA THR A 452 -31.81 16.52 26.69
C THR A 452 -31.22 17.81 26.10
N ALA A 453 -31.56 18.97 26.66
CA ALA A 453 -31.03 20.25 26.21
C ALA A 453 -29.49 20.33 26.36
N LEU A 454 -28.96 19.76 27.45
CA LEU A 454 -27.51 19.66 27.70
C LEU A 454 -26.82 18.78 26.66
N HIS A 455 -27.39 17.60 26.34
CA HIS A 455 -26.85 16.70 25.32
C HIS A 455 -26.85 17.33 23.92
N ARG A 456 -27.87 18.14 23.55
CA ARG A 456 -27.85 18.89 22.28
C ARG A 456 -26.78 19.99 22.26
N ALA A 457 -26.65 20.76 23.35
CA ALA A 457 -25.64 21.81 23.45
C ALA A 457 -24.21 21.26 23.34
N LEU A 458 -23.93 20.12 23.98
CA LEU A 458 -22.59 19.49 23.93
C LEU A 458 -22.31 18.76 22.61
N LEU A 459 -23.32 18.17 21.95
CA LEU A 459 -23.16 17.66 20.57
C LEU A 459 -22.75 18.80 19.62
N LEU A 460 -23.37 19.97 19.76
CA LEU A 460 -23.05 21.15 18.94
C LEU A 460 -21.68 21.74 19.31
N ASP A 461 -21.32 21.81 20.60
CA ASP A 461 -19.99 22.22 21.07
C ASP A 461 -18.88 21.37 20.42
N LYS A 462 -19.03 20.04 20.40
CA LYS A 462 -18.06 19.12 19.78
C LYS A 462 -18.07 19.22 18.25
N ALA A 463 -19.23 19.34 17.60
CA ALA A 463 -19.30 19.56 16.14
C ALA A 463 -18.66 20.90 15.72
N LEU A 464 -18.80 21.96 16.54
CA LEU A 464 -18.14 23.25 16.31
C LEU A 464 -16.62 23.20 16.55
N TYR A 465 -16.17 22.39 17.53
CA TYR A 465 -14.75 22.09 17.72
C TYR A 465 -14.17 21.37 16.50
N GLU A 466 -14.87 20.35 15.99
CA GLU A 466 -14.50 19.63 14.76
C GLU A 466 -14.43 20.56 13.54
N VAL A 467 -15.40 21.44 13.35
CA VAL A 467 -15.36 22.48 12.30
C VAL A 467 -14.07 23.33 12.39
N VAL A 468 -13.68 23.77 13.60
CA VAL A 468 -12.44 24.56 13.78
C VAL A 468 -11.18 23.71 13.57
N TYR A 469 -11.20 22.44 13.99
CA TYR A 469 -10.08 21.51 13.80
C TYR A 469 -9.87 21.25 12.30
N GLU A 470 -10.90 20.83 11.56
CA GLU A 470 -10.75 20.52 10.13
C GLU A 470 -10.47 21.77 9.28
N THR A 471 -10.98 22.96 9.66
CA THR A 471 -10.59 24.23 9.01
C THR A 471 -9.08 24.48 9.08
N ARG A 472 -8.38 23.93 10.10
CA ARG A 472 -6.94 24.12 10.32
C ARG A 472 -6.09 22.93 9.87
N SER A 473 -6.66 21.72 9.89
CA SER A 473 -5.93 20.47 9.67
C SER A 473 -6.28 19.76 8.36
N ARG A 474 -7.57 19.65 8.02
CA ARG A 474 -8.05 18.92 6.82
C ARG A 474 -9.27 19.61 6.19
N PRO A 475 -9.10 20.76 5.49
CA PRO A 475 -10.23 21.57 5.03
C PRO A 475 -11.22 20.86 4.08
N HIS A 476 -10.80 19.76 3.44
CA HIS A 476 -11.67 18.93 2.60
C HIS A 476 -12.65 18.03 3.41
N TRP A 477 -12.39 17.77 4.70
CA TRP A 477 -13.30 17.03 5.59
C TRP A 477 -14.38 17.93 6.22
N LEU A 478 -14.22 19.24 6.10
CA LEU A 478 -15.08 20.27 6.68
C LEU A 478 -16.61 20.12 6.41
N PRO A 479 -17.07 19.56 5.27
CA PRO A 479 -18.50 19.27 5.07
C PRO A 479 -19.11 18.30 6.09
N VAL A 480 -18.33 17.37 6.65
CA VAL A 480 -18.82 16.37 7.62
C VAL A 480 -19.30 17.02 8.94
N PRO A 481 -18.48 17.81 9.66
CA PRO A 481 -18.94 18.48 10.87
C PRO A 481 -19.85 19.69 10.59
N LEU A 482 -19.74 20.35 9.42
CA LEU A 482 -20.73 21.38 9.02
C LEU A 482 -22.13 20.79 8.84
N GLY A 483 -22.26 19.67 8.12
CA GLY A 483 -23.54 18.99 7.98
C GLY A 483 -24.13 18.51 9.31
N ALA A 484 -23.28 18.20 10.30
CA ALA A 484 -23.73 17.92 11.66
C ALA A 484 -24.23 19.19 12.38
N VAL A 485 -23.57 20.33 12.22
CA VAL A 485 -24.03 21.64 12.73
C VAL A 485 -25.40 21.99 12.13
N GLU A 486 -25.61 21.81 10.82
CA GLU A 486 -26.91 22.04 10.16
C GLU A 486 -28.03 21.14 10.72
N ARG A 487 -27.75 19.83 10.85
CA ARG A 487 -28.69 18.86 11.45
C ARG A 487 -29.07 19.25 12.90
N LEU A 488 -28.11 19.75 13.68
CA LEU A 488 -28.31 20.13 15.09
C LEU A 488 -29.01 21.48 15.27
N LEU A 489 -28.81 22.43 14.35
CA LEU A 489 -29.51 23.73 14.32
C LEU A 489 -30.90 23.64 13.67
N GLY A 490 -31.22 22.54 12.98
CA GLY A 490 -32.50 22.33 12.29
C GLY A 490 -32.64 23.12 10.98
N THR A 491 -31.53 23.61 10.43
CA THR A 491 -31.49 24.42 9.20
C THR A 491 -31.33 23.53 7.98
N THR A 492 -32.42 22.86 7.57
CA THR A 492 -32.46 22.08 6.32
C THR A 492 -33.69 22.48 5.50
N PRO A 493 -33.57 22.79 4.19
CA PRO A 493 -34.72 23.06 3.34
C PRO A 493 -35.68 21.87 3.28
N GLN A 494 -36.97 22.08 3.60
CA GLN A 494 -37.98 21.03 3.50
C GLN A 494 -38.38 20.80 2.05
N ALA A 495 -37.89 19.70 1.45
CA ALA A 495 -38.54 19.10 0.30
C ALA A 495 -39.82 18.35 0.75
N GLU A 496 -40.97 18.66 0.16
CA GLU A 496 -42.24 18.02 0.51
C GLU A 496 -42.31 16.58 -0.05
N GLY A 497 -42.26 15.57 0.82
CA GLY A 497 -42.39 14.17 0.40
C GLY A 497 -42.63 13.18 1.54
N ALA A 498 -43.61 12.29 1.34
CA ALA A 498 -43.81 11.02 2.05
C ALA A 498 -43.62 10.98 3.59
N ARG A 499 -44.65 11.42 4.35
CA ARG A 499 -44.91 10.88 5.70
C ARG A 499 -46.13 9.95 5.70
N GLY A 500 -45.91 8.67 5.97
CA GLY A 500 -46.95 7.70 6.28
C GLY A 500 -46.46 6.25 6.16
N GLY A 501 -46.62 5.36 7.14
CA GLY A 501 -47.07 5.59 8.53
C GLY A 501 -47.64 4.35 9.22
N ALA A 502 -47.73 4.40 10.54
CA ALA A 502 -48.50 3.50 11.41
C ALA A 502 -48.67 4.18 12.79
N ALA A 503 -49.81 4.20 13.48
CA ALA A 503 -51.21 3.83 13.17
C ALA A 503 -52.14 4.61 14.16
N ALA A 504 -53.49 4.52 14.20
CA ALA A 504 -54.44 3.62 13.54
C ALA A 504 -55.81 4.31 13.24
N ALA A 505 -56.80 4.14 14.12
CA ALA A 505 -58.19 4.63 14.03
C ALA A 505 -58.40 5.95 14.81
N ASP A 506 -59.47 6.74 14.66
CA ASP A 506 -60.86 6.33 14.38
C ASP A 506 -61.78 7.45 13.78
N ALA A 507 -62.96 7.03 13.32
CA ALA A 507 -64.24 7.77 13.19
C ALA A 507 -64.39 9.05 12.30
N ALA A 508 -64.92 8.82 11.08
CA ALA A 508 -66.06 9.53 10.42
C ALA A 508 -65.99 11.05 10.05
N GLY A 509 -66.66 11.46 8.94
CA GLY A 509 -67.00 12.90 8.81
C GLY A 509 -67.56 13.58 7.54
N THR A 510 -67.74 12.96 6.35
CA THR A 510 -68.58 13.46 5.21
C THR A 510 -68.33 14.84 4.51
N THR A 511 -68.67 14.88 3.21
CA THR A 511 -69.13 16.03 2.38
C THR A 511 -68.24 17.25 2.05
N ALA A 512 -67.62 17.19 0.85
CA ALA A 512 -67.90 18.01 -0.36
C ALA A 512 -67.81 19.59 -0.38
N PRO A 513 -67.42 20.20 -1.53
CA PRO A 513 -67.09 21.64 -1.71
C PRO A 513 -68.28 22.47 -2.33
N PRO A 514 -68.16 23.68 -2.97
CA PRO A 514 -66.97 24.51 -3.30
C PRO A 514 -67.09 26.07 -3.22
N ALA A 515 -65.94 26.74 -3.48
CA ALA A 515 -65.71 28.04 -4.18
C ALA A 515 -66.47 29.36 -3.81
N THR A 516 -65.77 30.51 -3.80
CA THR A 516 -65.84 31.56 -4.88
C THR A 516 -65.04 32.88 -4.60
N THR A 517 -64.49 33.46 -5.69
CA THR A 517 -64.30 34.91 -6.02
C THR A 517 -63.43 35.91 -5.21
N THR A 518 -62.50 36.52 -5.96
CA THR A 518 -61.87 37.87 -5.89
C THR A 518 -62.89 39.06 -5.95
N PRO A 519 -62.56 40.38 -5.74
CA PRO A 519 -61.53 41.15 -6.48
C PRO A 519 -60.83 42.36 -5.79
N ALA A 520 -60.02 43.08 -6.60
CA ALA A 520 -59.04 44.14 -6.33
C ALA A 520 -59.52 45.56 -5.93
N GLN A 521 -58.57 46.41 -5.46
CA GLN A 521 -58.24 47.82 -5.84
C GLN A 521 -57.31 48.45 -4.76
N GLU A 522 -56.10 48.99 -5.03
CA GLU A 522 -55.62 50.14 -5.82
C GLU A 522 -55.43 51.47 -5.03
N ILE A 523 -54.15 51.86 -4.83
CA ILE A 523 -53.49 53.16 -5.20
C ILE A 523 -54.06 54.46 -4.56
N PRO A 524 -53.21 55.30 -3.88
CA PRO A 524 -52.32 56.22 -4.61
C PRO A 524 -50.94 56.54 -4.01
N VAL A 525 -50.14 57.28 -4.80
CA VAL A 525 -48.78 57.78 -4.55
C VAL A 525 -48.81 59.31 -4.39
N ASP A 526 -47.92 59.90 -3.57
CA ASP A 526 -47.07 61.04 -4.00
C ASP A 526 -45.84 61.21 -3.08
N ALA A 527 -44.96 62.18 -3.38
CA ALA A 527 -43.55 62.15 -3.02
C ALA A 527 -43.03 63.29 -2.10
N SER A 528 -41.70 63.26 -1.91
CA SER A 528 -40.81 64.26 -1.30
C SER A 528 -40.64 64.23 0.24
N THR A 529 -39.48 63.74 0.68
CA THR A 529 -38.39 64.60 1.19
C THR A 529 -37.12 63.76 1.41
N THR A 530 -35.96 64.25 0.98
CA THR A 530 -34.67 63.58 1.21
C THR A 530 -33.96 64.22 2.40
N PRO A 531 -33.50 63.43 3.39
CA PRO A 531 -32.42 63.83 4.28
C PRO A 531 -31.15 62.99 4.05
N ALA A 532 -30.02 63.69 4.06
CA ALA A 532 -28.62 63.26 4.09
C ALA A 532 -28.27 61.77 4.36
N SER A 533 -27.36 61.26 3.55
CA SER A 533 -26.63 59.99 3.78
C SER A 533 -25.85 59.99 5.10
N PRO A 534 -25.64 58.81 5.71
CA PRO A 534 -24.41 58.56 6.46
C PRO A 534 -23.21 58.77 5.51
N GLY A 535 -22.13 59.40 6.00
CA GLY A 535 -20.86 59.42 5.27
C GLY A 535 -20.24 58.01 5.20
N PRO A 536 -19.41 57.71 4.20
CA PRO A 536 -18.78 56.41 4.09
C PRO A 536 -17.82 56.17 5.26
N ALA A 537 -17.90 54.98 5.88
CA ALA A 537 -16.67 54.34 6.33
C ALA A 537 -15.81 54.10 5.08
N ALA A 538 -14.53 54.48 5.12
CA ALA A 538 -13.68 54.45 3.94
C ALA A 538 -13.60 53.02 3.38
N GLY A 539 -13.79 52.87 2.06
CA GLY A 539 -13.62 51.58 1.41
C GLY A 539 -12.17 51.13 1.52
N HIS A 540 -11.93 49.97 2.14
CA HIS A 540 -10.90 49.07 1.63
C HIS A 540 -11.48 48.39 0.39
N GLU A 541 -10.82 48.58 -0.75
CA GLU A 541 -10.86 47.57 -1.79
C GLU A 541 -10.09 46.36 -1.24
N PRO A 542 -10.61 45.12 -1.35
CA PRO A 542 -9.99 43.96 -0.71
C PRO A 542 -8.56 43.77 -1.22
N ALA A 543 -7.61 43.69 -0.29
CA ALA A 543 -6.19 43.69 -0.63
C ALA A 543 -5.75 42.41 -1.35
N ARG A 544 -4.74 42.52 -2.23
CA ARG A 544 -4.06 41.35 -2.81
C ARG A 544 -3.27 40.66 -1.70
N ALA A 545 -3.44 39.34 -1.56
CA ALA A 545 -2.65 38.52 -0.66
C ALA A 545 -1.15 38.72 -0.95
N PRO A 546 -0.33 39.16 0.02
CA PRO A 546 1.10 39.36 -0.21
C PRO A 546 1.80 38.02 -0.42
N VAL A 547 2.82 38.02 -1.27
CA VAL A 547 3.65 36.85 -1.58
C VAL A 547 5.12 37.28 -1.57
N ASP A 548 6.03 36.40 -1.16
CA ASP A 548 7.46 36.67 -1.28
C ASP A 548 7.90 36.75 -2.75
N GLY A 549 8.79 37.68 -3.07
CA GLY A 549 9.25 37.90 -4.45
C GLY A 549 10.08 36.74 -5.00
N GLY A 550 10.81 36.00 -4.15
CA GLY A 550 11.54 34.81 -4.54
C GLY A 550 10.63 33.60 -4.73
N ALA A 551 9.61 33.43 -3.88
CA ALA A 551 8.57 32.42 -4.07
C ALA A 551 7.75 32.68 -5.36
N LEU A 552 7.39 33.94 -5.63
CA LEU A 552 6.69 34.35 -6.85
C LEU A 552 7.52 34.12 -8.11
N ASP A 553 8.82 34.47 -8.10
CA ASP A 553 9.72 34.19 -9.21
C ASP A 553 9.94 32.69 -9.44
N ALA A 554 10.12 31.91 -8.37
CA ALA A 554 10.26 30.46 -8.45
C ALA A 554 8.97 29.79 -8.98
N ALA A 555 7.79 30.26 -8.59
CA ALA A 555 6.51 29.78 -9.13
C ALA A 555 6.31 30.20 -10.60
N ALA A 556 6.66 31.43 -10.97
CA ALA A 556 6.65 31.91 -12.36
C ALA A 556 7.61 31.11 -13.27
N HIS A 557 8.66 30.51 -12.71
CA HIS A 557 9.57 29.60 -13.39
C HIS A 557 9.22 28.11 -13.23
N GLY A 558 8.15 27.74 -12.51
CA GLY A 558 7.79 26.34 -12.24
C GLY A 558 8.88 25.57 -11.49
N ALA A 559 9.56 26.21 -10.55
CA ALA A 559 10.68 25.67 -9.76
C ALA A 559 10.46 25.79 -8.24
N TYR A 560 9.25 26.17 -7.81
CA TYR A 560 8.87 26.25 -6.40
C TYR A 560 8.22 24.94 -5.94
N PRO A 561 8.60 24.34 -4.79
CA PRO A 561 8.04 23.06 -4.33
C PRO A 561 6.56 23.07 -3.95
N PHE A 562 6.01 24.25 -3.65
CA PHE A 562 4.64 24.43 -3.16
C PHE A 562 3.88 25.45 -4.05
N PRO A 563 3.68 25.16 -5.36
CA PRO A 563 3.13 26.14 -6.29
C PRO A 563 1.71 26.60 -5.91
N HIS A 564 0.97 25.80 -5.14
CA HIS A 564 -0.35 26.16 -4.60
C HIS A 564 -0.33 27.22 -3.49
N ASP A 565 0.84 27.54 -2.91
CA ASP A 565 1.00 28.65 -1.96
C ASP A 565 1.10 30.01 -2.69
N VAL A 566 1.24 29.99 -4.02
CA VAL A 566 1.48 31.16 -4.88
C VAL A 566 0.46 31.26 -6.03
N LEU A 567 0.07 30.14 -6.63
CA LEU A 567 -0.90 30.02 -7.72
C LEU A 567 -2.22 29.45 -7.18
N GLY A 568 -3.31 29.68 -7.91
CA GLY A 568 -4.66 29.33 -7.48
C GLY A 568 -5.31 30.43 -6.62
N PRO A 569 -6.34 30.08 -5.82
CA PRO A 569 -7.14 31.02 -5.03
C PRO A 569 -6.74 31.08 -3.55
N HIS A 570 -6.41 32.28 -3.05
CA HIS A 570 -6.02 32.56 -1.66
C HIS A 570 -6.98 33.58 -1.01
N PRO A 571 -7.84 33.15 -0.05
CA PRO A 571 -8.67 34.07 0.73
C PRO A 571 -7.83 35.04 1.57
N HIS A 572 -8.05 36.35 1.42
CA HIS A 572 -7.32 37.41 2.11
C HIS A 572 -8.17 38.69 2.21
N ASP A 573 -8.20 39.32 3.38
CA ASP A 573 -8.81 40.65 3.61
C ASP A 573 -10.23 40.85 3.02
N GLY A 574 -11.09 39.83 3.13
CA GLY A 574 -12.47 39.89 2.62
C GLY A 574 -12.64 39.72 1.10
N GLY A 575 -11.55 39.40 0.39
CA GLY A 575 -11.56 38.92 -0.99
C GLY A 575 -10.87 37.57 -1.13
N VAL A 576 -10.91 37.03 -2.34
CA VAL A 576 -10.08 35.89 -2.77
C VAL A 576 -9.12 36.41 -3.83
N THR A 577 -7.83 36.42 -3.51
CA THR A 577 -6.77 36.72 -4.48
C THR A 577 -6.56 35.48 -5.33
N VAL A 578 -6.71 35.60 -6.65
CA VAL A 578 -6.48 34.48 -7.58
C VAL A 578 -5.24 34.80 -8.41
N ARG A 579 -4.30 33.85 -8.48
CA ARG A 579 -3.05 33.96 -9.23
C ARG A 579 -2.92 32.84 -10.26
N VAL A 580 -2.85 33.20 -11.53
CA VAL A 580 -2.79 32.23 -12.64
C VAL A 580 -1.58 32.48 -13.53
N ARG A 581 -0.89 31.41 -13.92
CA ARG A 581 0.26 31.50 -14.81
C ARG A 581 -0.19 31.42 -16.28
N ARG A 582 0.01 32.50 -17.03
CA ARG A 582 -0.28 32.67 -18.47
C ARG A 582 0.80 33.56 -19.11
N PRO A 583 2.01 33.03 -19.37
CA PRO A 583 3.13 33.79 -19.92
C PRO A 583 2.85 34.17 -21.37
N LEU A 584 3.16 35.41 -21.78
CA LEU A 584 2.89 35.98 -23.12
C LEU A 584 1.39 36.24 -23.46
N ALA A 585 0.47 36.15 -22.50
CA ALA A 585 -0.92 36.55 -22.73
C ALA A 585 -1.07 38.07 -22.95
N GLU A 586 -2.06 38.50 -23.73
CA GLU A 586 -2.41 39.92 -23.91
C GLU A 586 -3.46 40.39 -22.88
N ARG A 587 -4.36 39.48 -22.47
CA ARG A 587 -5.37 39.68 -21.42
C ARG A 587 -5.69 38.35 -20.74
N VAL A 588 -5.96 38.37 -19.45
CA VAL A 588 -6.52 37.22 -18.72
C VAL A 588 -7.71 37.70 -17.89
N GLU A 589 -8.81 36.95 -17.91
CA GLU A 589 -10.03 37.22 -17.16
C GLU A 589 -10.50 35.95 -16.42
N LEU A 590 -10.94 36.09 -15.17
CA LEU A 590 -11.71 35.05 -14.49
C LEU A 590 -13.16 35.14 -14.95
N VAL A 591 -13.72 34.03 -15.43
CA VAL A 591 -15.14 33.90 -15.75
C VAL A 591 -15.82 33.12 -14.65
N LEU A 592 -16.69 33.80 -13.90
CA LEU A 592 -17.46 33.28 -12.77
C LEU A 592 -18.88 32.91 -13.22
N GLU A 593 -19.69 32.40 -12.28
CA GLU A 593 -21.13 32.21 -12.48
C GLU A 593 -21.82 33.45 -13.09
N GLY A 594 -22.80 33.18 -13.98
CA GLY A 594 -23.53 34.23 -14.71
C GLY A 594 -22.71 34.98 -15.77
N ASP A 595 -21.57 34.44 -16.23
CA ASP A 595 -20.58 35.10 -17.11
C ASP A 595 -20.04 36.42 -16.52
N ARG A 596 -20.00 36.51 -15.17
CA ARG A 596 -19.38 37.64 -14.48
C ARG A 596 -17.86 37.56 -14.64
N ARG A 597 -17.29 38.55 -15.33
CA ARG A 597 -15.85 38.65 -15.63
C ARG A 597 -15.11 39.51 -14.62
N VAL A 598 -13.93 39.05 -14.19
CA VAL A 598 -12.97 39.83 -13.38
C VAL A 598 -11.63 39.85 -14.12
N PRO A 599 -11.15 41.01 -14.60
CA PRO A 599 -9.84 41.09 -15.26
C PRO A 599 -8.72 40.89 -14.24
N LEU A 600 -7.68 40.17 -14.66
CA LEU A 600 -6.44 40.01 -13.90
C LEU A 600 -5.39 41.01 -14.42
N GLU A 601 -4.49 41.46 -13.55
CA GLU A 601 -3.33 42.27 -13.89
C GLU A 601 -2.06 41.41 -13.90
N HIS A 602 -1.12 41.68 -14.81
CA HIS A 602 0.19 41.03 -14.81
C HIS A 602 1.00 41.46 -13.57
N GLU A 603 1.42 40.50 -12.75
CA GLU A 603 2.18 40.75 -11.51
C GLU A 603 3.68 40.56 -11.72
N HIS A 604 4.11 39.36 -12.14
CA HIS A 604 5.52 39.01 -12.36
C HIS A 604 5.67 37.86 -13.37
N ASP A 605 6.61 37.97 -14.32
CA ASP A 605 6.94 37.00 -15.39
C ASP A 605 5.82 36.04 -15.85
N GLY A 606 4.67 36.59 -16.25
CA GLY A 606 3.53 35.81 -16.75
C GLY A 606 2.60 35.22 -15.69
N VAL A 607 2.79 35.51 -14.41
CA VAL A 607 1.77 35.36 -13.37
C VAL A 607 0.85 36.58 -13.39
N TRP A 608 -0.46 36.32 -13.39
CA TRP A 608 -1.51 37.32 -13.40
C TRP A 608 -2.36 37.21 -12.14
N VAL A 609 -2.65 38.34 -11.50
CA VAL A 609 -3.31 38.45 -10.20
C VAL A 609 -4.60 39.28 -10.28
N GLY A 610 -5.61 38.91 -9.51
CA GLY A 610 -6.85 39.68 -9.35
C GLY A 610 -7.54 39.29 -8.06
N VAL A 611 -8.47 40.12 -7.59
CA VAL A 611 -9.20 39.89 -6.33
C VAL A 611 -10.68 39.81 -6.61
N VAL A 612 -11.30 38.67 -6.27
CA VAL A 612 -12.75 38.51 -6.30
C VAL A 612 -13.31 38.87 -4.91
N PRO A 613 -14.24 39.83 -4.77
CA PRO A 613 -14.84 40.13 -3.47
C PRO A 613 -15.66 38.95 -2.93
N GLY A 614 -15.41 38.57 -1.68
CA GLY A 614 -15.99 37.38 -1.03
C GLY A 614 -14.99 36.71 -0.08
N ALA A 615 -15.49 35.97 0.92
CA ALA A 615 -14.64 35.19 1.82
C ALA A 615 -14.40 33.76 1.29
N ASP A 616 -15.37 33.22 0.56
CA ASP A 616 -15.37 31.86 0.03
C ASP A 616 -14.75 31.82 -1.38
N VAL A 617 -13.99 30.76 -1.68
CA VAL A 617 -13.41 30.54 -3.01
C VAL A 617 -14.54 30.25 -4.02
N PRO A 618 -14.75 31.09 -5.05
CA PRO A 618 -15.77 30.83 -6.06
C PRO A 618 -15.32 29.75 -7.04
N ASP A 619 -16.27 29.13 -7.74
CA ASP A 619 -15.98 28.40 -8.97
C ASP A 619 -15.66 29.40 -10.10
N TYR A 620 -14.64 29.09 -10.90
CA TYR A 620 -14.16 29.97 -11.98
C TYR A 620 -13.56 29.18 -13.14
N ARG A 621 -13.47 29.84 -14.30
CA ARG A 621 -12.60 29.43 -15.42
C ARG A 621 -11.70 30.59 -15.81
N VAL A 622 -10.53 30.30 -16.36
CA VAL A 622 -9.53 31.28 -16.77
C VAL A 622 -9.63 31.49 -18.27
N GLU A 623 -10.24 32.60 -18.70
CA GLU A 623 -10.25 33.01 -20.10
C GLU A 623 -8.98 33.80 -20.43
N THR A 624 -8.21 33.31 -21.40
CA THR A 624 -6.91 33.87 -21.79
C THR A 624 -6.97 34.34 -23.25
N THR A 625 -6.68 35.61 -23.49
CA THR A 625 -6.57 36.19 -24.84
C THR A 625 -5.10 36.24 -25.26
N TRP A 626 -4.80 35.64 -26.40
CA TRP A 626 -3.47 35.53 -26.99
C TRP A 626 -3.34 36.40 -28.24
N SER A 627 -2.09 36.71 -28.60
CA SER A 627 -1.81 37.56 -29.78
C SER A 627 -2.40 36.99 -31.06
N GLY A 628 -3.01 37.88 -31.86
CA GLY A 628 -3.85 37.49 -33.01
C GLY A 628 -5.33 37.26 -32.66
N GLY A 629 -5.73 37.37 -31.40
CA GLY A 629 -7.13 37.28 -30.96
C GLY A 629 -7.63 35.85 -30.74
N VAL A 630 -6.72 34.89 -30.52
CA VAL A 630 -7.10 33.55 -30.07
C VAL A 630 -7.53 33.64 -28.61
N VAL A 631 -8.71 33.12 -28.29
CA VAL A 631 -9.24 33.06 -26.93
C VAL A 631 -9.33 31.61 -26.50
N ASP A 632 -8.68 31.29 -25.39
CA ASP A 632 -8.76 30.01 -24.69
C ASP A 632 -9.56 30.18 -23.39
N ARG A 633 -10.26 29.13 -22.94
CA ARG A 633 -10.98 29.09 -21.67
C ARG A 633 -10.81 27.73 -21.02
N ALA A 634 -9.77 27.62 -20.18
CA ALA A 634 -9.47 26.46 -19.38
C ALA A 634 -9.94 26.64 -17.92
N ASP A 635 -9.88 25.56 -17.14
CA ASP A 635 -9.90 25.65 -15.68
C ASP A 635 -8.46 25.89 -15.14
N ASP A 636 -8.31 26.08 -13.83
CA ASP A 636 -7.01 26.31 -13.19
C ASP A 636 -6.54 25.06 -12.42
N PRO A 637 -5.43 24.40 -12.83
CA PRO A 637 -4.83 23.29 -12.08
C PRO A 637 -4.64 23.59 -10.58
N TYR A 638 -4.33 24.84 -10.24
CA TYR A 638 -3.96 25.23 -8.87
C TYR A 638 -5.14 25.54 -7.94
N ARG A 639 -6.39 25.40 -8.39
CA ARG A 639 -7.57 25.51 -7.50
C ARG A 639 -8.00 24.20 -6.82
N PHE A 640 -7.35 23.08 -7.16
CA PHE A 640 -7.76 21.75 -6.70
C PHE A 640 -6.98 21.30 -5.45
N TRP A 641 -7.68 20.69 -4.50
CA TRP A 641 -7.09 20.05 -3.31
C TRP A 641 -6.21 18.84 -3.70
N PRO A 642 -5.34 18.34 -2.78
CA PRO A 642 -4.58 17.12 -3.01
C PRO A 642 -5.46 15.92 -3.38
N THR A 643 -5.06 15.18 -4.40
CA THR A 643 -5.80 14.00 -4.91
C THR A 643 -5.36 12.67 -4.29
N LEU A 644 -4.60 12.72 -3.18
CA LEU A 644 -4.17 11.56 -2.38
C LEU A 644 -4.49 11.85 -0.91
N GLY A 645 -4.96 10.84 -0.18
CA GLY A 645 -5.29 10.92 1.24
C GLY A 645 -4.08 10.76 2.17
N GLU A 646 -4.26 11.08 3.46
CA GLU A 646 -3.22 10.86 4.48
C GLU A 646 -2.89 9.37 4.65
N VAL A 647 -3.86 8.48 4.40
CA VAL A 647 -3.69 7.01 4.46
C VAL A 647 -2.79 6.51 3.33
N ASP A 648 -3.02 6.95 2.09
CA ASP A 648 -2.19 6.61 0.93
C ASP A 648 -0.74 6.99 1.19
N LEU A 649 -0.51 8.24 1.61
CA LEU A 649 0.82 8.79 1.89
C LEU A 649 1.50 8.08 3.06
N HIS A 650 0.73 7.61 4.06
CA HIS A 650 1.26 6.79 5.16
C HIS A 650 1.68 5.39 4.70
N LEU A 651 0.85 4.70 3.92
CA LEU A 651 1.15 3.35 3.40
C LEU A 651 2.30 3.38 2.38
N VAL A 652 2.40 4.43 1.56
CA VAL A 652 3.57 4.70 0.69
C VAL A 652 4.81 4.94 1.54
N ALA A 653 4.72 5.71 2.63
CA ALA A 653 5.85 5.96 3.52
C ALA A 653 6.32 4.71 4.28
N GLU A 654 5.43 3.80 4.70
CA GLU A 654 5.82 2.50 5.25
C GLU A 654 6.35 1.52 4.19
N GLY A 655 6.05 1.74 2.91
CA GLY A 655 6.32 0.77 1.85
C GLY A 655 5.42 -0.46 1.95
N ARG A 656 4.12 -0.25 2.20
CA ARG A 656 3.11 -1.30 2.42
C ARG A 656 1.77 -1.03 1.73
N HIS A 657 1.77 -0.16 0.71
CA HIS A 657 0.61 0.17 -0.09
C HIS A 657 0.42 -0.88 -1.20
N GLU A 658 -0.26 -1.99 -0.87
CA GLU A 658 -0.39 -3.17 -1.75
C GLU A 658 -1.04 -2.86 -3.11
N GLN A 659 -1.91 -1.85 -3.19
CA GLN A 659 -2.54 -1.38 -4.45
C GLN A 659 -1.94 -0.05 -4.95
N LEU A 660 -0.61 0.07 -5.01
CA LEU A 660 0.12 1.33 -5.25
C LEU A 660 -0.36 2.14 -6.48
N TRP A 661 -0.83 1.46 -7.52
CA TRP A 661 -1.32 2.03 -8.78
C TRP A 661 -2.68 2.74 -8.69
N THR A 662 -3.38 2.63 -7.57
CA THR A 662 -4.61 3.41 -7.30
C THR A 662 -4.29 4.78 -6.70
N ALA A 663 -3.10 4.95 -6.10
CA ALA A 663 -2.64 6.19 -5.48
C ALA A 663 -1.62 6.95 -6.35
N LEU A 664 -0.64 6.27 -6.94
CA LEU A 664 0.42 6.88 -7.77
C LEU A 664 0.19 6.71 -9.28
N GLY A 665 0.88 7.53 -10.07
CA GLY A 665 0.82 7.59 -11.53
C GLY A 665 -0.14 8.67 -12.06
N ALA A 666 -0.50 8.54 -13.34
CA ALA A 666 -1.57 9.29 -13.98
C ALA A 666 -2.93 8.60 -13.79
N ARG A 667 -3.91 9.31 -13.22
CA ARG A 667 -5.27 8.84 -12.96
C ARG A 667 -6.28 9.86 -13.48
N VAL A 668 -7.15 9.47 -14.41
CA VAL A 668 -8.28 10.32 -14.85
C VAL A 668 -9.27 10.44 -13.70
N LEU A 669 -9.57 11.67 -13.28
CA LEU A 669 -10.54 11.98 -12.23
C LEU A 669 -11.60 12.95 -12.77
N ARG A 670 -12.79 12.90 -12.16
CA ARG A 670 -13.94 13.74 -12.50
C ARG A 670 -14.35 14.50 -11.24
N PHE A 671 -14.33 15.82 -11.33
CA PHE A 671 -14.65 16.71 -10.23
C PHE A 671 -15.81 17.63 -10.59
N PRO A 672 -16.90 17.56 -9.82
CA PRO A 672 -18.47 18.51 -10.25
C PRO A 672 -18.19 20.03 -10.27
N SER A 673 -19.04 20.81 -10.91
CA SER A 673 -18.81 22.26 -10.95
C SER A 673 -20.07 23.04 -11.30
N ALA A 674 -20.25 24.19 -10.65
CA ALA A 674 -21.31 25.15 -10.99
C ALA A 674 -21.15 25.73 -12.41
N LEU A 675 -19.94 25.59 -13.00
CA LEU A 675 -19.61 25.93 -14.37
C LEU A 675 -19.50 24.71 -15.31
N GLY A 676 -19.94 23.53 -14.86
CA GLY A 676 -19.92 22.26 -15.60
C GLY A 676 -18.73 21.36 -15.25
N ASP A 677 -19.03 20.09 -15.01
CA ASP A 677 -18.14 19.07 -14.42
C ASP A 677 -16.78 18.96 -15.11
N VAL A 678 -15.73 18.81 -14.29
CA VAL A 678 -14.33 18.91 -14.69
C VAL A 678 -13.70 17.53 -14.75
N THR A 679 -13.59 16.98 -15.96
CA THR A 679 -12.68 15.84 -16.19
C THR A 679 -11.24 16.35 -16.34
N GLY A 680 -10.29 15.64 -15.74
CA GLY A 680 -8.86 15.95 -15.83
C GLY A 680 -8.03 14.77 -15.34
N THR A 681 -6.71 14.95 -15.25
CA THR A 681 -5.79 13.89 -14.81
C THR A 681 -5.00 14.33 -13.58
N SER A 682 -5.09 13.52 -12.52
CA SER A 682 -4.17 13.55 -11.38
C SER A 682 -2.86 12.90 -11.79
N PHE A 683 -1.77 13.64 -11.74
CA PHE A 683 -0.40 13.12 -11.89
C PHE A 683 0.24 13.06 -10.51
N SER A 684 0.83 11.92 -10.15
CA SER A 684 1.40 11.70 -8.82
C SER A 684 2.62 10.78 -8.84
N VAL A 685 3.74 11.22 -8.29
CA VAL A 685 5.03 10.51 -8.39
C VAL A 685 5.86 10.61 -7.12
N TRP A 686 6.55 9.53 -6.74
CA TRP A 686 7.53 9.54 -5.66
C TRP A 686 8.92 9.95 -6.17
N ALA A 687 9.42 11.09 -5.67
CA ALA A 687 10.70 11.69 -6.04
C ALA A 687 11.26 12.49 -4.83
N PRO A 688 11.68 11.82 -3.74
CA PRO A 688 11.96 12.44 -2.44
C PRO A 688 13.18 13.38 -2.44
N HIS A 689 14.15 13.20 -3.34
CA HIS A 689 15.32 14.08 -3.44
C HIS A 689 15.14 15.19 -4.48
N ALA A 690 14.00 15.23 -5.20
CA ALA A 690 13.74 16.29 -6.19
C ALA A 690 13.61 17.68 -5.53
N ARG A 691 14.05 18.71 -6.25
CA ARG A 691 13.86 20.13 -5.88
C ARG A 691 12.58 20.73 -6.46
N GLY A 692 12.03 20.11 -7.49
CA GLY A 692 10.83 20.51 -8.20
C GLY A 692 10.47 19.44 -9.22
N VAL A 693 9.17 19.20 -9.42
CA VAL A 693 8.66 18.28 -10.43
C VAL A 693 7.60 19.02 -11.26
N ARG A 694 7.51 18.71 -12.55
CA ARG A 694 6.45 19.20 -13.46
C ARG A 694 5.96 18.05 -14.32
N VAL A 695 4.76 18.19 -14.87
CA VAL A 695 4.30 17.35 -15.99
C VAL A 695 4.43 18.11 -17.31
N VAL A 696 4.95 17.43 -18.35
CA VAL A 696 5.07 17.93 -19.73
C VAL A 696 4.30 17.01 -20.67
N GLY A 697 3.69 17.56 -21.72
CA GLY A 697 2.94 16.79 -22.72
C GLY A 697 2.46 17.65 -23.89
N GLY A 698 1.64 17.09 -24.77
CA GLY A 698 1.03 17.82 -25.88
C GLY A 698 0.19 19.01 -25.41
N PHE A 699 -0.61 18.79 -24.36
CA PHE A 699 -1.48 19.76 -23.69
C PHE A 699 -0.76 21.03 -23.18
N ASN A 700 0.56 20.98 -22.98
CA ASN A 700 1.37 22.13 -22.58
C ASN A 700 2.55 22.41 -23.52
N HIS A 701 2.52 21.82 -24.73
CA HIS A 701 3.55 21.95 -25.76
C HIS A 701 4.96 21.59 -25.27
N TRP A 702 5.04 20.65 -24.31
CA TRP A 702 6.24 20.22 -23.61
C TRP A 702 6.95 21.32 -22.80
N ASP A 703 6.22 22.36 -22.34
CA ASP A 703 6.71 23.38 -21.39
C ASP A 703 6.07 23.20 -20.00
N GLY A 704 6.79 22.52 -19.12
CA GLY A 704 6.30 22.15 -17.79
C GLY A 704 6.18 23.33 -16.83
N ARG A 705 6.63 24.54 -17.18
CA ARG A 705 6.62 25.70 -16.28
C ARG A 705 5.23 26.16 -15.87
N SER A 706 4.17 25.75 -16.60
CA SER A 706 2.77 25.99 -16.22
C SER A 706 2.15 24.88 -15.37
N HIS A 707 2.81 23.72 -15.24
CA HIS A 707 2.26 22.52 -14.61
C HIS A 707 3.29 21.90 -13.65
N ALA A 708 3.77 22.70 -12.71
CA ALA A 708 4.60 22.27 -11.59
C ALA A 708 3.75 21.58 -10.52
N LEU A 709 4.22 20.44 -10.02
CA LEU A 709 3.58 19.66 -8.97
C LEU A 709 3.89 20.25 -7.59
N ARG A 710 2.99 20.03 -6.61
CA ARG A 710 3.26 20.29 -5.18
C ARG A 710 3.90 19.07 -4.52
N SER A 711 4.86 19.31 -3.65
CA SER A 711 5.40 18.29 -2.73
C SER A 711 4.43 18.06 -1.57
N LEU A 712 3.98 16.83 -1.37
CA LEU A 712 3.05 16.42 -0.30
C LEU A 712 3.81 16.14 1.01
N GLY A 713 4.53 17.15 1.48
CA GLY A 713 5.26 17.15 2.75
C GLY A 713 6.36 16.09 2.83
N SER A 714 6.49 15.42 3.99
CA SER A 714 7.56 14.45 4.25
C SER A 714 7.39 13.08 3.58
N SER A 715 6.41 12.92 2.68
CA SER A 715 6.18 11.67 1.93
C SER A 715 7.18 11.46 0.79
N GLY A 716 7.74 12.56 0.25
CA GLY A 716 8.50 12.54 -1.01
C GLY A 716 7.63 12.35 -2.25
N VAL A 717 6.30 12.34 -2.11
CA VAL A 717 5.34 12.30 -3.22
C VAL A 717 5.07 13.72 -3.72
N TRP A 718 5.06 13.88 -5.03
CA TRP A 718 4.69 15.09 -5.75
C TRP A 718 3.37 14.86 -6.48
N GLU A 719 2.47 15.84 -6.51
CA GLU A 719 1.16 15.70 -7.17
C GLU A 719 0.65 17.01 -7.82
N LEU A 720 -0.14 16.88 -8.90
CA LEU A 720 -0.96 17.93 -9.50
C LEU A 720 -2.15 17.32 -10.24
N PHE A 721 -3.35 17.87 -10.06
CA PHE A 721 -4.48 17.66 -10.97
C PHE A 721 -4.45 18.66 -12.13
N VAL A 722 -4.52 18.18 -13.37
CA VAL A 722 -4.59 19.01 -14.58
C VAL A 722 -5.96 18.83 -15.26
N PRO A 723 -6.86 19.82 -15.17
CA PRO A 723 -8.13 19.85 -15.89
C PRO A 723 -7.98 19.73 -17.41
N GLY A 724 -8.91 19.05 -18.06
CA GLY A 724 -8.97 18.91 -19.53
C GLY A 724 -7.98 17.88 -20.12
N VAL A 725 -7.01 17.38 -19.35
CA VAL A 725 -6.17 16.25 -19.74
C VAL A 725 -6.90 14.95 -19.44
N GLY A 726 -7.10 14.10 -20.46
CA GLY A 726 -7.79 12.82 -20.34
C GLY A 726 -7.04 11.68 -21.04
N ASP A 727 -7.74 10.58 -21.25
CA ASP A 727 -7.24 9.37 -21.92
C ASP A 727 -6.57 9.66 -23.27
N GLY A 728 -5.47 8.95 -23.54
CA GLY A 728 -4.69 9.05 -24.77
C GLY A 728 -3.66 10.20 -24.82
N GLU A 729 -3.63 11.11 -23.84
CA GLU A 729 -2.64 12.20 -23.82
C GLU A 729 -1.23 11.68 -23.46
N VAL A 730 -0.24 12.06 -24.26
CA VAL A 730 1.17 11.70 -24.04
C VAL A 730 1.84 12.69 -23.09
N TYR A 731 2.50 12.17 -22.05
CA TYR A 731 3.19 12.97 -21.03
C TYR A 731 4.55 12.40 -20.60
N LYS A 732 5.33 13.25 -19.93
CA LYS A 732 6.51 12.90 -19.12
C LYS A 732 6.56 13.77 -17.86
N LEU A 733 7.43 13.39 -16.94
CA LEU A 733 7.74 14.14 -15.73
C LEU A 733 9.07 14.88 -15.91
N GLU A 734 9.07 16.20 -15.79
CA GLU A 734 10.30 17.00 -15.67
C GLU A 734 10.70 17.09 -14.20
N ILE A 735 11.81 16.46 -13.82
CA ILE A 735 12.30 16.41 -12.44
C ILE A 735 13.61 17.20 -12.32
N GLN A 736 13.66 18.14 -11.38
CA GLN A 736 14.89 18.86 -11.02
C GLN A 736 15.63 18.13 -9.92
N GLY A 737 16.84 17.63 -10.21
CA GLY A 737 17.70 17.04 -9.19
C GLY A 737 18.32 18.07 -8.25
N GLN A 738 18.99 17.61 -7.19
CA GLN A 738 19.75 18.48 -6.28
C GLN A 738 20.84 19.29 -7.01
N ASP A 739 21.39 18.75 -8.10
CA ASP A 739 22.32 19.42 -9.01
C ASP A 739 21.71 20.61 -9.78
N GLY A 740 20.39 20.81 -9.70
CA GLY A 740 19.65 21.86 -10.38
C GLY A 740 19.29 21.55 -11.84
N THR A 741 19.70 20.39 -12.36
CA THR A 741 19.42 19.96 -13.74
C THR A 741 18.02 19.37 -13.83
N TRP A 742 17.23 19.84 -14.79
CA TRP A 742 15.95 19.26 -15.17
C TRP A 742 16.15 18.07 -16.10
N ARG A 743 15.46 16.95 -15.82
CA ARG A 743 15.51 15.70 -16.60
C ARG A 743 14.08 15.26 -16.93
N GLN A 744 13.84 14.78 -18.15
CA GLN A 744 12.55 14.23 -18.54
C GLN A 744 12.51 12.72 -18.34
N LYS A 745 11.55 12.26 -17.53
CA LYS A 745 11.33 10.87 -17.16
C LYS A 745 9.97 10.37 -17.66
N ALA A 746 9.91 9.10 -18.07
CA ALA A 746 8.64 8.36 -18.09
C ALA A 746 8.14 8.16 -16.64
N ASP A 747 6.84 8.00 -16.47
CA ASP A 747 6.23 7.69 -15.17
C ASP A 747 6.54 6.23 -14.79
N PRO A 748 7.11 5.95 -13.59
CA PRO A 748 7.29 4.59 -13.08
C PRO A 748 5.99 3.78 -13.01
N MET A 749 4.87 4.46 -12.82
CA MET A 749 3.50 3.92 -12.69
C MET A 749 2.68 4.10 -13.98
N ALA A 750 3.34 4.32 -15.12
CA ALA A 750 2.68 4.40 -16.42
C ALA A 750 1.88 3.11 -16.72
N ARG A 751 0.61 3.27 -17.09
CA ARG A 751 -0.32 2.19 -17.48
C ARG A 751 -0.25 1.85 -18.97
N LEU A 752 0.29 2.77 -19.77
CA LEU A 752 0.63 2.62 -21.17
C LEU A 752 1.82 3.56 -21.48
N ALA A 753 2.60 3.23 -22.51
CA ALA A 753 3.68 4.05 -23.04
C ALA A 753 3.51 4.26 -24.55
N GLU A 754 4.26 5.21 -25.11
CA GLU A 754 4.40 5.32 -26.57
C GLU A 754 5.21 4.15 -27.16
N VAL A 755 4.89 3.75 -28.39
CA VAL A 755 5.58 2.66 -29.11
C VAL A 755 7.09 2.94 -29.25
N PRO A 756 7.99 2.09 -28.69
CA PRO A 756 9.43 2.30 -28.77
C PRO A 756 9.93 2.45 -30.23
N PRO A 757 10.85 3.39 -30.52
CA PRO A 757 11.74 4.11 -29.59
C PRO A 757 11.17 5.44 -29.05
N ALA A 758 9.86 5.68 -29.16
CA ALA A 758 9.21 6.72 -28.37
C ALA A 758 9.22 6.32 -26.87
N THR A 759 8.99 7.29 -25.97
CA THR A 759 9.35 7.13 -24.54
C THR A 759 8.47 7.93 -23.57
N GLY A 760 7.43 8.61 -24.05
CA GLY A 760 6.38 9.18 -23.22
C GLY A 760 5.54 8.10 -22.57
N SER A 761 5.00 8.43 -21.41
CA SER A 761 3.89 7.71 -20.79
C SER A 761 2.59 8.21 -21.40
N VAL A 762 1.55 7.38 -21.43
CA VAL A 762 0.22 7.76 -21.93
C VAL A 762 -0.76 7.73 -20.77
N VAL A 763 -1.63 8.74 -20.68
CA VAL A 763 -2.75 8.73 -19.73
C VAL A 763 -3.72 7.65 -20.18
N THR A 764 -4.10 6.73 -19.28
CA THR A 764 -4.95 5.59 -19.64
C THR A 764 -6.03 5.31 -18.62
N GLU A 765 -7.28 5.30 -19.10
CA GLU A 765 -8.47 4.88 -18.38
C GLU A 765 -9.02 3.60 -19.02
N SER A 766 -9.01 2.49 -18.28
CA SER A 766 -9.60 1.23 -18.74
C SER A 766 -11.12 1.37 -18.89
N THR A 767 -11.67 0.78 -19.95
CA THR A 767 -13.12 0.59 -20.12
C THR A 767 -13.48 -0.88 -20.34
N TYR A 768 -12.50 -1.78 -20.22
CA TYR A 768 -12.70 -3.22 -20.36
C TYR A 768 -13.74 -3.77 -19.36
N THR A 769 -14.50 -4.77 -19.78
CA THR A 769 -15.43 -5.52 -18.94
C THR A 769 -15.18 -6.99 -19.21
N TRP A 770 -14.72 -7.71 -18.19
CA TRP A 770 -14.31 -9.12 -18.28
C TRP A 770 -15.49 -10.09 -18.43
N GLY A 771 -15.23 -11.25 -19.02
CA GLY A 771 -16.14 -12.39 -19.12
C GLY A 771 -15.77 -13.61 -18.26
N ASP A 772 -14.74 -13.50 -17.41
CA ASP A 772 -14.01 -14.64 -16.84
C ASP A 772 -14.30 -14.94 -15.35
N ASP A 773 -15.34 -14.35 -14.74
CA ASP A 773 -15.74 -14.59 -13.33
C ASP A 773 -15.70 -16.10 -12.96
N ALA A 774 -16.25 -16.95 -13.83
CA ALA A 774 -16.32 -18.40 -13.61
C ALA A 774 -14.95 -19.12 -13.74
N TRP A 775 -13.96 -18.53 -14.40
CA TRP A 775 -12.57 -18.99 -14.37
C TRP A 775 -11.92 -18.63 -13.02
N LEU A 776 -12.08 -17.39 -12.57
CA LEU A 776 -11.54 -16.89 -11.30
C LEU A 776 -12.11 -17.64 -10.08
N GLU A 777 -13.42 -17.90 -10.06
CA GLU A 777 -14.08 -18.70 -9.02
C GLU A 777 -13.52 -20.13 -8.97
N ARG A 778 -13.33 -20.78 -10.14
CA ARG A 778 -12.73 -22.12 -10.21
C ARG A 778 -11.29 -22.11 -9.72
N ARG A 779 -10.46 -21.18 -10.21
CA ARG A 779 -9.05 -21.02 -9.82
C ARG A 779 -8.92 -20.95 -8.31
N ALA A 780 -9.61 -20.01 -7.68
CA ALA A 780 -9.57 -19.78 -6.23
C ALA A 780 -10.09 -20.98 -5.39
N ALA A 781 -10.88 -21.87 -5.99
CA ALA A 781 -11.38 -23.10 -5.36
C ALA A 781 -10.53 -24.35 -5.63
N THR A 782 -9.47 -24.25 -6.45
CA THR A 782 -8.61 -25.38 -6.86
C THR A 782 -7.17 -25.24 -6.39
N ASP A 783 -6.45 -26.37 -6.34
CA ASP A 783 -5.00 -26.40 -6.16
C ASP A 783 -4.31 -26.66 -7.52
N PRO A 784 -3.64 -25.66 -8.11
CA PRO A 784 -2.93 -25.84 -9.38
C PRO A 784 -1.66 -26.69 -9.24
N HIS A 785 -1.09 -26.87 -8.04
CA HIS A 785 0.14 -27.63 -7.84
C HIS A 785 -0.11 -29.14 -7.97
N SER A 786 -1.23 -29.65 -7.45
CA SER A 786 -1.66 -31.04 -7.65
C SER A 786 -2.41 -31.29 -8.96
N GLY A 787 -2.73 -30.26 -9.76
CA GLY A 787 -3.40 -30.39 -11.07
C GLY A 787 -2.47 -30.72 -12.26
N PRO A 788 -3.03 -30.93 -13.47
CA PRO A 788 -2.25 -31.02 -14.70
C PRO A 788 -1.72 -29.65 -15.11
N MET A 789 -0.41 -29.54 -15.35
CA MET A 789 0.22 -28.33 -15.89
C MET A 789 1.21 -28.68 -17.01
N SER A 790 0.76 -28.43 -18.23
CA SER A 790 1.53 -28.41 -19.47
C SER A 790 1.44 -27.00 -20.08
N VAL A 791 2.59 -26.35 -20.20
CA VAL A 791 2.77 -24.92 -20.49
C VAL A 791 3.39 -24.72 -21.87
N TYR A 792 2.81 -23.82 -22.67
CA TYR A 792 3.39 -23.34 -23.93
C TYR A 792 4.04 -21.97 -23.69
N GLU A 793 5.37 -21.89 -23.76
CA GLU A 793 6.12 -20.64 -23.55
C GLU A 793 6.22 -19.84 -24.86
N VAL A 794 5.90 -18.54 -24.82
CA VAL A 794 5.68 -17.70 -26.01
C VAL A 794 6.30 -16.31 -25.87
N HIS A 795 7.10 -15.91 -26.87
CA HIS A 795 7.44 -14.51 -27.11
C HIS A 795 6.50 -13.92 -28.17
N LEU A 796 5.47 -13.18 -27.73
CA LEU A 796 4.36 -12.69 -28.57
C LEU A 796 4.83 -12.06 -29.89
N GLY A 797 5.81 -11.14 -29.83
CA GLY A 797 6.30 -10.40 -30.99
C GLY A 797 7.06 -11.20 -32.05
N SER A 798 7.34 -12.49 -31.83
CA SER A 798 8.06 -13.36 -32.78
C SER A 798 7.42 -14.74 -32.99
N TRP A 799 6.35 -15.07 -32.24
CA TRP A 799 5.46 -16.19 -32.57
C TRP A 799 4.91 -16.03 -34.00
N ARG A 800 4.22 -14.92 -34.25
CA ARG A 800 3.82 -14.42 -35.57
C ARG A 800 3.99 -12.89 -35.59
N GLN A 801 4.96 -12.40 -36.34
CA GLN A 801 5.23 -10.96 -36.45
C GLN A 801 4.07 -10.20 -37.10
N GLY A 802 3.75 -9.03 -36.55
CA GLY A 802 2.75 -8.11 -37.08
C GLY A 802 1.32 -8.35 -36.60
N LEU A 803 1.10 -9.23 -35.62
CA LEU A 803 -0.20 -9.40 -34.96
C LEU A 803 -0.37 -8.42 -33.79
N SER A 804 -1.59 -7.90 -33.61
CA SER A 804 -2.01 -7.24 -32.37
C SER A 804 -2.38 -8.24 -31.25
N TYR A 805 -2.58 -7.76 -30.02
CA TYR A 805 -3.15 -8.56 -28.93
C TYR A 805 -4.52 -9.15 -29.31
N THR A 806 -5.36 -8.40 -30.04
CA THR A 806 -6.65 -8.89 -30.56
C THR A 806 -6.48 -9.99 -31.61
N GLU A 807 -5.50 -9.90 -32.50
CA GLU A 807 -5.23 -10.97 -33.48
C GLU A 807 -4.57 -12.20 -32.85
N LEU A 808 -3.85 -12.02 -31.74
CA LEU A 808 -3.37 -13.11 -30.88
C LEU A 808 -4.53 -13.78 -30.13
N ALA A 809 -5.54 -13.03 -29.69
CA ALA A 809 -6.74 -13.55 -29.02
C ALA A 809 -7.53 -14.52 -29.93
N GLU A 810 -7.48 -14.35 -31.25
CA GLU A 810 -7.96 -15.36 -32.20
C GLU A 810 -6.92 -16.47 -32.46
N GLN A 811 -5.71 -16.11 -32.87
CA GLN A 811 -4.77 -17.05 -33.47
C GLN A 811 -3.97 -17.88 -32.45
N LEU A 812 -3.48 -17.25 -31.37
CA LEU A 812 -2.69 -17.94 -30.36
C LEU A 812 -3.59 -18.86 -29.52
N VAL A 813 -4.75 -18.34 -29.08
CA VAL A 813 -5.75 -19.13 -28.34
C VAL A 813 -6.18 -20.35 -29.16
N GLY A 814 -6.52 -20.17 -30.43
CA GLY A 814 -6.89 -21.27 -31.32
C GLY A 814 -5.78 -22.31 -31.53
N HIS A 815 -4.51 -21.89 -31.57
CA HIS A 815 -3.35 -22.80 -31.69
C HIS A 815 -3.09 -23.58 -30.39
N VAL A 816 -3.06 -22.90 -29.25
CA VAL A 816 -2.77 -23.49 -27.93
C VAL A 816 -3.87 -24.48 -27.53
N THR A 817 -5.14 -24.10 -27.73
CA THR A 817 -6.31 -24.96 -27.48
C THR A 817 -6.31 -26.19 -28.37
N ALA A 818 -6.00 -26.04 -29.67
CA ALA A 818 -5.92 -27.16 -30.62
C ALA A 818 -4.78 -28.15 -30.32
N LEU A 819 -3.77 -27.74 -29.55
CA LEU A 819 -2.69 -28.60 -29.06
C LEU A 819 -2.91 -29.06 -27.60
N GLY A 820 -4.04 -28.71 -26.98
CA GLY A 820 -4.45 -29.22 -25.68
C GLY A 820 -3.57 -28.83 -24.48
N PHE A 821 -2.72 -27.81 -24.62
CA PHE A 821 -1.99 -27.24 -23.48
C PHE A 821 -2.95 -26.72 -22.41
N THR A 822 -2.45 -26.53 -21.19
CA THR A 822 -3.25 -26.03 -20.06
C THR A 822 -2.98 -24.56 -19.73
N HIS A 823 -1.78 -24.08 -20.07
CA HIS A 823 -1.32 -22.75 -19.74
C HIS A 823 -0.45 -22.17 -20.87
N VAL A 824 -0.38 -20.84 -20.95
CA VAL A 824 0.62 -20.09 -21.72
C VAL A 824 1.54 -19.36 -20.74
N GLU A 825 2.85 -19.44 -20.93
CA GLU A 825 3.84 -18.60 -20.22
C GLU A 825 4.37 -17.53 -21.19
N LEU A 826 4.16 -16.27 -20.83
CA LEU A 826 4.51 -15.12 -21.66
C LEU A 826 5.87 -14.55 -21.23
N LEU A 827 6.83 -14.50 -22.16
CA LEU A 827 8.03 -13.69 -21.98
C LEU A 827 7.64 -12.21 -21.73
N PRO A 828 8.46 -11.42 -21.00
CA PRO A 828 7.98 -10.25 -20.27
C PRO A 828 7.22 -9.24 -21.15
N VAL A 829 5.90 -9.15 -20.93
CA VAL A 829 5.03 -8.24 -21.67
C VAL A 829 5.10 -6.79 -21.19
N ALA A 830 5.73 -6.55 -20.03
CA ALA A 830 5.94 -5.20 -19.50
C ALA A 830 6.80 -4.34 -20.45
N GLU A 831 6.52 -3.04 -20.54
CA GLU A 831 7.14 -2.21 -21.58
C GLU A 831 8.65 -2.03 -21.38
N HIS A 832 9.38 -2.26 -22.48
CA HIS A 832 10.83 -2.33 -22.58
C HIS A 832 11.28 -1.62 -23.88
N PRO A 833 12.38 -0.86 -23.91
CA PRO A 833 12.73 -0.04 -25.08
C PRO A 833 13.28 -0.86 -26.25
N PHE A 834 13.96 -1.98 -25.97
CA PHE A 834 14.69 -2.76 -26.97
C PHE A 834 14.17 -4.20 -27.08
N GLY A 835 13.54 -4.55 -28.21
CA GLY A 835 12.97 -5.88 -28.44
C GLY A 835 14.00 -7.02 -28.43
N GLY A 836 15.27 -6.73 -28.74
CA GLY A 836 16.38 -7.69 -28.60
C GLY A 836 16.78 -8.01 -27.16
N SER A 837 16.08 -7.46 -26.15
CA SER A 837 16.13 -7.93 -24.75
C SER A 837 15.06 -8.99 -24.44
N TRP A 838 14.18 -9.31 -25.40
CA TRP A 838 13.06 -10.25 -25.29
C TRP A 838 12.02 -9.92 -24.21
N GLY A 839 12.12 -8.74 -23.59
CA GLY A 839 11.30 -8.30 -22.46
C GLY A 839 12.13 -8.04 -21.18
N TYR A 840 13.27 -8.70 -21.01
CA TYR A 840 14.04 -8.72 -19.76
C TYR A 840 14.76 -7.39 -19.41
N GLN A 841 14.52 -6.30 -20.14
CA GLN A 841 15.00 -4.95 -19.79
C GLN A 841 13.84 -3.96 -19.71
N VAL A 842 12.95 -4.21 -18.75
CA VAL A 842 11.72 -3.44 -18.46
C VAL A 842 12.04 -1.99 -18.05
N THR A 843 11.28 -1.03 -18.58
CA THR A 843 11.34 0.39 -18.18
C THR A 843 10.03 0.94 -17.61
N SER A 844 8.87 0.38 -17.98
CA SER A 844 7.57 0.76 -17.41
C SER A 844 6.83 -0.50 -16.94
N TYR A 845 7.07 -0.85 -15.68
CA TYR A 845 6.62 -2.08 -15.03
C TYR A 845 5.10 -2.27 -15.01
N TYR A 846 4.34 -1.18 -15.02
CA TYR A 846 2.89 -1.15 -14.93
C TYR A 846 2.18 -1.00 -16.30
N ALA A 847 2.92 -1.10 -17.42
CA ALA A 847 2.36 -1.01 -18.76
C ALA A 847 2.62 -2.30 -19.57
N PRO A 848 1.61 -2.98 -20.13
CA PRO A 848 1.83 -3.94 -21.21
C PRO A 848 2.39 -3.22 -22.44
N THR A 849 3.23 -3.91 -23.21
CA THR A 849 3.98 -3.29 -24.30
C THR A 849 3.08 -2.83 -25.44
N SER A 850 3.17 -1.55 -25.73
CA SER A 850 2.43 -0.83 -26.76
C SER A 850 2.67 -1.34 -28.19
N ARG A 851 3.66 -2.24 -28.39
CA ARG A 851 3.98 -2.92 -29.65
C ARG A 851 2.81 -3.71 -30.24
N PHE A 852 1.91 -4.23 -29.41
CA PHE A 852 0.82 -5.12 -29.84
C PHE A 852 -0.58 -4.52 -29.63
N GLY A 853 -0.70 -3.35 -29.01
CA GLY A 853 -1.98 -2.67 -28.80
C GLY A 853 -2.05 -1.94 -27.47
N SER A 854 -3.28 -1.62 -27.06
CA SER A 854 -3.64 -1.01 -25.78
C SER A 854 -3.71 -2.05 -24.63
N PRO A 855 -3.72 -1.61 -23.35
CA PRO A 855 -3.88 -2.52 -22.22
C PRO A 855 -5.20 -3.29 -22.23
N ASP A 856 -6.28 -2.69 -22.74
CA ASP A 856 -7.59 -3.35 -22.82
C ASP A 856 -7.63 -4.41 -23.94
N GLU A 857 -6.80 -4.30 -24.98
CA GLU A 857 -6.59 -5.39 -25.93
C GLU A 857 -5.73 -6.52 -25.34
N PHE A 858 -4.81 -6.23 -24.41
CA PHE A 858 -4.11 -7.28 -23.64
C PHE A 858 -5.06 -8.00 -22.67
N ARG A 859 -5.97 -7.26 -22.00
CA ARG A 859 -7.07 -7.88 -21.22
C ARG A 859 -7.91 -8.82 -22.09
N HIS A 860 -8.27 -8.39 -23.30
CA HIS A 860 -9.00 -9.23 -24.24
C HIS A 860 -8.27 -10.53 -24.63
N LEU A 861 -6.93 -10.50 -24.76
CA LEU A 861 -6.13 -11.72 -24.97
C LEU A 861 -6.21 -12.68 -23.76
N VAL A 862 -6.15 -12.16 -22.54
CA VAL A 862 -6.26 -12.96 -21.31
C VAL A 862 -7.67 -13.54 -21.14
N ASP A 863 -8.70 -12.72 -21.31
CA ASP A 863 -10.12 -13.13 -21.23
C ASP A 863 -10.43 -14.23 -22.28
N ALA A 864 -9.89 -14.11 -23.49
CA ALA A 864 -9.99 -15.15 -24.52
C ALA A 864 -9.26 -16.46 -24.17
N LEU A 865 -8.13 -16.40 -23.45
CA LEU A 865 -7.44 -17.59 -22.92
C LEU A 865 -8.25 -18.25 -21.80
N HIS A 866 -8.76 -17.47 -20.83
CA HIS A 866 -9.60 -17.96 -19.73
C HIS A 866 -10.92 -18.58 -20.25
N ALA A 867 -11.55 -17.96 -21.25
CA ALA A 867 -12.74 -18.48 -21.93
C ALA A 867 -12.48 -19.77 -22.73
N ALA A 868 -11.23 -20.03 -23.13
CA ALA A 868 -10.78 -21.29 -23.73
C ALA A 868 -10.29 -22.33 -22.70
N GLY A 869 -10.32 -22.00 -21.41
CA GLY A 869 -9.83 -22.86 -20.33
C GLY A 869 -8.30 -22.94 -20.21
N ILE A 870 -7.60 -21.92 -20.69
CA ILE A 870 -6.13 -21.83 -20.72
C ILE A 870 -5.68 -20.76 -19.71
N GLY A 871 -4.83 -21.16 -18.75
CA GLY A 871 -4.28 -20.22 -17.78
C GLY A 871 -3.11 -19.38 -18.31
N VAL A 872 -2.88 -18.20 -17.75
CA VAL A 872 -1.86 -17.25 -18.20
C VAL A 872 -0.82 -16.97 -17.12
N ILE A 873 0.44 -17.30 -17.42
CA ILE A 873 1.62 -17.06 -16.59
C ILE A 873 2.46 -15.95 -17.24
N LEU A 874 3.03 -15.04 -16.45
CA LEU A 874 3.90 -13.95 -16.93
C LEU A 874 5.31 -14.05 -16.33
N ASP A 875 6.32 -13.90 -17.19
CA ASP A 875 7.69 -13.59 -16.77
C ASP A 875 7.77 -12.18 -16.17
N TRP A 876 8.02 -12.13 -14.87
CA TRP A 876 8.21 -10.92 -14.10
C TRP A 876 9.69 -10.70 -13.81
N VAL A 877 10.14 -9.44 -13.93
CA VAL A 877 11.57 -9.07 -13.95
C VAL A 877 11.94 -8.12 -12.78
N PRO A 878 11.86 -8.60 -11.51
CA PRO A 878 12.21 -7.78 -10.34
C PRO A 878 13.73 -7.64 -10.12
N GLY A 879 14.55 -8.47 -10.76
CA GLY A 879 15.98 -8.56 -10.49
C GLY A 879 16.81 -7.37 -10.96
N HIS A 880 16.43 -6.73 -12.08
CA HIS A 880 17.17 -5.61 -12.63
C HIS A 880 16.35 -4.73 -13.60
N PHE A 881 16.85 -3.52 -13.87
CA PHE A 881 16.33 -2.60 -14.90
C PHE A 881 17.49 -1.94 -15.68
N PRO A 882 17.28 -1.43 -16.91
CA PRO A 882 18.35 -0.88 -17.74
C PRO A 882 18.74 0.56 -17.32
N LYS A 883 19.87 1.04 -17.84
CA LYS A 883 20.47 2.34 -17.49
C LYS A 883 19.92 3.54 -18.27
N ASP A 884 18.80 3.39 -18.94
CA ASP A 884 18.17 4.41 -19.77
C ASP A 884 17.80 5.67 -18.97
N GLU A 885 18.33 6.83 -19.37
CA GLU A 885 18.17 8.09 -18.64
C GLU A 885 16.70 8.56 -18.55
N PHE A 886 15.83 8.13 -19.47
CA PHE A 886 14.40 8.44 -19.40
C PHE A 886 13.61 7.58 -18.40
N ALA A 887 14.19 6.50 -17.87
CA ALA A 887 13.52 5.52 -17.01
C ALA A 887 13.99 5.65 -15.53
N LEU A 888 13.92 4.56 -14.76
CA LEU A 888 14.16 4.55 -13.29
C LEU A 888 15.59 4.94 -12.87
N ALA A 889 16.58 4.85 -13.75
CA ALA A 889 17.99 5.13 -13.43
C ALA A 889 18.19 6.56 -12.91
N ARG A 890 18.70 6.69 -11.67
CA ARG A 890 18.88 7.95 -10.93
C ARG A 890 17.67 8.88 -11.03
N PHE A 891 16.48 8.34 -10.72
CA PHE A 891 15.20 8.92 -11.10
C PHE A 891 15.04 10.42 -10.76
N ASP A 892 15.37 10.82 -9.52
CA ASP A 892 15.32 12.22 -9.06
C ASP A 892 16.70 12.91 -9.00
N GLY A 893 17.68 12.38 -9.73
CA GLY A 893 19.05 12.87 -9.83
C GLY A 893 20.05 12.09 -8.99
N GLU A 894 19.61 11.40 -7.95
CA GLU A 894 20.42 10.50 -7.10
C GLU A 894 19.92 9.05 -7.22
N PRO A 895 20.70 8.05 -6.79
CA PRO A 895 20.23 6.66 -6.72
C PRO A 895 18.97 6.55 -5.85
N LEU A 896 17.87 6.13 -6.45
CA LEU A 896 16.54 6.12 -5.82
C LEU A 896 15.89 4.73 -5.88
N TYR A 897 15.85 4.16 -7.08
CA TYR A 897 15.36 2.81 -7.32
C TYR A 897 16.49 1.79 -7.20
N GLU A 898 17.72 2.16 -7.55
CA GLU A 898 18.93 1.33 -7.49
C GLU A 898 19.73 1.51 -6.19
N TYR A 899 20.49 0.49 -5.78
CA TYR A 899 21.41 0.62 -4.65
C TYR A 899 22.52 1.66 -4.91
N PRO A 900 22.83 2.58 -3.97
CA PRO A 900 23.88 3.59 -4.14
C PRO A 900 25.32 3.07 -4.26
N ASP A 901 25.61 1.82 -3.87
CA ASP A 901 26.92 1.18 -4.04
C ASP A 901 26.92 0.28 -5.29
N PRO A 902 27.66 0.61 -6.37
CA PRO A 902 27.65 -0.19 -7.60
C PRO A 902 28.05 -1.66 -7.42
N ARG A 903 28.77 -2.01 -6.35
CA ARG A 903 29.15 -3.40 -6.03
C ARG A 903 27.97 -4.27 -5.62
N LYS A 904 26.83 -3.65 -5.29
CA LYS A 904 25.53 -4.27 -5.03
C LYS A 904 24.49 -3.87 -6.09
N GLY A 905 24.54 -2.61 -6.52
CA GLY A 905 23.57 -1.96 -7.41
C GLY A 905 23.74 -2.15 -8.92
N GLU A 906 24.77 -2.84 -9.39
CA GLU A 906 24.94 -3.13 -10.83
C GLU A 906 25.23 -4.60 -11.11
N HIS A 907 24.69 -5.13 -12.22
CA HIS A 907 25.17 -6.36 -12.84
C HIS A 907 26.19 -6.00 -13.93
N PRO A 908 27.50 -6.20 -13.70
CA PRO A 908 28.54 -5.62 -14.56
C PRO A 908 28.63 -6.27 -15.95
N GLU A 909 28.22 -7.54 -16.08
CA GLU A 909 28.21 -8.27 -17.36
C GLU A 909 26.99 -7.91 -18.23
N TRP A 910 25.87 -7.54 -17.60
CA TRP A 910 24.63 -7.17 -18.29
C TRP A 910 24.51 -5.66 -18.55
N GLY A 911 25.25 -4.84 -17.78
CA GLY A 911 25.19 -3.38 -17.87
C GLY A 911 23.94 -2.77 -17.22
N THR A 912 23.20 -3.53 -16.42
CA THR A 912 21.93 -3.14 -15.79
C THR A 912 22.08 -2.76 -14.31
N LEU A 913 21.03 -2.17 -13.73
CA LEU A 913 20.94 -1.73 -12.32
C LEU A 913 20.09 -2.71 -11.51
N VAL A 914 20.45 -2.92 -10.24
CA VAL A 914 19.74 -3.78 -9.28
C VAL A 914 18.92 -2.91 -8.33
N PRO A 915 17.61 -3.17 -8.15
CA PRO A 915 16.78 -2.39 -7.24
C PRO A 915 17.24 -2.45 -5.78
N ASP A 916 17.08 -1.35 -5.04
CA ASP A 916 17.28 -1.29 -3.60
C ASP A 916 16.12 -1.97 -2.85
N TYR A 917 16.14 -3.30 -2.80
CA TYR A 917 15.15 -4.11 -2.06
C TYR A 917 15.09 -3.76 -0.55
N GLY A 918 16.12 -3.11 -0.01
CA GLY A 918 16.16 -2.63 1.37
C GLY A 918 15.30 -1.39 1.59
N ARG A 919 15.13 -0.55 0.57
CA ARG A 919 14.29 0.66 0.62
C ARG A 919 12.79 0.28 0.53
N PRO A 920 11.96 0.58 1.55
CA PRO A 920 10.58 0.11 1.59
C PRO A 920 9.73 0.51 0.39
N GLN A 921 9.93 1.72 -0.16
CA GLN A 921 9.17 2.21 -1.32
C GLN A 921 9.51 1.45 -2.60
N VAL A 922 10.75 1.03 -2.78
CA VAL A 922 11.21 0.24 -3.94
C VAL A 922 10.71 -1.20 -3.82
N ARG A 923 10.78 -1.78 -2.61
CA ARG A 923 10.19 -3.10 -2.35
C ARG A 923 8.68 -3.10 -2.57
N ASN A 924 7.97 -2.06 -2.11
CA ASN A 924 6.53 -1.89 -2.36
C ASN A 924 6.21 -1.68 -3.84
N PHE A 925 7.02 -0.91 -4.57
CA PHE A 925 6.87 -0.73 -6.02
C PHE A 925 6.91 -2.07 -6.77
N LEU A 926 7.79 -2.99 -6.36
CA LEU A 926 7.87 -4.35 -6.92
C LEU A 926 6.73 -5.25 -6.44
N VAL A 927 6.48 -5.35 -5.13
CA VAL A 927 5.41 -6.22 -4.59
C VAL A 927 4.03 -5.81 -5.12
N ALA A 928 3.72 -4.50 -5.15
CA ALA A 928 2.49 -4.01 -5.77
C ALA A 928 2.47 -4.22 -7.29
N ASN A 929 3.61 -4.29 -7.98
CA ASN A 929 3.63 -4.59 -9.41
C ASN A 929 3.26 -6.05 -9.71
N ALA A 930 3.70 -6.99 -8.86
CA ALA A 930 3.26 -8.38 -8.95
C ALA A 930 1.74 -8.51 -8.72
N VAL A 931 1.21 -7.84 -7.68
CA VAL A 931 -0.25 -7.84 -7.42
C VAL A 931 -1.02 -7.16 -8.56
N TYR A 932 -0.50 -6.06 -9.12
CA TYR A 932 -1.09 -5.35 -10.27
C TYR A 932 -1.34 -6.28 -11.47
N TRP A 933 -0.36 -7.10 -11.85
CA TRP A 933 -0.54 -8.05 -12.95
C TRP A 933 -1.61 -9.13 -12.66
N LEU A 934 -1.71 -9.58 -11.40
CA LEU A 934 -2.69 -10.60 -10.99
C LEU A 934 -4.11 -10.03 -10.80
N GLU A 935 -4.26 -8.78 -10.35
CA GLU A 935 -5.55 -8.13 -10.08
C GLU A 935 -6.12 -7.34 -11.26
N GLU A 936 -5.29 -6.61 -12.03
CA GLU A 936 -5.77 -5.71 -13.10
C GLU A 936 -5.72 -6.36 -14.50
N PHE A 937 -5.00 -7.47 -14.63
CA PHE A 937 -4.93 -8.31 -15.83
C PHE A 937 -5.26 -9.79 -15.56
N HIS A 938 -5.84 -10.09 -14.39
CA HIS A 938 -6.41 -11.39 -14.01
C HIS A 938 -5.46 -12.62 -14.04
N LEU A 939 -4.16 -12.44 -14.28
CA LEU A 939 -3.22 -13.54 -14.56
C LEU A 939 -3.19 -14.63 -13.48
N ASP A 940 -2.91 -15.87 -13.88
CA ASP A 940 -2.92 -17.06 -13.02
C ASP A 940 -1.55 -17.39 -12.43
N GLY A 941 -0.47 -16.76 -12.91
CA GLY A 941 0.84 -17.00 -12.32
C GLY A 941 1.94 -16.05 -12.74
N ILE A 942 3.03 -16.11 -11.98
CA ILE A 942 4.24 -15.31 -12.20
C ILE A 942 5.46 -16.23 -12.19
N ARG A 943 6.24 -16.21 -13.27
CA ARG A 943 7.58 -16.81 -13.34
C ARG A 943 8.64 -15.73 -13.09
N VAL A 944 9.64 -16.01 -12.26
CA VAL A 944 10.75 -15.10 -11.96
C VAL A 944 12.04 -15.66 -12.56
N ASP A 945 12.64 -14.88 -13.45
CA ASP A 945 13.91 -15.18 -14.10
C ASP A 945 15.11 -14.97 -13.16
N ALA A 946 16.18 -15.71 -13.38
CA ALA A 946 17.50 -15.48 -12.80
C ALA A 946 17.48 -15.20 -11.29
N VAL A 947 16.72 -15.97 -10.49
CA VAL A 947 16.57 -15.72 -9.04
C VAL A 947 17.94 -15.80 -8.33
N ALA A 948 18.88 -16.57 -8.87
CA ALA A 948 20.28 -16.59 -8.43
C ALA A 948 20.98 -15.22 -8.50
N SER A 949 20.63 -14.36 -9.46
CA SER A 949 21.15 -12.99 -9.58
C SER A 949 20.70 -12.08 -8.45
N MET A 950 19.49 -12.34 -7.92
CA MET A 950 18.93 -11.64 -6.76
C MET A 950 19.48 -12.18 -5.44
N LEU A 951 19.63 -13.50 -5.31
CA LEU A 951 20.03 -14.16 -4.05
C LEU A 951 21.50 -13.92 -3.64
N TYR A 952 22.38 -13.55 -4.58
CA TYR A 952 23.83 -13.58 -4.38
C TYR A 952 24.54 -12.24 -4.63
N LEU A 953 25.18 -11.74 -3.57
CA LEU A 953 26.02 -10.54 -3.61
C LEU A 953 27.29 -10.75 -4.47
N ASP A 954 27.74 -11.99 -4.66
CA ASP A 954 28.87 -12.37 -5.52
C ASP A 954 28.48 -12.76 -6.96
N TYR A 955 27.19 -12.69 -7.35
CA TYR A 955 26.74 -13.05 -8.69
C TYR A 955 27.43 -12.21 -9.78
N SER A 956 28.12 -12.89 -10.72
CA SER A 956 28.94 -12.27 -11.78
C SER A 956 29.94 -11.21 -11.29
N ARG A 957 30.49 -11.35 -10.07
CA ARG A 957 31.46 -10.42 -9.46
C ARG A 957 32.68 -11.19 -8.94
N ALA A 958 33.89 -10.77 -9.29
CA ALA A 958 35.13 -11.40 -8.83
C ALA A 958 35.44 -11.08 -7.35
N GLU A 959 36.38 -11.82 -6.75
CA GLU A 959 36.86 -11.55 -5.39
C GLU A 959 37.31 -10.08 -5.22
N GLY A 960 36.76 -9.40 -4.21
CA GLY A 960 37.00 -7.98 -3.96
C GLY A 960 36.14 -7.00 -4.79
N GLN A 961 35.30 -7.47 -5.72
CA GLN A 961 34.34 -6.64 -6.45
C GLN A 961 32.94 -6.57 -5.81
N TRP A 962 32.67 -7.41 -4.81
CA TRP A 962 31.43 -7.43 -4.02
C TRP A 962 31.71 -7.16 -2.53
N VAL A 963 30.63 -7.06 -1.73
CA VAL A 963 30.69 -6.86 -0.27
C VAL A 963 29.77 -7.89 0.41
N PRO A 964 30.22 -8.58 1.47
CA PRO A 964 29.37 -9.55 2.17
C PRO A 964 28.25 -8.89 2.99
N ASN A 965 27.24 -9.70 3.31
CA ASN A 965 26.11 -9.28 4.14
C ASN A 965 26.51 -9.03 5.62
N ARG A 966 25.56 -8.55 6.43
CA ARG A 966 25.78 -8.20 7.85
C ARG A 966 26.26 -9.35 8.76
N TYR A 967 26.26 -10.59 8.26
CA TYR A 967 26.76 -11.78 8.95
C TYR A 967 28.07 -12.34 8.35
N GLY A 968 28.63 -11.69 7.32
CA GLY A 968 29.85 -12.13 6.62
C GLY A 968 29.60 -13.16 5.50
N GLY A 969 28.34 -13.45 5.18
CA GLY A 969 27.96 -14.35 4.08
C GLY A 969 27.78 -13.63 2.74
N ARG A 970 27.42 -14.39 1.71
CA ARG A 970 27.22 -13.89 0.33
C ARG A 970 25.76 -13.69 -0.06
N GLU A 971 24.86 -14.06 0.84
CA GLU A 971 23.41 -14.08 0.63
C GLU A 971 22.85 -12.66 0.71
N HIS A 972 22.12 -12.23 -0.31
CA HIS A 972 21.51 -10.90 -0.38
C HIS A 972 20.22 -10.89 0.43
N LEU A 973 20.34 -10.61 1.73
CA LEU A 973 19.24 -10.73 2.71
C LEU A 973 17.99 -9.94 2.30
N GLU A 974 18.14 -8.73 1.78
CA GLU A 974 17.01 -7.89 1.38
C GLU A 974 16.28 -8.42 0.12
N ALA A 975 16.96 -9.20 -0.73
CA ALA A 975 16.33 -9.88 -1.86
C ALA A 975 15.54 -11.11 -1.39
N ILE A 976 16.05 -11.84 -0.40
CA ILE A 976 15.33 -12.94 0.26
C ILE A 976 14.07 -12.41 0.94
N GLU A 977 14.18 -11.31 1.68
CA GLU A 977 13.04 -10.62 2.31
C GLU A 977 12.00 -10.16 1.26
N LEU A 978 12.42 -9.58 0.13
CA LEU A 978 11.51 -9.27 -1.00
C LEU A 978 10.81 -10.51 -1.56
N LEU A 979 11.53 -11.59 -1.86
CA LEU A 979 10.95 -12.80 -2.47
C LEU A 979 9.96 -13.50 -1.53
N GLN A 980 10.24 -13.48 -0.23
CA GLN A 980 9.33 -13.98 0.80
C GLN A 980 8.08 -13.09 0.95
N GLU A 981 8.23 -11.76 0.92
CA GLU A 981 7.10 -10.81 0.98
C GLU A 981 6.23 -10.91 -0.29
N PHE A 982 6.84 -10.94 -1.48
CA PHE A 982 6.17 -11.17 -2.76
C PHE A 982 5.27 -12.41 -2.71
N ASN A 983 5.85 -13.59 -2.44
CA ASN A 983 5.10 -14.85 -2.41
C ASN A 983 3.99 -14.79 -1.34
N ALA A 984 4.29 -14.34 -0.12
CA ALA A 984 3.31 -14.26 0.96
C ALA A 984 2.15 -13.27 0.69
N VAL A 985 2.37 -12.21 -0.10
CA VAL A 985 1.32 -11.27 -0.49
C VAL A 985 0.48 -11.83 -1.65
N VAL A 986 1.09 -12.37 -2.72
CA VAL A 986 0.33 -12.80 -3.90
C VAL A 986 -0.59 -14.00 -3.61
N TYR A 987 -0.10 -15.06 -2.95
CA TYR A 987 -0.95 -16.21 -2.56
C TYR A 987 -2.08 -15.83 -1.58
N ARG A 988 -1.91 -14.75 -0.81
CA ARG A 988 -2.89 -14.26 0.16
C ARG A 988 -3.94 -13.34 -0.47
N ARG A 989 -3.57 -12.55 -1.49
CA ARG A 989 -4.49 -11.65 -2.21
C ARG A 989 -5.24 -12.36 -3.33
N VAL A 990 -4.58 -13.28 -4.04
CA VAL A 990 -5.12 -13.93 -5.25
C VAL A 990 -4.99 -15.45 -5.11
N PRO A 991 -5.96 -16.14 -4.47
CA PRO A 991 -5.90 -17.59 -4.29
C PRO A 991 -5.91 -18.37 -5.61
N GLY A 992 -5.28 -19.55 -5.60
CA GLY A 992 -5.25 -20.48 -6.74
C GLY A 992 -4.27 -20.10 -7.87
N ILE A 993 -3.46 -19.05 -7.69
CA ILE A 993 -2.36 -18.71 -8.61
C ILE A 993 -1.13 -19.62 -8.39
N VAL A 994 -0.16 -19.57 -9.31
CA VAL A 994 1.17 -20.16 -9.12
C VAL A 994 2.31 -19.14 -9.21
N THR A 995 3.37 -19.36 -8.42
CA THR A 995 4.65 -18.66 -8.57
C THR A 995 5.77 -19.65 -8.90
N ILE A 996 6.58 -19.31 -9.91
CA ILE A 996 7.60 -20.18 -10.48
C ILE A 996 8.97 -19.48 -10.40
N ALA A 997 10.02 -20.20 -10.00
CA ALA A 997 11.38 -19.68 -9.94
C ALA A 997 12.34 -20.42 -10.90
N GLU A 998 13.14 -19.68 -11.67
CA GLU A 998 14.41 -20.18 -12.18
C GLU A 998 15.51 -19.91 -11.14
N GLU A 999 16.10 -20.98 -10.61
CA GLU A 999 17.20 -20.88 -9.64
C GLU A 999 18.21 -22.01 -9.89
N SER A 1000 19.39 -21.62 -10.38
CA SER A 1000 20.39 -22.49 -11.02
C SER A 1000 21.60 -22.85 -10.15
N THR A 1001 21.65 -22.43 -8.88
CA THR A 1001 22.78 -22.67 -7.95
C THR A 1001 22.52 -23.74 -6.88
N ALA A 1002 21.32 -24.35 -6.90
CA ALA A 1002 20.82 -25.30 -5.91
C ALA A 1002 20.62 -24.69 -4.50
N TRP A 1003 20.00 -23.51 -4.45
CA TRP A 1003 19.43 -22.95 -3.23
C TRP A 1003 18.39 -23.91 -2.64
N PRO A 1004 18.43 -24.22 -1.33
CA PRO A 1004 17.51 -25.16 -0.69
C PRO A 1004 16.21 -24.47 -0.25
N GLY A 1005 15.06 -25.11 -0.48
CA GLY A 1005 13.76 -24.63 -0.03
C GLY A 1005 13.22 -23.46 -0.84
N VAL A 1006 13.46 -23.46 -2.15
CA VAL A 1006 12.85 -22.46 -3.06
C VAL A 1006 11.33 -22.62 -3.04
N THR A 1007 10.83 -23.85 -3.22
CA THR A 1007 9.39 -24.16 -3.25
C THR A 1007 8.84 -24.55 -1.88
N ARG A 1008 9.36 -23.95 -0.80
CA ARG A 1008 8.91 -24.20 0.58
C ARG A 1008 8.24 -22.96 1.15
N PRO A 1009 7.21 -23.13 2.01
CA PRO A 1009 6.57 -22.04 2.74
C PRO A 1009 7.56 -21.11 3.47
N THR A 1010 7.21 -19.82 3.53
CA THR A 1010 8.05 -18.75 4.08
C THR A 1010 8.17 -18.82 5.61
N ASP A 1011 7.14 -19.32 6.30
CA ASP A 1011 7.15 -19.58 7.75
C ASP A 1011 8.15 -20.69 8.15
N GLY A 1012 8.35 -21.67 7.26
CA GLY A 1012 9.41 -22.68 7.33
C GLY A 1012 10.80 -22.19 6.90
N GLY A 1013 10.95 -20.91 6.55
CA GLY A 1013 12.21 -20.31 6.08
C GLY A 1013 12.55 -20.60 4.61
N GLY A 1014 11.59 -21.06 3.81
CA GLY A 1014 11.73 -21.15 2.35
C GLY A 1014 11.54 -19.80 1.66
N LEU A 1015 11.73 -19.76 0.33
CA LEU A 1015 11.48 -18.54 -0.46
C LEU A 1015 9.98 -18.30 -0.76
N GLY A 1016 9.13 -19.31 -0.55
CA GLY A 1016 7.68 -19.21 -0.74
C GLY A 1016 7.17 -19.51 -2.14
N PHE A 1017 8.03 -19.91 -3.08
CA PHE A 1017 7.56 -20.22 -4.43
C PHE A 1017 6.68 -21.48 -4.45
N GLY A 1018 5.79 -21.58 -5.44
CA GLY A 1018 4.99 -22.78 -5.68
C GLY A 1018 5.76 -23.83 -6.47
N LEU A 1019 6.56 -23.40 -7.45
CA LEU A 1019 7.25 -24.24 -8.42
C LEU A 1019 8.68 -23.74 -8.71
N LYS A 1020 9.55 -24.64 -9.19
CA LYS A 1020 10.93 -24.35 -9.60
C LYS A 1020 11.27 -25.02 -10.94
N TRP A 1021 11.96 -24.32 -11.82
CA TRP A 1021 12.52 -24.90 -13.05
C TRP A 1021 13.64 -25.90 -12.74
N ASN A 1022 13.55 -27.13 -13.28
CA ASN A 1022 14.55 -28.18 -13.11
C ASN A 1022 15.69 -28.06 -14.14
N MET A 1023 16.54 -27.05 -13.97
CA MET A 1023 17.68 -26.78 -14.85
C MET A 1023 18.68 -27.97 -14.92
N GLY A 1024 18.78 -28.75 -13.84
CA GLY A 1024 19.60 -29.97 -13.82
C GLY A 1024 19.07 -31.07 -14.75
N TRP A 1025 17.77 -31.40 -14.64
CA TRP A 1025 17.10 -32.31 -15.57
C TRP A 1025 17.19 -31.83 -17.02
N MET A 1026 17.02 -30.52 -17.26
CA MET A 1026 17.09 -29.94 -18.60
C MET A 1026 18.48 -30.17 -19.21
N HIS A 1027 19.56 -29.78 -18.52
CA HIS A 1027 20.92 -29.95 -19.04
C HIS A 1027 21.30 -31.42 -19.20
N ASP A 1028 21.06 -32.27 -18.18
CA ASP A 1028 21.41 -33.69 -18.25
C ASP A 1028 20.70 -34.40 -19.42
N THR A 1029 19.40 -34.14 -19.59
CA THR A 1029 18.60 -34.86 -20.60
C THR A 1029 18.79 -34.31 -22.02
N LEU A 1030 19.00 -32.99 -22.20
CA LEU A 1030 19.36 -32.41 -23.50
C LEU A 1030 20.75 -32.88 -23.97
N ASP A 1031 21.74 -32.93 -23.07
CA ASP A 1031 23.05 -33.52 -23.38
C ASP A 1031 22.91 -35.00 -23.80
N TYR A 1032 22.12 -35.78 -23.07
CA TYR A 1032 21.95 -37.21 -23.34
C TYR A 1032 21.32 -37.49 -24.71
N VAL A 1033 20.32 -36.69 -25.13
CA VAL A 1033 19.74 -36.84 -26.48
C VAL A 1033 20.61 -36.22 -27.57
N GLY A 1034 21.52 -35.30 -27.23
CA GLY A 1034 22.55 -34.80 -28.14
C GLY A 1034 23.63 -35.84 -28.48
N GLU A 1035 23.96 -36.73 -27.55
CA GLU A 1035 24.94 -37.80 -27.79
C GLU A 1035 24.49 -38.82 -28.85
N ASP A 1036 25.43 -39.31 -29.66
CA ASP A 1036 25.21 -40.38 -30.64
C ASP A 1036 24.64 -41.64 -29.92
N PRO A 1037 23.61 -42.31 -30.46
CA PRO A 1037 23.02 -43.49 -29.83
C PRO A 1037 24.01 -44.61 -29.46
N MET A 1038 25.17 -44.72 -30.13
CA MET A 1038 26.23 -45.67 -29.77
C MET A 1038 27.01 -45.25 -28.51
N HIS A 1039 27.08 -43.97 -28.18
CA HIS A 1039 27.81 -43.42 -27.03
C HIS A 1039 26.93 -43.27 -25.78
N ARG A 1040 25.61 -43.15 -25.95
CA ARG A 1040 24.62 -42.96 -24.85
C ARG A 1040 24.76 -43.96 -23.69
N VAL A 1041 25.27 -45.18 -23.92
CA VAL A 1041 25.63 -46.16 -22.88
C VAL A 1041 26.61 -45.61 -21.81
N HIS A 1042 27.50 -44.69 -22.18
CA HIS A 1042 28.43 -44.04 -21.26
C HIS A 1042 27.80 -42.90 -20.46
N HIS A 1043 26.64 -42.40 -20.91
CA HIS A 1043 25.96 -41.22 -20.39
C HIS A 1043 24.59 -41.53 -19.78
N HIS A 1044 24.18 -42.81 -19.70
CA HIS A 1044 22.86 -43.25 -19.22
C HIS A 1044 22.49 -42.71 -17.83
N HIS A 1045 23.48 -42.45 -16.97
CA HIS A 1045 23.28 -41.80 -15.67
C HIS A 1045 22.58 -40.43 -15.76
N LYS A 1046 22.72 -39.70 -16.88
CA LYS A 1046 22.03 -38.41 -17.10
C LYS A 1046 20.51 -38.54 -17.16
N LEU A 1047 19.98 -39.66 -17.67
CA LEU A 1047 18.53 -39.91 -17.62
C LEU A 1047 18.03 -40.21 -16.20
N THR A 1048 18.88 -40.78 -15.34
CA THR A 1048 18.43 -41.35 -14.05
C THR A 1048 18.81 -40.49 -12.85
N PHE A 1049 19.74 -39.54 -12.99
CA PHE A 1049 20.24 -38.71 -11.90
C PHE A 1049 19.23 -37.65 -11.40
N SER A 1050 18.38 -37.10 -12.28
CA SER A 1050 17.31 -36.16 -11.91
C SER A 1050 16.43 -36.70 -10.77
N LEU A 1051 16.07 -37.97 -10.84
CA LEU A 1051 15.19 -38.67 -9.90
C LEU A 1051 15.84 -38.98 -8.54
N VAL A 1052 17.12 -38.65 -8.35
CA VAL A 1052 17.75 -38.62 -7.02
C VAL A 1052 17.28 -37.41 -6.20
N TYR A 1053 16.87 -36.32 -6.87
CA TYR A 1053 16.44 -35.06 -6.23
C TYR A 1053 15.09 -34.52 -6.72
N ALA A 1054 14.42 -35.14 -7.70
CA ALA A 1054 13.13 -34.69 -8.26
C ALA A 1054 11.98 -34.51 -7.25
N PHE A 1055 12.14 -34.92 -5.99
CA PHE A 1055 11.17 -34.76 -4.90
C PHE A 1055 11.68 -33.87 -3.75
N SER A 1056 12.75 -33.07 -3.95
CA SER A 1056 13.25 -32.12 -2.94
C SER A 1056 12.63 -30.73 -3.02
N GLU A 1057 12.13 -30.36 -4.21
CA GLU A 1057 11.41 -29.13 -4.56
C GLU A 1057 10.27 -29.52 -5.53
N GLN A 1058 9.30 -28.64 -5.76
CA GLN A 1058 8.19 -28.85 -6.70
C GLN A 1058 8.61 -28.43 -8.11
N TYR A 1059 8.92 -29.37 -8.99
CA TYR A 1059 9.59 -29.08 -10.27
C TYR A 1059 8.66 -28.90 -11.48
N VAL A 1060 8.97 -27.86 -12.27
CA VAL A 1060 8.69 -27.77 -13.71
C VAL A 1060 9.89 -28.35 -14.46
N LEU A 1061 9.65 -29.01 -15.59
CA LEU A 1061 10.62 -29.52 -16.54
C LEU A 1061 10.65 -28.58 -17.76
N PRO A 1062 11.58 -27.61 -17.84
CA PRO A 1062 11.58 -26.61 -18.90
C PRO A 1062 12.39 -27.05 -20.12
N ILE A 1063 11.84 -26.82 -21.31
CA ILE A 1063 12.57 -26.74 -22.58
C ILE A 1063 12.24 -25.38 -23.19
N SER A 1064 12.88 -24.36 -22.62
CA SER A 1064 12.54 -22.95 -22.80
C SER A 1064 13.27 -22.27 -23.97
N HIS A 1065 12.88 -21.02 -24.23
CA HIS A 1065 13.45 -20.14 -25.26
C HIS A 1065 14.98 -20.11 -25.25
N ASP A 1066 15.55 -20.06 -24.05
CA ASP A 1066 16.98 -19.87 -23.82
C ASP A 1066 17.82 -21.09 -24.26
N GLU A 1067 17.20 -22.27 -24.40
CA GLU A 1067 17.88 -23.49 -24.86
C GLU A 1067 17.93 -23.64 -26.38
N VAL A 1068 17.26 -22.78 -27.15
CA VAL A 1068 17.13 -22.89 -28.62
C VAL A 1068 17.65 -21.66 -29.38
N VAL A 1069 18.65 -21.01 -28.80
CA VAL A 1069 19.31 -19.77 -29.25
C VAL A 1069 20.84 -19.84 -29.08
N HIS A 1070 21.54 -18.77 -29.47
CA HIS A 1070 22.95 -18.52 -29.15
C HIS A 1070 23.94 -19.62 -29.60
N GLY A 1071 23.61 -20.40 -30.63
CA GLY A 1071 24.44 -21.52 -31.10
C GLY A 1071 24.20 -22.84 -30.36
N LYS A 1072 23.23 -22.92 -29.44
CA LYS A 1072 22.83 -24.17 -28.76
C LYS A 1072 22.06 -25.14 -29.67
N GLY A 1073 21.60 -24.69 -30.84
CA GLY A 1073 20.70 -25.44 -31.73
C GLY A 1073 19.26 -25.55 -31.24
N SER A 1074 18.32 -25.66 -32.18
CA SER A 1074 16.91 -26.04 -31.91
C SER A 1074 16.81 -27.44 -31.31
N LEU A 1075 15.68 -27.81 -30.70
CA LEU A 1075 15.49 -29.16 -30.16
C LEU A 1075 15.69 -30.25 -31.24
N LEU A 1076 15.27 -30.00 -32.48
CA LEU A 1076 15.53 -30.91 -33.60
C LEU A 1076 17.00 -30.90 -34.04
N GLY A 1077 17.66 -29.74 -34.04
CA GLY A 1077 19.07 -29.58 -34.39
C GLY A 1077 20.05 -30.20 -33.39
N LYS A 1078 19.64 -30.36 -32.12
CA LYS A 1078 20.38 -31.12 -31.10
C LYS A 1078 20.39 -32.62 -31.39
N MET A 1079 19.36 -33.16 -32.04
CA MET A 1079 19.25 -34.61 -32.25
C MET A 1079 20.27 -35.11 -33.30
N PRO A 1080 20.98 -36.23 -33.04
CA PRO A 1080 21.88 -36.85 -34.01
C PRO A 1080 21.12 -37.74 -35.02
N GLY A 1081 21.78 -38.03 -36.15
CA GLY A 1081 21.28 -38.96 -37.17
C GLY A 1081 20.80 -38.28 -38.45
N ASP A 1082 20.03 -39.00 -39.26
CA ASP A 1082 19.30 -38.44 -40.40
C ASP A 1082 17.98 -37.76 -39.98
N ARG A 1083 17.32 -37.05 -40.91
CA ARG A 1083 16.09 -36.29 -40.62
C ARG A 1083 14.99 -37.12 -39.95
N TRP A 1084 14.84 -38.40 -40.32
CA TRP A 1084 13.84 -39.27 -39.72
C TRP A 1084 14.24 -39.63 -38.28
N GLN A 1085 15.52 -39.95 -38.06
CA GLN A 1085 16.06 -40.21 -36.72
C GLN A 1085 15.97 -38.97 -35.82
N GLN A 1086 16.20 -37.78 -36.35
CA GLN A 1086 16.05 -36.52 -35.62
C GLN A 1086 14.61 -36.29 -35.15
N LEU A 1087 13.62 -36.43 -36.07
CA LEU A 1087 12.20 -36.29 -35.73
C LEU A 1087 11.75 -37.37 -34.73
N ALA A 1088 12.21 -38.62 -34.89
CA ALA A 1088 11.96 -39.70 -33.93
C ALA A 1088 12.56 -39.38 -32.55
N GLY A 1089 13.79 -38.85 -32.50
CA GLY A 1089 14.44 -38.38 -31.28
C GLY A 1089 13.64 -37.31 -30.53
N VAL A 1090 13.11 -36.30 -31.23
CA VAL A 1090 12.21 -35.30 -30.63
C VAL A 1090 10.94 -35.97 -30.09
N ARG A 1091 10.29 -36.84 -30.86
CA ARG A 1091 9.08 -37.54 -30.43
C ARG A 1091 9.31 -38.41 -29.17
N ALA A 1092 10.42 -39.14 -29.11
CA ALA A 1092 10.81 -39.94 -27.95
C ALA A 1092 11.11 -39.07 -26.72
N TYR A 1093 11.80 -37.95 -26.93
CA TYR A 1093 12.18 -37.03 -25.86
C TYR A 1093 10.98 -36.34 -25.23
N LEU A 1094 10.03 -35.83 -26.04
CA LEU A 1094 8.81 -35.22 -25.55
C LEU A 1094 7.93 -36.23 -24.79
N ALA A 1095 7.79 -37.47 -25.28
CA ALA A 1095 7.05 -38.51 -24.56
C ALA A 1095 7.76 -38.99 -23.26
N TYR A 1096 9.09 -38.88 -23.18
CA TYR A 1096 9.82 -39.06 -21.93
C TYR A 1096 9.57 -37.91 -20.96
N MET A 1097 9.67 -36.66 -21.42
CA MET A 1097 9.40 -35.44 -20.64
C MET A 1097 7.98 -35.42 -20.06
N TRP A 1098 6.95 -35.75 -20.86
CA TRP A 1098 5.55 -35.83 -20.42
C TRP A 1098 5.24 -37.01 -19.48
N SER A 1099 6.15 -37.99 -19.34
CA SER A 1099 5.97 -39.11 -18.40
C SER A 1099 6.89 -39.04 -17.17
N HIS A 1100 7.98 -38.29 -17.23
CA HIS A 1100 8.83 -37.96 -16.08
C HIS A 1100 8.03 -37.14 -15.03
N PRO A 1101 8.26 -37.32 -13.71
CA PRO A 1101 7.65 -36.48 -12.68
C PRO A 1101 8.05 -35.00 -12.81
N GLY A 1102 7.06 -34.13 -12.67
CA GLY A 1102 7.19 -32.67 -12.80
C GLY A 1102 6.30 -32.10 -13.91
N LYS A 1103 5.86 -30.85 -13.74
CA LYS A 1103 5.03 -30.14 -14.73
C LYS A 1103 5.83 -29.84 -16.00
N GLN A 1104 5.20 -29.68 -17.16
CA GLN A 1104 5.94 -29.51 -18.42
C GLN A 1104 5.90 -28.06 -18.93
N LEU A 1105 7.03 -27.56 -19.44
CA LEU A 1105 7.09 -26.30 -20.20
C LEU A 1105 7.85 -26.51 -21.51
N LEU A 1106 7.24 -26.11 -22.63
CA LEU A 1106 7.83 -26.24 -23.97
C LEU A 1106 7.71 -24.92 -24.74
N PHE A 1107 8.84 -24.40 -25.22
CA PHE A 1107 8.86 -23.18 -26.02
C PHE A 1107 8.28 -23.34 -27.43
N MET A 1108 7.65 -22.28 -27.90
CA MET A 1108 7.12 -22.17 -29.26
C MET A 1108 8.15 -22.52 -30.35
N GLY A 1109 7.66 -23.20 -31.39
CA GLY A 1109 8.48 -23.78 -32.45
C GLY A 1109 8.98 -25.19 -32.15
N GLN A 1110 9.11 -25.61 -30.88
CA GLN A 1110 9.58 -26.97 -30.57
C GLN A 1110 8.47 -28.02 -30.74
N GLU A 1111 7.19 -27.61 -30.68
CA GLU A 1111 6.04 -28.50 -30.81
C GLU A 1111 5.87 -29.09 -32.21
N PHE A 1112 6.32 -28.36 -33.25
CA PHE A 1112 6.44 -28.86 -34.63
C PHE A 1112 7.91 -29.09 -35.05
N ALA A 1113 8.82 -29.20 -34.07
CA ALA A 1113 10.24 -29.45 -34.26
C ALA A 1113 10.92 -28.48 -35.26
N GLN A 1114 10.84 -27.18 -35.03
CA GLN A 1114 11.46 -26.16 -35.89
C GLN A 1114 12.95 -26.46 -36.12
N GLU A 1115 13.39 -26.44 -37.39
CA GLU A 1115 14.79 -26.76 -37.72
C GLU A 1115 15.81 -25.75 -37.16
N ARG A 1116 15.45 -24.47 -37.21
CA ARG A 1116 16.36 -23.35 -36.92
C ARG A 1116 16.20 -22.88 -35.48
N GLU A 1117 17.28 -22.34 -34.93
CA GLU A 1117 17.22 -21.55 -33.69
C GLU A 1117 16.16 -20.44 -33.77
N TRP A 1118 15.59 -20.13 -32.62
CA TRP A 1118 14.70 -18.97 -32.46
C TRP A 1118 15.49 -17.67 -32.66
N ALA A 1119 14.79 -16.62 -33.08
CA ALA A 1119 15.32 -15.26 -33.14
C ALA A 1119 14.13 -14.29 -33.13
N GLU A 1120 14.12 -13.28 -32.25
CA GLU A 1120 12.99 -12.35 -32.14
C GLU A 1120 12.69 -11.58 -33.45
N ALA A 1121 13.73 -11.28 -34.23
CA ALA A 1121 13.65 -10.53 -35.48
C ALA A 1121 12.91 -11.25 -36.64
N ARG A 1122 12.33 -12.44 -36.42
CA ARG A 1122 11.55 -13.18 -37.42
C ARG A 1122 10.39 -13.95 -36.79
N SER A 1123 9.32 -14.17 -37.54
CA SER A 1123 8.34 -15.22 -37.22
C SER A 1123 8.99 -16.61 -37.18
N LEU A 1124 8.38 -17.53 -36.43
CA LEU A 1124 8.67 -18.96 -36.49
C LEU A 1124 8.51 -19.52 -37.93
N ASP A 1125 9.16 -20.65 -38.22
CA ASP A 1125 9.17 -21.31 -39.53
C ASP A 1125 7.87 -22.12 -39.77
N TRP A 1126 6.71 -21.44 -39.69
CA TRP A 1126 5.36 -22.03 -39.81
C TRP A 1126 5.12 -22.90 -41.07
N TRP A 1127 5.85 -22.61 -42.15
CA TRP A 1127 5.84 -23.40 -43.40
C TRP A 1127 6.26 -24.87 -43.20
N LEU A 1128 6.90 -25.21 -42.09
CA LEU A 1128 7.20 -26.60 -41.73
C LEU A 1128 5.93 -27.44 -41.48
N GLN A 1129 4.78 -26.84 -41.20
CA GLN A 1129 3.52 -27.57 -41.03
C GLN A 1129 2.98 -28.18 -42.35
N ASP A 1130 3.50 -27.75 -43.51
CA ASP A 1130 3.26 -28.41 -44.79
C ASP A 1130 4.05 -29.74 -44.94
N ASP A 1131 5.06 -29.99 -44.09
CA ASP A 1131 5.80 -31.26 -44.06
C ASP A 1131 5.13 -32.30 -43.14
N PRO A 1132 4.80 -33.52 -43.64
CA PRO A 1132 4.14 -34.55 -42.84
C PRO A 1132 4.91 -35.03 -41.60
N GLY A 1133 6.24 -34.91 -41.58
CA GLY A 1133 7.09 -35.31 -40.45
C GLY A 1133 7.01 -34.31 -39.30
N HIS A 1134 7.09 -33.01 -39.60
CA HIS A 1134 6.93 -31.93 -38.62
C HIS A 1134 5.50 -31.86 -38.08
N LEU A 1135 4.50 -31.97 -38.95
CA LEU A 1135 3.09 -32.12 -38.55
C LEU A 1135 2.86 -33.39 -37.71
N GLY A 1136 3.66 -34.44 -37.93
CA GLY A 1136 3.66 -35.67 -37.12
C GLY A 1136 4.13 -35.46 -35.67
N VAL A 1137 5.11 -34.57 -35.44
CA VAL A 1137 5.53 -34.17 -34.08
C VAL A 1137 4.42 -33.34 -33.41
N GLN A 1138 3.83 -32.39 -34.15
CA GLN A 1138 2.76 -31.53 -33.63
C GLN A 1138 1.52 -32.32 -33.19
N ARG A 1139 1.13 -33.34 -33.95
CA ARG A 1139 0.07 -34.28 -33.55
C ARG A 1139 0.43 -35.02 -32.27
N LEU A 1140 1.66 -35.52 -32.16
CA LEU A 1140 2.10 -36.19 -30.93
C LEU A 1140 2.01 -35.25 -29.72
N VAL A 1141 2.37 -33.97 -29.84
CA VAL A 1141 2.21 -33.01 -28.73
C VAL A 1141 0.73 -32.85 -28.33
N SER A 1142 -0.17 -32.73 -29.31
CA SER A 1142 -1.62 -32.68 -29.06
C SER A 1142 -2.12 -33.94 -28.33
N ASP A 1143 -1.72 -35.12 -28.80
CA ASP A 1143 -2.16 -36.41 -28.24
C ASP A 1143 -1.50 -36.69 -26.87
N LEU A 1144 -0.25 -36.27 -26.64
CA LEU A 1144 0.40 -36.29 -25.32
C LEU A 1144 -0.30 -35.37 -24.33
N ASN A 1145 -0.71 -34.17 -24.75
CA ASN A 1145 -1.45 -33.21 -23.92
C ASN A 1145 -2.90 -33.65 -23.62
N ALA A 1146 -3.54 -34.40 -24.52
CA ALA A 1146 -4.81 -35.07 -24.22
C ALA A 1146 -4.61 -36.18 -23.18
N LEU A 1147 -3.70 -37.13 -23.43
CA LEU A 1147 -3.40 -38.24 -22.51
C LEU A 1147 -2.91 -37.76 -21.15
N TYR A 1148 -2.16 -36.66 -21.09
CA TYR A 1148 -1.72 -36.04 -19.83
C TYR A 1148 -2.91 -35.62 -18.97
N ARG A 1149 -3.87 -34.89 -19.53
CA ARG A 1149 -5.09 -34.48 -18.80
C ARG A 1149 -5.98 -35.67 -18.43
N GLU A 1150 -6.10 -36.68 -19.30
CA GLU A 1150 -6.90 -37.89 -19.06
C GLU A 1150 -6.34 -38.83 -17.99
N HIS A 1151 -5.04 -38.79 -17.70
CA HIS A 1151 -4.36 -39.76 -16.82
C HIS A 1151 -3.66 -39.11 -15.60
N PRO A 1152 -4.36 -38.98 -14.45
CA PRO A 1152 -3.82 -38.42 -13.20
C PRO A 1152 -2.50 -39.01 -12.71
N GLN A 1153 -2.15 -40.23 -13.12
CA GLN A 1153 -0.85 -40.84 -12.87
C GLN A 1153 0.32 -39.93 -13.27
N LEU A 1154 0.13 -39.13 -14.33
CA LEU A 1154 1.14 -38.28 -14.93
C LEU A 1154 1.33 -36.94 -14.20
N TRP A 1155 0.43 -36.55 -13.28
CA TRP A 1155 0.47 -35.22 -12.65
C TRP A 1155 0.07 -35.12 -11.17
N GLU A 1156 -0.85 -35.95 -10.67
CA GLU A 1156 -1.41 -35.84 -9.31
C GLU A 1156 -0.35 -36.02 -8.20
N ARG A 1157 0.76 -36.71 -8.53
CA ARG A 1157 1.84 -37.06 -7.61
C ARG A 1157 3.23 -36.76 -8.17
N ASP A 1158 3.38 -35.67 -8.93
CA ASP A 1158 4.68 -35.23 -9.43
C ASP A 1158 5.72 -35.02 -8.32
N PHE A 1159 5.29 -34.51 -7.17
CA PHE A 1159 6.17 -34.08 -6.07
C PHE A 1159 6.24 -35.09 -4.91
N ASP A 1160 5.66 -36.27 -5.08
CA ASP A 1160 5.67 -37.38 -4.11
C ASP A 1160 6.43 -38.57 -4.70
N GLY A 1161 7.48 -39.02 -4.01
CA GLY A 1161 8.29 -40.17 -4.42
C GLY A 1161 7.52 -41.50 -4.51
N ALA A 1162 6.30 -41.60 -3.97
CA ALA A 1162 5.41 -42.74 -4.18
C ALA A 1162 4.57 -42.65 -5.48
N GLY A 1163 4.60 -41.51 -6.18
CA GLY A 1163 4.03 -41.31 -7.52
C GLY A 1163 4.89 -41.86 -8.67
N PHE A 1164 6.12 -42.30 -8.38
CA PHE A 1164 7.09 -42.82 -9.36
C PHE A 1164 7.76 -44.11 -8.86
N GLU A 1165 8.06 -45.04 -9.77
CA GLU A 1165 8.79 -46.25 -9.43
C GLU A 1165 9.57 -46.82 -10.64
N TRP A 1166 10.90 -46.96 -10.55
CA TRP A 1166 11.68 -47.63 -11.60
C TRP A 1166 11.28 -49.12 -11.76
N LEU A 1167 11.24 -49.58 -13.02
CA LEU A 1167 11.10 -50.99 -13.41
C LEU A 1167 12.45 -51.54 -13.89
N ASP A 1168 13.10 -50.79 -14.79
CA ASP A 1168 14.53 -50.90 -15.09
C ASP A 1168 15.12 -49.52 -15.41
N ALA A 1169 16.29 -49.26 -14.85
CA ALA A 1169 17.07 -48.03 -14.96
C ALA A 1169 18.58 -48.30 -15.17
N ASP A 1170 18.96 -49.57 -15.35
CA ASP A 1170 20.35 -50.02 -15.52
C ASP A 1170 20.64 -50.48 -16.98
N ASP A 1171 19.63 -50.53 -17.86
CA ASP A 1171 19.77 -50.92 -19.28
C ASP A 1171 20.35 -49.82 -20.19
N GLY A 1172 21.48 -49.26 -19.75
CA GLY A 1172 22.32 -48.39 -20.57
C GLY A 1172 22.91 -49.11 -21.79
N ALA A 1173 22.96 -50.45 -21.80
CA ALA A 1173 23.41 -51.23 -22.95
C ALA A 1173 22.38 -51.27 -24.08
N GLY A 1174 21.08 -51.34 -23.76
CA GLY A 1174 19.98 -51.16 -24.69
C GLY A 1174 19.62 -49.69 -24.95
N ASN A 1175 20.18 -48.75 -24.18
CA ASN A 1175 19.72 -47.36 -24.07
C ASN A 1175 18.22 -47.25 -23.76
N THR A 1176 17.69 -48.13 -22.92
CA THR A 1176 16.27 -48.12 -22.54
C THR A 1176 16.07 -47.75 -21.08
N VAL A 1177 14.93 -47.15 -20.78
CA VAL A 1177 14.45 -46.93 -19.40
C VAL A 1177 12.99 -47.34 -19.30
N SER A 1178 12.58 -47.91 -18.17
CA SER A 1178 11.18 -48.22 -17.91
C SER A 1178 10.78 -47.96 -16.47
N PHE A 1179 9.60 -47.38 -16.28
CA PHE A 1179 9.12 -46.92 -14.97
C PHE A 1179 7.59 -46.90 -14.88
N VAL A 1180 7.10 -46.87 -13.65
CA VAL A 1180 5.69 -46.69 -13.29
C VAL A 1180 5.45 -45.24 -12.84
N ARG A 1181 4.38 -44.64 -13.34
CA ARG A 1181 3.73 -43.46 -12.77
C ARG A 1181 2.45 -43.89 -12.03
N ARG A 1182 2.15 -43.28 -10.89
CA ARG A 1182 1.04 -43.67 -10.01
C ARG A 1182 0.24 -42.45 -9.55
N ASP A 1183 -1.06 -42.61 -9.51
CA ASP A 1183 -2.01 -41.62 -8.97
C ASP A 1183 -2.23 -41.82 -7.45
N ALA A 1184 -3.11 -41.04 -6.83
CA ALA A 1184 -3.45 -41.15 -5.40
C ALA A 1184 -4.12 -42.49 -5.06
N ALA A 1185 -4.86 -43.07 -6.01
CA ALA A 1185 -5.45 -44.42 -5.90
C ALA A 1185 -4.42 -45.56 -6.09
N GLY A 1186 -3.18 -45.24 -6.48
CA GLY A 1186 -2.11 -46.20 -6.75
C GLY A 1186 -2.20 -46.92 -8.10
N ARG A 1187 -3.14 -46.54 -8.97
CA ARG A 1187 -3.35 -47.10 -10.32
C ARG A 1187 -2.09 -46.83 -11.17
N PRO A 1188 -1.49 -47.85 -11.82
CA PRO A 1188 -0.25 -47.67 -12.56
C PRO A 1188 -0.48 -47.23 -14.01
N LEU A 1189 0.37 -46.32 -14.48
CA LEU A 1189 0.73 -46.16 -15.89
C LEU A 1189 2.20 -46.58 -16.03
N VAL A 1190 2.55 -47.36 -17.04
CA VAL A 1190 3.93 -47.81 -17.29
C VAL A 1190 4.46 -47.15 -18.56
N ALA A 1191 5.58 -46.44 -18.43
CA ALA A 1191 6.32 -45.87 -19.55
C ALA A 1191 7.55 -46.73 -19.86
N VAL A 1192 7.83 -46.91 -21.15
CA VAL A 1192 9.00 -47.62 -21.68
C VAL A 1192 9.57 -46.77 -22.80
N VAL A 1193 10.83 -46.35 -22.68
CA VAL A 1193 11.49 -45.47 -23.66
C VAL A 1193 12.77 -46.09 -24.15
N ASN A 1194 12.99 -46.09 -25.47
CA ASN A 1194 14.19 -46.58 -26.13
C ASN A 1194 14.90 -45.44 -26.86
N PHE A 1195 16.10 -45.10 -26.40
CA PHE A 1195 16.96 -44.09 -27.01
C PHE A 1195 18.06 -44.70 -27.92
N ALA A 1196 17.99 -45.99 -28.25
CA ALA A 1196 18.80 -46.58 -29.31
C ALA A 1196 18.22 -46.29 -30.71
N GLY A 1197 19.10 -46.20 -31.71
CA GLY A 1197 18.72 -46.09 -33.13
C GLY A 1197 18.19 -47.39 -33.76
N LEU A 1198 17.86 -48.41 -32.96
CA LEU A 1198 17.39 -49.73 -33.40
C LEU A 1198 16.19 -50.16 -32.53
N PRO A 1199 15.20 -50.90 -33.10
CA PRO A 1199 14.13 -51.50 -32.33
C PRO A 1199 14.66 -52.61 -31.42
N HIS A 1200 14.03 -52.77 -30.26
CA HIS A 1200 14.17 -53.98 -29.46
C HIS A 1200 12.95 -54.87 -29.68
N GLU A 1201 13.16 -56.00 -30.36
CA GLU A 1201 12.16 -57.04 -30.59
C GLU A 1201 12.18 -58.04 -29.42
N ASP A 1202 11.02 -58.60 -29.05
CA ASP A 1202 10.83 -59.51 -27.90
C ASP A 1202 11.34 -58.96 -26.54
N TYR A 1203 11.45 -57.64 -26.39
CA TYR A 1203 11.99 -56.98 -25.20
C TYR A 1203 11.06 -57.15 -24.00
N ARG A 1204 11.53 -57.80 -22.93
CA ARG A 1204 10.68 -58.14 -21.78
C ARG A 1204 10.67 -57.04 -20.73
N VAL A 1205 9.51 -56.39 -20.58
CA VAL A 1205 9.26 -55.36 -19.55
C VAL A 1205 8.57 -55.98 -18.35
N ALA A 1206 9.04 -55.63 -17.16
CA ALA A 1206 8.42 -56.04 -15.89
C ALA A 1206 7.17 -55.19 -15.60
N LEU A 1207 6.07 -55.81 -15.13
CA LEU A 1207 4.80 -55.12 -14.90
C LEU A 1207 4.30 -55.31 -13.46
N PRO A 1208 3.71 -54.28 -12.82
CA PRO A 1208 3.20 -54.39 -11.45
C PRO A 1208 2.14 -55.48 -11.23
N GLN A 1209 1.39 -55.84 -12.27
CA GLN A 1209 0.30 -56.81 -12.24
C GLN A 1209 0.12 -57.52 -13.59
N GLY A 1210 -0.40 -58.75 -13.55
CA GLY A 1210 -0.83 -59.52 -14.73
C GLY A 1210 -2.13 -58.99 -15.35
N GLY A 1211 -2.60 -59.65 -16.41
CA GLY A 1211 -3.83 -59.28 -17.15
C GLY A 1211 -3.54 -58.46 -18.41
N THR A 1212 -4.58 -57.94 -19.07
CA THR A 1212 -4.42 -57.13 -20.28
C THR A 1212 -4.08 -55.68 -19.96
N TRP A 1213 -3.22 -55.08 -20.79
CA TRP A 1213 -2.86 -53.67 -20.76
C TRP A 1213 -3.21 -53.01 -22.11
N ARG A 1214 -3.73 -51.78 -22.05
CA ARG A 1214 -3.99 -50.89 -23.19
C ARG A 1214 -2.74 -50.06 -23.45
N GLN A 1215 -2.19 -50.13 -24.66
CA GLN A 1215 -1.15 -49.20 -25.13
C GLN A 1215 -1.82 -47.86 -25.45
N LEU A 1216 -1.44 -46.80 -24.73
CA LEU A 1216 -2.00 -45.46 -24.91
C LEU A 1216 -1.40 -44.75 -26.13
N VAL A 1217 -0.07 -44.76 -26.21
CA VAL A 1217 0.71 -44.13 -27.29
C VAL A 1217 1.87 -45.03 -27.68
N SER A 1218 2.23 -44.99 -28.97
CA SER A 1218 3.56 -45.33 -29.46
C SER A 1218 4.05 -44.16 -30.31
N THR A 1219 5.20 -43.59 -29.97
CA THR A 1219 5.76 -42.44 -30.70
C THR A 1219 6.31 -42.80 -32.08
N ASP A 1220 6.27 -44.09 -32.44
CA ASP A 1220 6.65 -44.63 -33.75
C ASP A 1220 5.44 -45.09 -34.59
N ASP A 1221 4.23 -44.69 -34.22
CA ASP A 1221 3.09 -44.82 -35.11
C ASP A 1221 3.29 -43.98 -36.40
N VAL A 1222 2.83 -44.52 -37.52
CA VAL A 1222 2.91 -43.86 -38.83
C VAL A 1222 2.10 -42.56 -38.87
N ALA A 1223 1.10 -42.38 -38.00
CA ALA A 1223 0.35 -41.13 -37.83
C ALA A 1223 1.25 -39.94 -37.40
N TYR A 1224 2.33 -40.23 -36.67
CA TYR A 1224 3.34 -39.26 -36.21
C TYR A 1224 4.60 -39.22 -37.10
N GLY A 1225 4.61 -39.94 -38.23
CA GLY A 1225 5.80 -40.10 -39.07
C GLY A 1225 6.81 -41.14 -38.55
N GLY A 1226 6.37 -42.09 -37.73
CA GLY A 1226 7.17 -43.23 -37.29
C GLY A 1226 7.35 -44.33 -38.36
N SER A 1227 8.17 -45.33 -38.03
CA SER A 1227 8.49 -46.48 -38.89
C SER A 1227 7.44 -47.60 -38.82
N GLY A 1228 6.53 -47.56 -37.85
CA GLY A 1228 5.50 -48.58 -37.64
C GLY A 1228 5.95 -49.76 -36.78
N VAL A 1229 6.99 -49.61 -35.94
CA VAL A 1229 7.34 -50.61 -34.93
C VAL A 1229 6.37 -50.47 -33.75
N THR A 1230 5.19 -51.04 -33.92
CA THR A 1230 4.10 -51.03 -32.94
C THR A 1230 3.71 -52.46 -32.51
N ASN A 1231 3.01 -52.54 -31.37
CA ASN A 1231 2.42 -53.77 -30.84
C ASN A 1231 0.98 -53.88 -31.37
N THR A 1232 0.73 -54.79 -32.31
CA THR A 1232 -0.51 -54.85 -33.11
C THR A 1232 -1.57 -55.83 -32.58
N GLY A 1233 -1.54 -56.10 -31.27
CA GLY A 1233 -2.49 -56.97 -30.56
C GLY A 1233 -2.56 -56.61 -29.07
N PRO A 1234 -3.46 -57.26 -28.30
CA PRO A 1234 -3.62 -56.97 -26.87
C PRO A 1234 -2.33 -57.27 -26.10
N VAL A 1235 -1.88 -56.32 -25.28
CA VAL A 1235 -0.66 -56.45 -24.48
C VAL A 1235 -1.00 -57.23 -23.21
N VAL A 1236 -0.93 -58.56 -23.29
CA VAL A 1236 -1.25 -59.45 -22.16
C VAL A 1236 0.01 -59.69 -21.32
N ALA A 1237 -0.03 -59.25 -20.06
CA ALA A 1237 1.00 -59.51 -19.07
C ALA A 1237 0.91 -60.96 -18.57
N GLU A 1238 2.02 -61.69 -18.70
CA GLU A 1238 2.18 -63.06 -18.25
C GLU A 1238 2.56 -63.10 -16.76
N ASP A 1239 2.15 -64.13 -16.02
CA ASP A 1239 2.59 -64.42 -14.64
C ASP A 1239 4.04 -64.96 -14.59
N VAL A 1240 4.95 -64.25 -15.26
CA VAL A 1240 6.38 -64.53 -15.37
C VAL A 1240 7.14 -63.42 -14.61
N PRO A 1241 7.71 -63.71 -13.42
CA PRO A 1241 8.41 -62.71 -12.63
C PRO A 1241 9.66 -62.18 -13.34
N TRP A 1242 9.83 -60.85 -13.33
CA TRP A 1242 10.91 -60.14 -14.04
C TRP A 1242 11.24 -58.84 -13.27
N HIS A 1243 12.52 -58.47 -13.15
CA HIS A 1243 13.01 -57.29 -12.41
C HIS A 1243 12.27 -57.03 -11.06
N GLY A 1244 12.08 -58.09 -10.27
CA GLY A 1244 11.42 -58.03 -8.96
C GLY A 1244 9.88 -57.89 -8.97
N ARG A 1245 9.24 -57.83 -10.15
CA ARG A 1245 7.78 -57.74 -10.31
C ARG A 1245 7.15 -59.13 -10.52
N PRO A 1246 5.85 -59.32 -10.20
CA PRO A 1246 5.20 -60.63 -10.31
C PRO A 1246 4.87 -61.03 -11.76
N ALA A 1247 4.71 -60.05 -12.65
CA ALA A 1247 4.32 -60.24 -14.04
C ALA A 1247 5.28 -59.54 -15.00
N SER A 1248 5.24 -59.93 -16.28
CA SER A 1248 5.98 -59.27 -17.35
C SER A 1248 5.36 -59.52 -18.73
N VAL A 1249 5.75 -58.73 -19.71
CA VAL A 1249 5.30 -58.87 -21.10
C VAL A 1249 6.47 -58.67 -22.06
N ALA A 1250 6.50 -59.43 -23.15
CA ALA A 1250 7.43 -59.20 -24.26
C ALA A 1250 6.81 -58.19 -25.23
N LEU A 1251 7.56 -57.12 -25.55
CA LEU A 1251 7.12 -56.01 -26.40
C LEU A 1251 8.06 -55.83 -27.58
N ARG A 1252 7.52 -55.20 -28.62
CA ARG A 1252 8.28 -54.53 -29.67
C ARG A 1252 8.44 -53.07 -29.23
N VAL A 1253 9.65 -52.68 -28.85
CA VAL A 1253 9.95 -51.31 -28.43
C VAL A 1253 10.61 -50.57 -29.62
N PRO A 1254 10.02 -49.46 -30.11
CA PRO A 1254 10.45 -48.82 -31.34
C PRO A 1254 11.85 -48.20 -31.26
N PRO A 1255 12.55 -48.00 -32.40
CA PRO A 1255 13.81 -47.26 -32.46
C PRO A 1255 13.53 -45.77 -32.20
N LEU A 1256 14.31 -45.13 -31.32
CA LEU A 1256 14.13 -43.73 -30.91
C LEU A 1256 12.64 -43.43 -30.62
N GLY A 1257 12.08 -44.10 -29.62
CA GLY A 1257 10.65 -43.99 -29.31
C GLY A 1257 10.23 -44.48 -27.94
N ALA A 1258 9.00 -44.11 -27.57
CA ALA A 1258 8.37 -44.43 -26.30
C ALA A 1258 7.02 -45.15 -26.48
N LEU A 1259 6.69 -45.98 -25.49
CA LEU A 1259 5.40 -46.65 -25.31
C LEU A 1259 4.86 -46.32 -23.91
N TRP A 1260 3.57 -46.01 -23.81
CA TRP A 1260 2.87 -45.96 -22.52
C TRP A 1260 1.78 -47.03 -22.44
N LEU A 1261 1.64 -47.69 -21.30
CA LEU A 1261 0.69 -48.78 -21.03
C LEU A 1261 -0.12 -48.50 -19.76
N VAL A 1262 -1.42 -48.79 -19.76
CA VAL A 1262 -2.28 -48.83 -18.55
C VAL A 1262 -3.06 -50.14 -18.47
N PRO A 1263 -3.46 -50.63 -17.28
CA PRO A 1263 -4.33 -51.81 -17.17
C PRO A 1263 -5.68 -51.61 -17.86
N GLU A 1264 -6.12 -52.61 -18.62
CA GLU A 1264 -7.43 -52.59 -19.28
C GLU A 1264 -8.56 -52.80 -18.25
N GLY A 1265 -9.66 -52.06 -18.39
CA GLY A 1265 -10.82 -52.13 -17.47
C GLY A 1265 -10.80 -51.16 -16.28
N LEU A 1266 -9.90 -50.17 -16.26
CA LEU A 1266 -9.95 -49.07 -15.28
C LEU A 1266 -10.95 -47.95 -15.66
N ASP A 1267 -11.27 -47.83 -16.95
CA ASP A 1267 -12.00 -46.68 -17.51
C ASP A 1267 -13.50 -46.66 -17.10
N ASP A 1268 -14.13 -47.83 -16.94
CA ASP A 1268 -15.54 -47.99 -16.52
C ASP A 1268 -15.84 -47.35 -15.14
N ALA A 1269 -14.83 -47.17 -14.29
CA ALA A 1269 -14.98 -46.55 -12.98
C ALA A 1269 -14.88 -45.02 -13.02
N ALA A 1270 -14.12 -44.45 -13.96
CA ALA A 1270 -13.96 -43.00 -14.10
C ALA A 1270 -15.23 -42.36 -14.67
N ALA A 1271 -15.80 -42.96 -15.72
CA ALA A 1271 -17.07 -42.52 -16.31
C ALA A 1271 -18.27 -42.62 -15.33
N ALA A 1272 -18.14 -43.42 -14.27
CA ALA A 1272 -19.15 -43.56 -13.21
C ALA A 1272 -18.93 -42.60 -12.01
N ALA A 1273 -17.82 -41.85 -11.96
CA ALA A 1273 -17.44 -41.04 -10.81
C ALA A 1273 -17.98 -39.59 -10.83
N GLY A 1274 -18.51 -39.13 -11.97
CA GLY A 1274 -19.31 -37.89 -12.03
C GLY A 1274 -18.51 -36.58 -11.92
N VAL A 1275 -17.42 -36.45 -12.67
CA VAL A 1275 -16.90 -35.11 -13.02
C VAL A 1275 -17.69 -34.63 -14.23
N GLU A 1276 -18.57 -33.65 -14.04
CA GLU A 1276 -19.18 -32.91 -15.14
C GLU A 1276 -18.11 -32.01 -15.76
N VAL A 1277 -17.59 -32.43 -16.92
CA VAL A 1277 -16.80 -31.57 -17.80
C VAL A 1277 -17.77 -30.72 -18.61
N ASP A 1278 -18.36 -29.72 -17.95
CA ASP A 1278 -18.90 -28.55 -18.65
C ASP A 1278 -17.70 -27.78 -19.24
N GLY A 1279 -17.82 -27.38 -20.51
CA GLY A 1279 -16.78 -26.70 -21.30
C GLY A 1279 -17.37 -25.80 -22.36
#